data_AF-A0A2E1EKR0-F1
#
_entry.id   AF-A0A2E1EKR0-F1
#
_cell.length_a   1.000
_cell.length_b   1.000
_cell.length_c   1.000
_cell.angle_alpha   90.00
_cell.angle_beta   90.00
_cell.angle_gamma   90.00
#
_symmetry.space_group_name_H-M   'P 1'
#
loop_
_entity.id
_entity.type
_entity.pdbx_description
1 polymer ?
#
loop_
_entity_poly.entity_id
_entity_poly.type
_entity_poly.pdbx_seq_one_letter_code
_entity_poly.pdbx_strand_id
1 'polypeptide(L)'
;MATLALSSVGSALGNTLMPSGLSLFGATISGAAIGSAVGTLAGSYIDARLFGSSASAEGPRLGDLHVMASTEGAPIPRVYGRARLGGQVIWATDYVEHRQTRSAGGGKGGGSSASVTEYSYTVSFAVALCEGEVTRVGRVWADGKPLSLANVTWRLHRGGETQEPDPLIEAVTGEAPAYRGTAYIVFEDFDVSPFGNRIPQLSFEIFRTLDDVEGLVRAVTVIPGAGEFAYDTVAQREIRSETSSRAINTHTMEGRADFSVAMDELEAALPNARAVSLVVSWFGDDLRGGECSVKPKVDTASKLTSPDAWSVAGLTRAAAETVSMMEGKPAYGGTPSDASVMRAIADLKARGLAVTFYPFVMMDMPGYPWRGRIAPEGDVAEEVAEFFGSEAPGASEWSYRRMVLHYARLCAAAGGVEAFLIGSELRGLTQARDGASYPAVAALRALAADVRAILGPETKISYAADWSEYRGHDLGGGDFRFHLDPLWADANIDFIGIDMYAPLTDWRHGATHLDAEEWGSIYDLDYLRSRIAGGEGYDWYYASEEDRAAQNRTPITDGAYGKPWVWRAKDLKRWWSNAHYDRPGGVEAAAPTSWVPKSKPVWFTELGCPAIDKGTNEPNVFVDPKSSESAWPNFSRGTRDDFIQRRFIEAEMSYWDETHPDHTEGTNPVSTVYGGRMVDASRIFFWTWDARPFPAFPDRRDIWSDAENWRLGHWLNGRMGAAPLPALMRAILRDVGFADFDAETLTRVVEGFVIDRIMSPRAAIEPLMLACFFDAVETEGTIRFRHFTDEPCATLAAGDLAVAEESASPGWKLTRGQETELPLSAKLTYIDGNGEYRQAAVEARRLAGGSERVATTALPMVLTQAEAQIVADVWLQKVWSERERAELTLPPSLIALDPGDHVTLDLGTREAVYRLTGVTDAGAREASAVASERSLFGAYAPGVEREPAPQEIVSWGKPLAVFMDLPLLTGEETPHAPRIAAAADPWGGVAVYKDVGAGLVLDRVLRDEATLGRTLTPLMPGPASRWDEANRLSVLLSSGTLSSVEAAAVLSGANRAALETPEGDWEVIQFREAELIAPGTYELRGLLRGQAGTEAAMRSPLEAGARFVLLDGSVTELGVGEAERGLERLWVFGPAALPYDDPAYTSVTRAFDGVGLRPLSPAHLKARRDATGAIHLSWIRRTRLDGDSWAGLDVPLGEEIEAYEVEIREGDAVKRVIAASSAQAIYAPADQAADFSGTDFSTLDITVYQLSRAFGRGTGRSATLHV
;
A
#
# COMPACT_ATOMS: atom_id res chain seq x y z
N MET A 1 75.75 16.13 20.90
CA MET A 1 75.15 15.43 22.06
C MET A 1 73.62 15.43 22.02
N ALA A 2 72.94 16.48 21.54
CA ALA A 2 71.47 16.49 21.42
C ALA A 2 70.90 15.63 20.27
N THR A 3 71.67 15.36 19.21
CA THR A 3 71.23 14.56 18.05
C THR A 3 71.23 13.05 18.31
N LEU A 4 72.09 12.55 19.21
CA LEU A 4 72.18 11.14 19.58
C LEU A 4 71.09 10.71 20.59
N ALA A 5 70.59 11.65 21.41
CA ALA A 5 69.53 11.38 22.38
C ALA A 5 68.12 11.33 21.73
N LEU A 6 67.89 12.12 20.67
CA LEU A 6 66.64 12.09 19.91
C LEU A 6 66.56 10.90 18.95
N SER A 7 67.68 10.47 18.35
CA SER A 7 67.71 9.26 17.52
C SER A 7 67.62 7.97 18.35
N SER A 8 68.12 7.95 19.59
CA SER A 8 67.98 6.78 20.48
C SER A 8 66.56 6.61 21.01
N VAL A 9 65.83 7.72 21.24
CA VAL A 9 64.41 7.66 21.65
C VAL A 9 63.51 7.29 20.47
N GLY A 10 63.78 7.85 19.27
CA GLY A 10 63.04 7.50 18.05
C GLY A 10 63.27 6.06 17.56
N SER A 11 64.50 5.53 17.69
CA SER A 11 64.79 4.12 17.32
C SER A 11 64.33 3.12 18.38
N ALA A 12 64.33 3.48 19.67
CA ALA A 12 63.77 2.63 20.72
C ALA A 12 62.24 2.51 20.60
N LEU A 13 61.52 3.59 20.26
CA LEU A 13 60.07 3.57 20.01
C LEU A 13 59.71 2.86 18.68
N GLY A 14 60.51 3.06 17.63
CA GLY A 14 60.31 2.38 16.35
C GLY A 14 60.51 0.85 16.41
N ASN A 15 61.55 0.39 17.13
CA ASN A 15 61.82 -1.05 17.28
C ASN A 15 60.90 -1.75 18.29
N THR A 16 60.31 -1.04 19.25
CA THR A 16 59.37 -1.63 20.22
C THR A 16 57.95 -1.72 19.69
N LEU A 17 57.55 -0.85 18.75
CA LEU A 17 56.21 -0.89 18.15
C LEU A 17 56.12 -1.76 16.88
N MET A 18 57.20 -1.94 16.10
CA MET A 18 57.23 -2.85 14.96
C MET A 18 58.65 -3.43 14.68
N PRO A 19 59.01 -4.59 15.25
CA PRO A 19 60.35 -5.18 15.10
C PRO A 19 60.70 -5.64 13.67
N SER A 20 59.70 -5.83 12.80
CA SER A 20 59.85 -6.52 11.51
C SER A 20 59.90 -5.60 10.29
N GLY A 21 59.56 -4.31 10.43
CA GLY A 21 59.37 -3.39 9.30
C GLY A 21 58.20 -3.78 8.38
N LEU A 22 57.72 -2.84 7.56
CA LEU A 22 56.71 -3.11 6.53
C LEU A 22 57.41 -3.24 5.16
N SER A 23 57.19 -4.38 4.49
CA SER A 23 57.55 -4.55 3.07
C SER A 23 56.33 -4.23 2.23
N LEU A 24 56.38 -3.11 1.51
CA LEU A 24 55.39 -2.76 0.49
C LEU A 24 56.14 -2.68 -0.85
N PHE A 25 55.74 -3.52 -1.81
CA PHE A 25 56.35 -3.60 -3.15
C PHE A 25 57.87 -3.83 -3.18
N GLY A 26 58.44 -4.56 -2.21
CA GLY A 26 59.86 -4.95 -2.23
C GLY A 26 60.84 -3.86 -1.79
N ALA A 27 60.36 -2.74 -1.23
CA ALA A 27 61.20 -1.76 -0.56
C ALA A 27 60.87 -1.68 0.94
N THR A 28 61.88 -1.83 1.80
CA THR A 28 61.77 -1.68 3.25
C THR A 28 61.78 -0.20 3.62
N ILE A 29 60.66 0.33 4.10
CA ILE A 29 60.54 1.71 4.57
C ILE A 29 60.86 1.74 6.08
N SER A 30 61.94 2.43 6.47
CA SER A 30 62.30 2.62 7.88
C SER A 30 61.41 3.66 8.56
N GLY A 31 61.08 3.44 9.83
CA GLY A 31 60.10 4.21 10.64
C GLY A 31 60.38 5.70 10.92
N ALA A 32 61.21 6.39 10.15
CA ALA A 32 61.55 7.80 10.34
C ALA A 32 60.71 8.79 9.49
N ALA A 33 59.79 8.33 8.63
CA ALA A 33 59.16 9.17 7.60
C ALA A 33 57.67 9.56 7.82
N ILE A 34 57.06 9.24 8.97
CA ILE A 34 55.62 9.49 9.21
C ILE A 34 55.46 10.46 10.37
N GLY A 35 55.39 11.76 10.08
CA GLY A 35 55.31 12.79 11.11
C GLY A 35 54.75 14.12 10.63
N SER A 36 53.49 14.15 10.17
CA SER A 36 52.67 15.38 10.17
C SER A 36 51.21 15.10 9.80
N ALA A 37 50.31 15.04 10.79
CA ALA A 37 48.90 15.44 10.66
C ALA A 37 48.26 15.50 12.06
N VAL A 38 48.05 16.71 12.58
CA VAL A 38 47.30 17.00 13.80
C VAL A 38 45.96 17.57 13.38
N GLY A 39 44.86 16.87 13.70
CA GLY A 39 43.51 17.37 13.37
C GLY A 39 42.32 16.42 13.61
N THR A 40 42.37 15.44 14.52
CA THR A 40 41.22 14.52 14.77
C THR A 40 41.19 13.93 16.20
N LEU A 41 41.42 14.73 17.24
CA LEU A 41 41.56 14.23 18.63
C LEU A 41 40.25 14.00 19.42
N ALA A 42 39.08 13.97 18.76
CA ALA A 42 37.80 13.71 19.45
C ALA A 42 37.17 12.34 19.12
N GLY A 43 37.28 11.85 17.87
CA GLY A 43 36.70 10.57 17.44
C GLY A 43 37.53 9.35 17.85
N SER A 44 38.86 9.42 17.68
CA SER A 44 39.75 8.26 17.84
C SER A 44 39.85 7.69 19.27
N TYR A 45 39.49 8.47 20.29
CA TYR A 45 39.51 8.00 21.69
C TYR A 45 38.35 7.06 22.03
N ILE A 46 37.25 7.15 21.27
CA ILE A 46 36.05 6.32 21.48
C ILE A 46 36.17 5.02 20.68
N ASP A 47 36.65 5.09 19.43
CA ASP A 47 36.92 3.89 18.60
C ASP A 47 37.94 2.96 19.26
N ALA A 48 39.02 3.53 19.84
CA ALA A 48 40.02 2.77 20.60
C ALA A 48 39.48 2.13 21.89
N ARG A 49 38.33 2.59 22.41
CA ARG A 49 37.66 2.00 23.59
C ARG A 49 36.67 0.90 23.23
N LEU A 50 36.16 0.88 21.99
CA LEU A 50 35.22 -0.13 21.51
C LEU A 50 35.91 -1.32 20.84
N PHE A 51 37.02 -1.10 20.12
CA PHE A 51 37.66 -2.12 19.25
C PHE A 51 39.08 -2.53 19.68
N GLY A 52 39.50 -2.18 20.91
CA GLY A 52 40.87 -2.42 21.37
C GLY A 52 41.91 -1.61 20.58
N SER A 53 43.18 -1.75 20.94
CA SER A 53 44.31 -0.92 20.45
C SER A 53 44.71 -1.10 18.99
N SER A 54 43.86 -1.66 18.12
CA SER A 54 44.13 -1.79 16.69
C SER A 54 43.53 -0.61 15.89
N ALA A 55 44.21 -0.21 14.82
CA ALA A 55 44.03 1.06 14.11
C ALA A 55 42.56 1.43 13.77
N SER A 56 42.18 2.70 14.00
CA SER A 56 40.86 3.24 13.66
C SER A 56 40.63 3.30 12.14
N ALA A 57 39.55 2.69 11.65
CA ALA A 57 39.06 2.85 10.29
C ALA A 57 37.80 3.71 10.30
N GLU A 58 37.64 4.61 9.31
CA GLU A 58 36.41 5.38 9.17
C GLU A 58 35.38 4.58 8.32
N GLY A 59 34.22 4.27 8.90
CA GLY A 59 33.11 3.57 8.24
C GLY A 59 32.29 4.42 7.25
N PRO A 60 31.20 3.87 6.67
CA PRO A 60 30.29 4.61 5.80
C PRO A 60 29.75 5.87 6.50
N ARG A 61 29.57 6.98 5.77
CA ARG A 61 28.99 8.21 6.33
C ARG A 61 27.62 8.49 5.73
N LEU A 62 26.64 8.86 6.56
CA LEU A 62 25.38 9.36 6.03
C LEU A 62 25.56 10.73 5.38
N GLY A 63 24.89 10.92 4.25
CA GLY A 63 24.65 12.24 3.67
C GLY A 63 23.16 12.58 3.75
N ASP A 64 22.83 13.78 4.21
CA ASP A 64 21.46 14.29 4.27
C ASP A 64 20.81 14.50 2.88
N LEU A 65 21.63 14.55 1.82
CA LEU A 65 21.20 14.87 0.47
C LEU A 65 21.58 13.73 -0.47
N HIS A 66 20.58 12.98 -0.93
CA HIS A 66 20.72 12.02 -2.02
C HIS A 66 20.90 12.80 -3.33
N VAL A 67 22.13 13.29 -3.56
CA VAL A 67 22.47 14.04 -4.77
C VAL A 67 22.80 13.06 -5.88
N MET A 68 21.96 13.08 -6.91
CA MET A 68 22.28 12.51 -8.19
C MET A 68 23.44 13.31 -8.81
N ALA A 69 24.58 12.66 -8.99
CA ALA A 69 25.79 13.25 -9.57
C ALA A 69 26.00 12.81 -11.03
N SER A 70 26.87 13.51 -11.74
CA SER A 70 27.37 13.15 -13.08
C SER A 70 28.90 13.31 -13.15
N THR A 71 29.58 12.84 -12.11
CA THR A 71 31.05 12.97 -11.94
C THR A 71 31.77 11.64 -12.14
N GLU A 72 32.75 11.58 -13.03
CA GLU A 72 33.66 10.43 -13.11
C GLU A 72 34.44 10.27 -11.79
N GLY A 73 34.54 9.03 -11.30
CA GLY A 73 35.29 8.70 -10.08
C GLY A 73 34.46 8.64 -8.79
N ALA A 74 33.14 8.85 -8.84
CA ALA A 74 32.28 8.53 -7.70
C ALA A 74 32.19 6.99 -7.52
N PRO A 75 32.13 6.48 -6.28
CA PRO A 75 31.96 5.06 -6.02
C PRO A 75 30.54 4.60 -6.39
N ILE A 76 30.41 3.35 -6.86
CA ILE A 76 29.11 2.69 -7.02
C ILE A 76 28.68 2.17 -5.64
N PRO A 77 27.53 2.59 -5.09
CA PRO A 77 27.09 2.14 -3.78
C PRO A 77 26.61 0.68 -3.84
N ARG A 78 26.69 -0.02 -2.71
CA ARG A 78 26.04 -1.32 -2.48
C ARG A 78 24.92 -1.14 -1.45
N VAL A 79 23.77 -1.75 -1.73
CA VAL A 79 22.59 -1.77 -0.84
C VAL A 79 22.28 -3.22 -0.52
N TYR A 80 21.89 -3.50 0.71
CA TYR A 80 21.33 -4.78 1.13
C TYR A 80 20.03 -4.52 1.88
N GLY A 81 18.99 -5.29 1.61
CA GLY A 81 17.65 -4.98 2.11
C GLY A 81 17.00 -3.85 1.30
N ARG A 82 16.33 -2.91 1.97
CA ARG A 82 15.71 -1.73 1.36
C ARG A 82 16.40 -0.44 1.75
N ALA A 83 16.70 0.44 0.80
CA ALA A 83 17.24 1.77 1.09
C ALA A 83 16.92 2.77 -0.02
N ARG A 84 17.00 4.07 0.29
CA ARG A 84 16.86 5.14 -0.69
C ARG A 84 18.23 5.64 -1.17
N LEU A 85 18.45 5.71 -2.48
CA LEU A 85 19.67 6.26 -3.09
C LEU A 85 19.38 7.26 -4.21
N GLY A 86 20.27 8.24 -4.42
CA GLY A 86 20.16 9.24 -5.51
C GLY A 86 20.65 8.76 -6.88
N GLY A 87 21.43 7.67 -6.91
CA GLY A 87 22.03 7.16 -8.13
C GLY A 87 23.00 8.13 -8.84
N GLN A 88 23.43 7.77 -10.04
CA GLN A 88 24.38 8.54 -10.83
C GLN A 88 24.02 8.52 -12.31
N VAL A 89 24.01 9.69 -12.98
CA VAL A 89 23.72 9.74 -14.43
C VAL A 89 24.90 9.12 -15.19
N ILE A 90 24.61 8.10 -16.00
CA ILE A 90 25.61 7.36 -16.80
C ILE A 90 25.46 7.57 -18.31
N TRP A 91 24.32 8.08 -18.76
CA TRP A 91 24.02 8.39 -20.16
C TRP A 91 22.88 9.41 -20.23
N ALA A 92 22.92 10.34 -21.19
CA ALA A 92 21.84 11.28 -21.47
C ALA A 92 21.92 11.78 -22.92
N THR A 93 20.77 12.10 -23.53
CA THR A 93 20.69 12.74 -24.85
C THR A 93 20.75 14.26 -24.74
N ASP A 94 20.82 14.94 -25.88
CA ASP A 94 20.49 16.37 -25.95
C ASP A 94 19.00 16.60 -25.61
N TYR A 95 18.66 17.81 -25.14
CA TYR A 95 17.27 18.21 -24.88
C TYR A 95 16.51 18.40 -26.21
N VAL A 96 15.28 17.89 -26.27
CA VAL A 96 14.36 18.09 -27.40
C VAL A 96 13.38 19.22 -27.03
N GLU A 97 13.39 20.30 -27.82
CA GLU A 97 12.49 21.45 -27.64
C GLU A 97 11.14 21.21 -28.33
N HIS A 98 10.05 21.35 -27.58
CA HIS A 98 8.68 21.35 -28.08
C HIS A 98 8.13 22.77 -28.01
N ARG A 99 7.72 23.31 -29.16
CA ARG A 99 7.25 24.69 -29.29
C ARG A 99 5.74 24.72 -29.53
N GLN A 100 4.98 25.35 -28.64
CA GLN A 100 3.56 25.63 -28.85
C GLN A 100 3.32 27.14 -28.96
N THR A 101 3.00 27.62 -30.17
CA THR A 101 2.68 29.05 -30.40
C THR A 101 1.18 29.27 -30.40
N ARG A 102 0.68 30.05 -29.43
CA ARG A 102 -0.71 30.51 -29.36
C ARG A 102 -0.80 31.96 -29.81
N SER A 103 -1.71 32.25 -30.72
CA SER A 103 -2.04 33.62 -31.12
C SER A 103 -3.11 34.19 -30.17
N ALA A 104 -2.75 35.19 -29.37
CA ALA A 104 -3.74 35.96 -28.62
C ALA A 104 -4.42 36.96 -29.56
N GLY A 105 -5.74 36.89 -29.69
CA GLY A 105 -6.52 37.82 -30.49
C GLY A 105 -6.42 39.24 -29.92
N GLY A 106 -5.72 40.13 -30.62
CA GLY A 106 -5.65 41.54 -30.27
C GLY A 106 -6.91 42.29 -30.71
N GLY A 107 -7.54 42.99 -29.76
CA GLY A 107 -8.61 43.94 -30.03
C GLY A 107 -8.19 45.04 -31.02
N LYS A 108 -9.17 45.59 -31.75
CA LYS A 108 -9.00 46.56 -32.85
C LYS A 108 -8.15 47.77 -32.44
N GLY A 109 -6.92 47.81 -32.96
CA GLY A 109 -6.03 48.96 -32.79
C GLY A 109 -4.66 48.80 -33.48
N GLY A 110 -4.60 48.25 -34.71
CA GLY A 110 -3.44 48.41 -35.60
C GLY A 110 -2.04 48.01 -35.08
N GLY A 111 -1.94 47.17 -34.04
CA GLY A 111 -0.69 46.59 -33.54
C GLY A 111 -0.66 45.08 -33.76
N SER A 112 0.51 44.54 -34.11
CA SER A 112 0.76 43.12 -34.41
C SER A 112 0.17 42.15 -33.37
N SER A 113 -0.42 41.04 -33.84
CA SER A 113 -0.85 39.91 -33.02
C SER A 113 0.27 39.47 -32.07
N ALA A 114 0.04 39.56 -30.76
CA ALA A 114 0.97 39.01 -29.78
C ALA A 114 0.83 37.48 -29.79
N SER A 115 1.82 36.79 -30.35
CA SER A 115 1.95 35.34 -30.25
C SER A 115 2.68 34.98 -28.96
N VAL A 116 2.04 34.24 -28.04
CA VAL A 116 2.72 33.63 -26.89
C VAL A 116 3.25 32.29 -27.36
N THR A 117 4.57 32.12 -27.36
CA THR A 117 5.21 30.82 -27.61
C THR A 117 5.60 30.21 -26.28
N GLU A 118 4.97 29.09 -25.92
CA GLU A 118 5.36 28.26 -24.79
C GLU A 118 6.39 27.23 -25.28
N TYR A 119 7.42 27.00 -24.46
CA TYR A 119 8.48 26.03 -24.70
C TYR A 119 8.41 24.97 -23.61
N SER A 120 8.39 23.69 -24.00
CA SER A 120 8.62 22.54 -23.13
C SER A 120 9.81 21.74 -23.65
N TYR A 121 10.45 20.97 -22.78
CA TYR A 121 11.64 20.21 -23.12
C TYR A 121 11.54 18.77 -22.62
N THR A 122 11.97 17.81 -23.44
CA THR A 122 12.12 16.41 -23.05
C THR A 122 13.58 15.96 -23.17
N VAL A 123 13.98 14.96 -22.39
CA VAL A 123 15.33 14.36 -22.46
C VAL A 123 15.27 12.87 -22.10
N SER A 124 16.06 12.05 -22.78
CA SER A 124 16.25 10.65 -22.43
C SER A 124 17.56 10.48 -21.67
N PHE A 125 17.57 9.72 -20.58
CA PHE A 125 18.77 9.55 -19.73
C PHE A 125 18.71 8.25 -18.92
N ALA A 126 19.87 7.81 -18.43
CA ALA A 126 20.02 6.63 -17.60
C ALA A 126 20.74 6.94 -16.29
N VAL A 127 20.26 6.34 -15.19
CA VAL A 127 20.78 6.53 -13.83
C VAL A 127 21.22 5.17 -13.27
N ALA A 128 22.52 5.02 -12.99
CA ALA A 128 23.05 3.89 -12.22
C ALA A 128 22.62 4.00 -10.75
N LEU A 129 22.13 2.91 -10.19
CA LEU A 129 21.52 2.87 -8.85
C LEU A 129 22.49 2.30 -7.82
N CYS A 130 22.94 1.06 -8.01
CA CYS A 130 23.87 0.35 -7.14
C CYS A 130 24.52 -0.84 -7.85
N GLU A 131 25.54 -1.41 -7.21
CA GLU A 131 26.22 -2.62 -7.64
C GLU A 131 25.43 -3.88 -7.24
N GLY A 132 25.38 -4.86 -8.15
CA GLY A 132 24.72 -6.14 -7.99
C GLY A 132 23.27 -6.16 -8.47
N GLU A 133 22.68 -7.37 -8.49
CA GLU A 133 21.31 -7.58 -8.94
C GLU A 133 20.30 -7.08 -7.88
N VAL A 134 19.43 -6.15 -8.27
CA VAL A 134 18.33 -5.65 -7.44
C VAL A 134 17.03 -6.41 -7.73
N THR A 135 16.20 -6.56 -6.70
CA THR A 135 14.91 -7.22 -6.77
C THR A 135 13.88 -6.34 -7.50
N ARG A 136 13.75 -5.08 -7.06
CA ARG A 136 12.85 -4.07 -7.65
C ARG A 136 13.24 -2.65 -7.22
N VAL A 137 12.65 -1.67 -7.90
CA VAL A 137 12.58 -0.27 -7.45
C VAL A 137 11.17 -0.01 -6.93
N GLY A 138 11.06 0.61 -5.76
CA GLY A 138 9.80 1.05 -5.15
C GLY A 138 9.50 2.51 -5.46
N ARG A 139 9.28 3.32 -4.42
CA ARG A 139 8.99 4.75 -4.56
C ARG A 139 10.15 5.52 -5.19
N VAL A 140 9.82 6.53 -5.99
CA VAL A 140 10.76 7.45 -6.62
C VAL A 140 10.43 8.87 -6.22
N TRP A 141 11.46 9.71 -6.06
CA TRP A 141 11.31 11.12 -5.76
C TRP A 141 12.14 11.97 -6.74
N ALA A 142 11.60 13.12 -7.12
CA ALA A 142 12.26 14.16 -7.91
C ALA A 142 12.34 15.46 -7.10
N ASP A 143 13.54 16.01 -6.94
CA ASP A 143 13.84 17.19 -6.12
C ASP A 143 13.26 17.09 -4.68
N GLY A 144 13.32 15.89 -4.11
CA GLY A 144 12.80 15.58 -2.78
C GLY A 144 11.29 15.34 -2.69
N LYS A 145 10.54 15.56 -3.77
CA LYS A 145 9.09 15.30 -3.81
C LYS A 145 8.79 13.96 -4.47
N PRO A 146 7.79 13.20 -4.00
CA PRO A 146 7.35 11.97 -4.64
C PRO A 146 7.06 12.17 -6.14
N LEU A 147 7.56 11.27 -6.98
CA LEU A 147 7.35 11.23 -8.43
C LEU A 147 6.59 9.94 -8.78
N SER A 148 5.45 10.08 -9.45
CA SER A 148 4.77 8.93 -10.05
C SER A 148 5.46 8.54 -11.35
N LEU A 149 5.73 7.24 -11.53
CA LEU A 149 6.28 6.69 -12.76
C LEU A 149 5.21 6.22 -13.75
N ALA A 150 3.92 6.33 -13.42
CA ALA A 150 2.83 5.80 -14.24
C ALA A 150 2.80 6.39 -15.67
N ASN A 151 3.17 7.67 -15.80
CA ASN A 151 3.15 8.42 -17.06
C ASN A 151 4.55 8.70 -17.60
N VAL A 152 5.54 7.96 -17.11
CA VAL A 152 6.93 8.08 -17.52
C VAL A 152 7.31 6.79 -18.22
N THR A 153 7.91 6.88 -19.41
CA THR A 153 8.46 5.68 -20.06
C THR A 153 9.80 5.38 -19.42
N TRP A 154 9.90 4.25 -18.72
CA TRP A 154 11.13 3.83 -18.05
C TRP A 154 11.37 2.34 -18.17
N ARG A 155 12.64 1.93 -17.98
CA ARG A 155 13.07 0.53 -17.94
C ARG A 155 14.08 0.33 -16.83
N LEU A 156 13.82 -0.65 -15.95
CA LEU A 156 14.79 -1.07 -14.94
C LEU A 156 15.62 -2.23 -15.48
N HIS A 157 16.92 -2.02 -15.48
CA HIS A 157 17.95 -3.02 -15.65
C HIS A 157 18.43 -3.45 -14.27
N ARG A 158 18.13 -4.68 -13.87
CA ARG A 158 18.33 -5.17 -12.51
C ARG A 158 19.79 -5.32 -12.11
N GLY A 159 20.74 -5.33 -13.06
CA GLY A 159 22.17 -5.40 -12.76
C GLY A 159 22.73 -6.82 -12.68
N GLY A 160 22.04 -7.81 -13.24
CA GLY A 160 22.56 -9.16 -13.37
C GLY A 160 23.75 -9.25 -14.34
N GLU A 161 24.63 -10.23 -14.14
CA GLU A 161 25.81 -10.47 -14.99
C GLU A 161 25.47 -10.88 -16.43
N THR A 162 24.25 -11.36 -16.67
CA THR A 162 23.74 -11.82 -17.97
C THR A 162 22.93 -10.77 -18.72
N GLN A 163 22.79 -9.56 -18.17
CA GLN A 163 21.98 -8.52 -18.76
C GLN A 163 22.58 -8.00 -20.07
N GLU A 164 21.71 -7.58 -20.98
CA GLU A 164 22.04 -7.04 -22.30
C GLU A 164 21.96 -5.49 -22.31
N PRO A 165 22.55 -4.81 -23.32
CA PRO A 165 22.44 -3.36 -23.48
C PRO A 165 21.00 -2.87 -23.58
N ASP A 166 20.73 -1.66 -23.08
CA ASP A 166 19.41 -1.03 -23.26
C ASP A 166 19.17 -0.66 -24.74
N PRO A 167 18.01 -1.03 -25.31
CA PRO A 167 17.73 -0.81 -26.72
C PRO A 167 17.68 0.68 -27.13
N LEU A 168 17.26 1.59 -26.24
CA LEU A 168 17.25 3.04 -26.56
C LEU A 168 18.68 3.58 -26.59
N ILE A 169 19.49 3.21 -25.60
CA ILE A 169 20.90 3.63 -25.54
C ILE A 169 21.65 3.13 -26.77
N GLU A 170 21.43 1.86 -27.14
CA GLU A 170 22.02 1.24 -28.34
C GLU A 170 21.54 1.92 -29.63
N ALA A 171 20.25 2.21 -29.75
CA ALA A 171 19.70 2.87 -30.93
C ALA A 171 20.27 4.28 -31.15
N VAL A 172 20.51 5.03 -30.07
CA VAL A 172 21.06 6.40 -30.14
C VAL A 172 22.58 6.41 -30.30
N THR A 173 23.29 5.51 -29.61
CA THR A 173 24.75 5.57 -29.45
C THR A 173 25.50 4.60 -30.38
N GLY A 174 24.86 3.55 -30.89
CA GLY A 174 25.52 2.44 -31.57
C GLY A 174 25.94 1.36 -30.57
N GLU A 175 27.22 0.98 -30.52
CA GLU A 175 27.72 -0.03 -29.56
C GLU A 175 27.58 0.46 -28.11
N ALA A 176 26.50 0.06 -27.43
CA ALA A 176 26.22 0.44 -26.04
C ALA A 176 26.73 -0.61 -25.04
N PRO A 177 27.29 -0.20 -23.89
CA PRO A 177 27.64 -1.14 -22.83
C PRO A 177 26.39 -1.70 -22.15
N ALA A 178 26.46 -2.96 -21.73
CA ALA A 178 25.37 -3.63 -21.01
C ALA A 178 25.30 -3.29 -19.50
N TYR A 179 26.33 -2.60 -18.98
CA TYR A 179 26.51 -2.28 -17.56
C TYR A 179 26.29 -3.48 -16.63
N ARG A 180 26.83 -4.65 -17.00
CA ARG A 180 26.74 -5.90 -16.20
C ARG A 180 27.26 -5.69 -14.78
N GLY A 181 26.56 -6.25 -13.80
CA GLY A 181 26.86 -6.08 -12.39
C GLY A 181 26.41 -4.74 -11.80
N THR A 182 25.77 -3.86 -12.57
CA THR A 182 25.25 -2.56 -12.10
C THR A 182 23.78 -2.43 -12.41
N ALA A 183 22.95 -2.23 -11.38
CA ALA A 183 21.54 -1.90 -11.57
C ALA A 183 21.41 -0.47 -12.06
N TYR A 184 20.62 -0.23 -13.11
CA TYR A 184 20.37 1.10 -13.64
C TYR A 184 18.94 1.25 -14.17
N ILE A 185 18.44 2.48 -14.19
CA ILE A 185 17.11 2.80 -14.73
C ILE A 185 17.27 3.77 -15.91
N VAL A 186 16.55 3.50 -17.00
CA VAL A 186 16.51 4.35 -18.19
C VAL A 186 15.17 5.06 -18.24
N PHE A 187 15.20 6.36 -18.51
CA PHE A 187 14.06 7.22 -18.77
C PHE A 187 14.06 7.66 -20.23
N GLU A 188 12.91 7.54 -20.89
CA GLU A 188 12.72 7.89 -22.30
C GLU A 188 11.77 9.08 -22.42
N ASP A 189 12.20 10.10 -23.16
CA ASP A 189 11.48 11.35 -23.41
C ASP A 189 10.88 12.00 -22.15
N PHE A 190 11.66 12.03 -21.06
CA PHE A 190 11.21 12.58 -19.78
C PHE A 190 10.98 14.10 -19.86
N ASP A 191 9.77 14.57 -19.54
CA ASP A 191 9.43 16.00 -19.52
C ASP A 191 10.09 16.71 -18.34
N VAL A 192 11.05 17.59 -18.64
CA VAL A 192 11.79 18.38 -17.65
C VAL A 192 11.16 19.74 -17.37
N SER A 193 10.11 20.10 -18.10
CA SER A 193 9.45 21.41 -17.99
C SER A 193 8.93 21.70 -16.58
N PRO A 194 8.31 20.74 -15.87
CA PRO A 194 7.90 20.92 -14.47
C PRO A 194 9.07 21.17 -13.50
N PHE A 195 10.29 20.81 -13.90
CA PHE A 195 11.51 20.87 -13.08
C PHE A 195 12.41 22.05 -13.45
N GLY A 196 11.89 23.04 -14.15
CA GLY A 196 12.64 24.22 -14.58
C GLY A 196 13.59 23.94 -15.74
N ASN A 197 13.21 23.04 -16.65
CA ASN A 197 13.95 22.66 -17.85
C ASN A 197 15.33 22.05 -17.56
N ARG A 198 15.43 21.28 -16.47
CA ARG A 198 16.62 20.49 -16.12
C ARG A 198 16.21 19.08 -15.69
N ILE A 199 17.13 18.13 -15.81
CA ILE A 199 16.97 16.84 -15.16
C ILE A 199 16.84 17.06 -13.64
N PRO A 200 15.77 16.59 -12.99
CA PRO A 200 15.59 16.73 -11.55
C PRO A 200 16.58 15.87 -10.77
N GLN A 201 16.79 16.19 -9.50
CA GLN A 201 17.53 15.32 -8.59
C GLN A 201 16.64 14.12 -8.24
N LEU A 202 16.95 12.97 -8.83
CA LEU A 202 16.19 11.74 -8.59
C LEU A 202 16.73 10.97 -7.40
N SER A 203 15.84 10.26 -6.71
CA SER A 203 16.21 9.24 -5.73
C SER A 203 15.19 8.11 -5.75
N PHE A 204 15.65 6.90 -5.42
CA PHE A 204 14.95 5.65 -5.65
C PHE A 204 14.99 4.81 -4.39
N GLU A 205 13.85 4.27 -3.99
CA GLU A 205 13.75 3.18 -3.03
C GLU A 205 14.15 1.88 -3.73
N ILE A 206 15.26 1.30 -3.32
CA ILE A 206 15.87 0.13 -3.94
C ILE A 206 15.72 -1.06 -3.01
N PHE A 207 15.32 -2.20 -3.56
CA PHE A 207 15.23 -3.47 -2.85
C PHE A 207 16.27 -4.44 -3.41
N ARG A 208 17.11 -4.99 -2.52
CA ARG A 208 18.05 -6.08 -2.83
C ARG A 208 17.96 -7.17 -1.77
N THR A 209 17.33 -8.28 -2.14
CA THR A 209 17.31 -9.52 -1.37
C THR A 209 18.66 -10.24 -1.45
N LEU A 210 19.02 -10.98 -0.39
CA LEU A 210 20.17 -11.88 -0.39
C LEU A 210 19.80 -13.34 -0.74
N ASP A 211 18.51 -13.60 -0.97
CA ASP A 211 17.90 -14.86 -1.47
C ASP A 211 18.28 -16.13 -0.70
N ASP A 212 18.19 -16.10 0.63
CA ASP A 212 18.33 -17.30 1.47
C ASP A 212 16.96 -17.96 1.73
N VAL A 213 15.94 -17.19 2.09
CA VAL A 213 14.61 -17.70 2.49
C VAL A 213 13.53 -17.37 1.47
N GLU A 214 13.63 -16.21 0.81
CA GLU A 214 12.67 -15.73 -0.19
C GLU A 214 12.47 -16.74 -1.33
N GLY A 215 13.57 -17.33 -1.83
CA GLY A 215 13.53 -18.38 -2.85
C GLY A 215 12.95 -19.72 -2.39
N LEU A 216 12.81 -19.96 -1.08
CA LEU A 216 12.21 -21.21 -0.56
C LEU A 216 10.68 -21.18 -0.62
N VAL A 217 10.06 -20.00 -0.52
CA VAL A 217 8.60 -19.88 -0.48
C VAL A 217 7.99 -20.21 -1.84
N ARG A 218 7.15 -21.25 -1.89
CA ARG A 218 6.48 -21.73 -3.13
C ARG A 218 5.02 -21.29 -3.24
N ALA A 219 4.36 -21.06 -2.12
CA ALA A 219 2.97 -20.63 -2.07
C ALA A 219 2.67 -19.77 -0.85
N VAL A 220 1.68 -18.88 -0.97
CA VAL A 220 1.23 -17.99 0.11
C VAL A 220 -0.28 -17.87 0.14
N THR A 221 -0.82 -17.58 1.31
CA THR A 221 -2.22 -17.19 1.44
C THR A 221 -2.38 -15.70 1.18
N VAL A 222 -3.41 -15.29 0.46
CA VAL A 222 -3.69 -13.89 0.11
C VAL A 222 -4.91 -13.40 0.90
N ILE A 223 -4.67 -12.37 1.72
CA ILE A 223 -5.65 -11.71 2.60
C ILE A 223 -5.82 -10.23 2.19
N PRO A 224 -6.74 -9.43 2.75
CA PRO A 224 -7.43 -9.53 4.04
C PRO A 224 -8.64 -10.50 4.10
N GLY A 225 -9.14 -10.99 2.96
CA GLY A 225 -10.40 -11.75 2.87
C GLY A 225 -11.67 -10.91 3.02
N ALA A 226 -11.55 -9.76 3.67
CA ALA A 226 -12.60 -8.75 3.85
C ALA A 226 -12.14 -7.38 3.33
N GLY A 227 -12.98 -6.76 2.52
CA GLY A 227 -12.78 -5.48 1.85
C GLY A 227 -13.52 -5.48 0.52
N GLU A 228 -14.56 -4.65 0.39
CA GLU A 228 -15.55 -4.69 -0.70
C GLU A 228 -14.94 -4.70 -2.12
N PHE A 229 -13.79 -4.05 -2.28
CA PHE A 229 -13.02 -3.96 -3.53
C PHE A 229 -11.52 -4.21 -3.31
N ALA A 230 -11.13 -4.85 -2.20
CA ALA A 230 -9.71 -5.04 -1.84
C ALA A 230 -8.94 -5.92 -2.84
N TYR A 231 -9.64 -6.82 -3.54
CA TYR A 231 -9.05 -7.68 -4.57
C TYR A 231 -9.26 -7.16 -6.00
N ASP A 232 -9.84 -5.97 -6.14
CA ASP A 232 -10.17 -5.46 -7.45
C ASP A 232 -8.92 -4.94 -8.16
N THR A 233 -8.76 -5.29 -9.42
CA THR A 233 -7.67 -4.83 -10.29
C THR A 233 -8.01 -3.52 -11.00
N VAL A 234 -9.27 -3.06 -10.89
CA VAL A 234 -9.74 -1.77 -11.38
C VAL A 234 -9.77 -0.77 -10.23
N ALA A 235 -9.33 0.46 -10.49
CA ALA A 235 -9.45 1.55 -9.52
C ALA A 235 -10.92 1.89 -9.26
N GLN A 236 -11.36 1.66 -8.03
CA GLN A 236 -12.70 1.94 -7.55
C GLN A 236 -12.71 3.23 -6.74
N ARG A 237 -13.78 4.00 -6.90
CA ARG A 237 -13.96 5.29 -6.22
C ARG A 237 -15.31 5.35 -5.53
N GLU A 238 -15.32 5.96 -4.35
CA GLU A 238 -16.53 6.45 -3.68
C GLU A 238 -16.90 7.81 -4.27
N ILE A 239 -18.11 7.93 -4.79
CA ILE A 239 -18.66 9.19 -5.29
C ILE A 239 -19.36 9.89 -4.13
N ARG A 240 -18.83 11.05 -3.71
CA ARG A 240 -19.36 11.84 -2.58
C ARG A 240 -20.27 12.96 -3.04
N SER A 241 -19.96 13.54 -4.19
CA SER A 241 -20.79 14.53 -4.89
C SER A 241 -20.52 14.44 -6.39
N GLU A 242 -21.12 15.33 -7.19
CA GLU A 242 -20.81 15.48 -8.61
C GLU A 242 -19.40 16.07 -8.88
N THR A 243 -18.73 16.60 -7.85
CA THR A 243 -17.39 17.20 -7.93
C THR A 243 -16.34 16.46 -7.10
N SER A 244 -16.76 15.65 -6.12
CA SER A 244 -15.89 15.01 -5.13
C SER A 244 -15.99 13.49 -5.20
N SER A 245 -14.83 12.83 -5.28
CA SER A 245 -14.74 11.37 -5.17
C SER A 245 -13.45 10.95 -4.47
N ARG A 246 -13.51 9.83 -3.75
CA ARG A 246 -12.38 9.28 -2.97
C ARG A 246 -11.99 7.91 -3.50
N ALA A 247 -10.68 7.62 -3.60
CA ALA A 247 -10.21 6.27 -3.93
C ALA A 247 -10.61 5.25 -2.85
N ILE A 248 -10.94 4.02 -3.26
CA ILE A 248 -11.29 2.91 -2.38
C ILE A 248 -10.17 1.86 -2.31
N ASN A 249 -9.45 1.64 -3.41
CA ASN A 249 -8.40 0.62 -3.55
C ASN A 249 -7.22 1.13 -4.38
N THR A 250 -6.87 2.41 -4.24
CA THR A 250 -5.75 3.03 -4.96
C THR A 250 -5.04 3.97 -4.00
N HIS A 251 -4.10 3.41 -3.26
CA HIS A 251 -3.43 4.07 -2.14
C HIS A 251 -1.90 4.11 -2.28
N THR A 252 -1.39 3.86 -3.49
CA THR A 252 0.02 4.04 -3.84
C THR A 252 0.20 5.15 -4.88
N MET A 253 1.42 5.66 -4.99
CA MET A 253 1.78 6.73 -5.93
C MET A 253 1.71 6.28 -7.41
N GLU A 254 1.66 4.97 -7.66
CA GLU A 254 1.52 4.42 -9.00
C GLU A 254 0.12 4.67 -9.60
N GLY A 255 -0.87 5.04 -8.79
CA GLY A 255 -2.23 5.31 -9.27
C GLY A 255 -2.98 4.07 -9.79
N ARG A 256 -2.43 2.88 -9.53
CA ARG A 256 -3.01 1.58 -9.87
C ARG A 256 -3.77 0.98 -8.70
N ALA A 257 -4.62 -0.01 -8.98
CA ALA A 257 -5.33 -0.74 -7.95
C ALA A 257 -4.35 -1.48 -7.00
N ASP A 258 -4.63 -1.39 -5.71
CA ASP A 258 -3.80 -1.90 -4.61
C ASP A 258 -3.44 -3.38 -4.80
N PHE A 259 -4.43 -4.21 -5.17
CA PHE A 259 -4.23 -5.64 -5.41
C PHE A 259 -3.15 -5.90 -6.46
N SER A 260 -3.23 -5.21 -7.61
CA SER A 260 -2.27 -5.39 -8.69
C SER A 260 -0.87 -4.95 -8.30
N VAL A 261 -0.73 -3.89 -7.49
CA VAL A 261 0.58 -3.47 -6.96
C VAL A 261 1.11 -4.52 -5.97
N ALA A 262 0.29 -4.98 -5.04
CA ALA A 262 0.69 -5.98 -4.05
C ALA A 262 1.09 -7.32 -4.68
N MET A 263 0.49 -7.72 -5.81
CA MET A 263 0.89 -8.92 -6.55
C MET A 263 2.19 -8.72 -7.34
N ASP A 264 2.45 -7.52 -7.89
CA ASP A 264 3.76 -7.19 -8.47
C ASP A 264 4.86 -7.26 -7.40
N GLU A 265 4.56 -6.81 -6.17
CA GLU A 265 5.47 -6.92 -5.03
C GLU A 265 5.71 -8.37 -4.60
N LEU A 266 4.67 -9.23 -4.66
CA LEU A 266 4.78 -10.66 -4.36
C LEU A 266 5.76 -11.33 -5.31
N GLU A 267 5.56 -11.16 -6.62
CA GLU A 267 6.41 -11.79 -7.64
C GLU A 267 7.86 -11.31 -7.56
N ALA A 268 8.07 -10.05 -7.18
CA ALA A 268 9.39 -9.51 -6.94
C ALA A 268 10.04 -10.10 -5.67
N ALA A 269 9.33 -10.08 -4.54
CA ALA A 269 9.88 -10.47 -3.24
C ALA A 269 10.04 -11.99 -3.08
N LEU A 270 9.16 -12.79 -3.70
CA LEU A 270 9.11 -14.25 -3.59
C LEU A 270 9.21 -14.86 -4.99
N PRO A 271 10.40 -14.87 -5.60
CA PRO A 271 10.58 -15.17 -7.02
C PRO A 271 10.15 -16.59 -7.41
N ASN A 272 10.05 -17.50 -6.44
CA ASN A 272 9.65 -18.89 -6.63
C ASN A 272 8.21 -19.21 -6.19
N ALA A 273 7.45 -18.21 -5.71
CA ALA A 273 6.04 -18.40 -5.39
C ALA A 273 5.24 -18.60 -6.68
N ARG A 274 4.60 -19.76 -6.84
CA ARG A 274 3.82 -20.14 -8.04
C ARG A 274 2.40 -20.59 -7.73
N ALA A 275 1.98 -20.49 -6.47
CA ALA A 275 0.61 -20.74 -6.05
C ALA A 275 0.16 -19.73 -4.99
N VAL A 276 -1.13 -19.41 -4.98
CA VAL A 276 -1.77 -18.54 -3.99
C VAL A 276 -3.07 -19.14 -3.49
N SER A 277 -3.36 -18.95 -2.20
CA SER A 277 -4.66 -19.29 -1.61
C SER A 277 -5.46 -18.00 -1.40
N LEU A 278 -6.44 -17.72 -2.26
CA LEU A 278 -7.24 -16.50 -2.22
C LEU A 278 -8.37 -16.63 -1.20
N VAL A 279 -8.21 -16.00 -0.04
CA VAL A 279 -9.20 -16.02 1.05
C VAL A 279 -10.32 -15.05 0.72
N VAL A 280 -11.59 -15.47 0.78
CA VAL A 280 -12.76 -14.60 0.54
C VAL A 280 -13.86 -14.85 1.57
N SER A 281 -14.21 -13.82 2.34
CA SER A 281 -15.02 -13.98 3.56
C SER A 281 -16.48 -13.56 3.43
N TRP A 282 -17.39 -14.39 3.94
CA TRP A 282 -18.70 -13.94 4.46
C TRP A 282 -18.66 -13.89 5.99
N PHE A 283 -19.74 -13.41 6.61
CA PHE A 283 -19.81 -13.18 8.04
C PHE A 283 -20.80 -14.12 8.73
N GLY A 284 -20.34 -14.76 9.80
CA GLY A 284 -21.18 -15.47 10.78
C GLY A 284 -21.57 -14.55 11.93
N ASP A 285 -22.77 -14.68 12.47
CA ASP A 285 -23.30 -13.79 13.52
C ASP A 285 -23.61 -14.45 14.88
N ASP A 286 -23.44 -15.77 15.01
CA ASP A 286 -23.60 -16.49 16.28
C ASP A 286 -22.65 -17.69 16.39
N LEU A 287 -22.37 -18.18 17.60
CA LEU A 287 -21.60 -19.43 17.83
C LEU A 287 -22.49 -20.67 17.88
N ARG A 288 -23.79 -20.51 18.07
CA ARG A 288 -24.75 -21.61 18.14
C ARG A 288 -25.10 -22.04 16.72
N GLY A 289 -24.81 -23.28 16.38
CA GLY A 289 -24.95 -23.81 15.01
C GLY A 289 -26.32 -23.50 14.38
N GLY A 290 -27.41 -23.77 15.10
CA GLY A 290 -28.77 -23.54 14.60
C GLY A 290 -29.18 -22.06 14.46
N GLU A 291 -28.49 -21.15 15.16
CA GLU A 291 -28.80 -19.71 15.10
C GLU A 291 -27.81 -18.91 14.25
N CYS A 292 -26.65 -19.49 13.90
CA CYS A 292 -25.60 -18.82 13.13
C CYS A 292 -25.99 -18.74 11.65
N SER A 293 -26.19 -17.50 11.18
CA SER A 293 -26.40 -17.24 9.75
C SER A 293 -25.11 -16.80 9.09
N VAL A 294 -24.88 -17.23 7.84
CA VAL A 294 -23.68 -16.89 7.07
C VAL A 294 -24.08 -16.06 5.86
N LYS A 295 -23.70 -14.78 5.84
CA LYS A 295 -24.14 -13.82 4.81
C LYS A 295 -23.08 -12.78 4.45
N PRO A 296 -23.11 -12.22 3.22
CA PRO A 296 -22.23 -11.11 2.87
C PRO A 296 -22.68 -9.82 3.57
N LYS A 297 -21.72 -8.99 3.98
CA LYS A 297 -21.97 -7.68 4.61
C LYS A 297 -21.18 -6.57 3.92
N VAL A 298 -21.58 -5.33 4.14
CA VAL A 298 -20.92 -4.11 3.64
C VAL A 298 -20.30 -3.31 4.79
N ASP A 299 -19.31 -2.47 4.51
CA ASP A 299 -18.71 -1.60 5.53
C ASP A 299 -19.60 -0.38 5.86
N THR A 300 -20.45 0.04 4.92
CA THR A 300 -21.33 1.20 5.03
C THR A 300 -22.56 1.02 4.15
N ALA A 301 -23.75 1.34 4.69
CA ALA A 301 -25.02 1.16 4.01
C ALA A 301 -25.25 2.11 2.81
N SER A 302 -24.64 3.30 2.84
CA SER A 302 -24.89 4.38 1.87
C SER A 302 -23.62 4.88 1.19
N LYS A 303 -22.96 4.00 0.42
CA LYS A 303 -21.76 4.33 -0.38
C LYS A 303 -22.09 4.17 -1.87
N LEU A 304 -21.93 5.24 -2.65
CA LEU A 304 -22.03 5.18 -4.12
C LEU A 304 -20.65 4.92 -4.70
N THR A 305 -20.51 3.90 -5.53
CA THR A 305 -19.22 3.47 -6.07
C THR A 305 -19.19 3.51 -7.59
N SER A 306 -18.01 3.74 -8.16
CA SER A 306 -17.77 3.81 -9.60
C SER A 306 -16.37 3.25 -9.94
N PRO A 307 -16.19 2.57 -11.08
CA PRO A 307 -17.19 2.27 -12.11
C PRO A 307 -18.24 1.24 -11.67
N ASP A 308 -17.92 0.39 -10.70
CA ASP A 308 -18.80 -0.72 -10.33
C ASP A 308 -19.63 -0.43 -9.08
N ALA A 309 -20.85 -0.95 -9.06
CA ALA A 309 -21.66 -1.07 -7.85
C ALA A 309 -21.33 -2.38 -7.13
N TRP A 310 -21.27 -2.34 -5.80
CA TRP A 310 -21.07 -3.54 -5.01
C TRP A 310 -22.28 -4.49 -5.11
N SER A 311 -22.01 -5.77 -5.38
CA SER A 311 -22.97 -6.86 -5.26
C SER A 311 -22.28 -8.19 -4.99
N VAL A 312 -22.93 -9.04 -4.19
CA VAL A 312 -22.49 -10.41 -3.88
C VAL A 312 -23.72 -11.32 -3.86
N ALA A 313 -23.70 -12.42 -4.62
CA ALA A 313 -24.78 -13.41 -4.66
C ALA A 313 -26.17 -12.80 -4.94
N GLY A 314 -26.21 -11.77 -5.79
CA GLY A 314 -27.42 -11.00 -6.14
C GLY A 314 -27.88 -10.00 -5.06
N LEU A 315 -27.21 -9.93 -3.91
CA LEU A 315 -27.46 -8.93 -2.89
C LEU A 315 -26.82 -7.60 -3.33
N THR A 316 -27.57 -6.51 -3.22
CA THR A 316 -27.06 -5.15 -3.48
C THR A 316 -26.72 -4.47 -2.16
N ARG A 317 -25.88 -3.43 -2.19
CA ARG A 317 -25.50 -2.68 -0.98
C ARG A 317 -26.71 -2.23 -0.16
N ALA A 318 -27.75 -1.73 -0.82
CA ALA A 318 -28.95 -1.21 -0.16
C ALA A 318 -29.73 -2.29 0.63
N ALA A 319 -29.53 -3.56 0.29
CA ALA A 319 -30.17 -4.71 0.95
C ALA A 319 -29.21 -5.46 1.90
N ALA A 320 -27.92 -5.10 1.93
CA ALA A 320 -26.91 -5.76 2.74
C ALA A 320 -26.84 -5.17 4.15
N GLU A 321 -26.58 -6.03 5.13
CA GLU A 321 -26.27 -5.61 6.49
C GLU A 321 -24.87 -4.99 6.54
N THR A 322 -24.67 -4.04 7.45
CA THR A 322 -23.33 -3.51 7.74
C THR A 322 -22.61 -4.40 8.74
N VAL A 323 -21.29 -4.55 8.57
CA VAL A 323 -20.43 -5.14 9.61
C VAL A 323 -20.50 -4.33 10.91
N SER A 324 -20.13 -4.93 12.04
CA SER A 324 -20.08 -4.23 13.33
C SER A 324 -19.09 -3.05 13.32
N MET A 325 -19.30 -2.11 14.24
CA MET A 325 -18.50 -0.89 14.39
C MET A 325 -17.67 -0.93 15.67
N MET A 326 -16.43 -0.43 15.60
CA MET A 326 -15.52 -0.24 16.73
C MET A 326 -14.94 1.18 16.67
N GLU A 327 -15.13 1.95 17.73
CA GLU A 327 -14.66 3.36 17.81
C GLU A 327 -15.09 4.25 16.63
N GLY A 328 -16.29 3.99 16.09
CA GLY A 328 -16.84 4.74 14.95
C GLY A 328 -16.29 4.34 13.57
N LYS A 329 -15.46 3.30 13.50
CA LYS A 329 -14.97 2.69 12.26
C LYS A 329 -15.53 1.26 12.09
N PRO A 330 -15.69 0.75 10.86
CA PRO A 330 -16.00 -0.66 10.63
C PRO A 330 -14.95 -1.57 11.29
N ALA A 331 -15.40 -2.59 12.01
CA ALA A 331 -14.52 -3.58 12.66
C ALA A 331 -13.89 -4.54 11.65
N TYR A 332 -14.55 -4.77 10.52
CA TYR A 332 -14.06 -5.49 9.34
C TYR A 332 -14.25 -4.67 8.07
N GLY A 333 -13.57 -5.03 6.98
CA GLY A 333 -14.04 -4.65 5.65
C GLY A 333 -15.32 -5.40 5.28
N GLY A 334 -16.13 -4.89 4.34
CA GLY A 334 -17.26 -5.65 3.78
C GLY A 334 -16.80 -6.83 2.90
N THR A 335 -17.68 -7.77 2.58
CA THR A 335 -17.37 -8.91 1.70
C THR A 335 -16.89 -8.41 0.33
N PRO A 336 -15.79 -8.94 -0.24
CA PRO A 336 -15.34 -8.59 -1.59
C PRO A 336 -16.44 -8.83 -2.62
N SER A 337 -16.65 -7.87 -3.53
CA SER A 337 -17.68 -7.99 -4.58
C SER A 337 -17.38 -9.14 -5.55
N ASP A 338 -18.43 -9.73 -6.13
CA ASP A 338 -18.28 -10.84 -7.09
C ASP A 338 -17.39 -10.44 -8.28
N ALA A 339 -17.54 -9.21 -8.78
CA ALA A 339 -16.75 -8.68 -9.88
C ALA A 339 -15.26 -8.53 -9.52
N SER A 340 -14.96 -8.02 -8.32
CA SER A 340 -13.60 -7.90 -7.79
C SER A 340 -12.92 -9.27 -7.70
N VAL A 341 -13.61 -10.27 -7.15
CA VAL A 341 -13.07 -11.64 -7.02
C VAL A 341 -12.80 -12.29 -8.37
N MET A 342 -13.71 -12.16 -9.35
CA MET A 342 -13.48 -12.71 -10.70
C MET A 342 -12.27 -12.07 -11.38
N ARG A 343 -12.10 -10.74 -11.24
CA ARG A 343 -10.94 -10.02 -11.78
C ARG A 343 -9.64 -10.42 -11.10
N ALA A 344 -9.66 -10.64 -9.78
CA ALA A 344 -8.51 -11.15 -9.04
C ALA A 344 -8.06 -12.53 -9.55
N ILE A 345 -9.00 -13.47 -9.70
CA ILE A 345 -8.72 -14.81 -10.25
C ILE A 345 -8.13 -14.70 -11.66
N ALA A 346 -8.67 -13.83 -12.50
CA ALA A 346 -8.17 -13.63 -13.86
C ALA A 346 -6.74 -13.06 -13.88
N ASP A 347 -6.44 -12.07 -13.03
CA ASP A 347 -5.11 -11.46 -12.90
C ASP A 347 -4.06 -12.47 -12.38
N LEU A 348 -4.39 -13.20 -11.33
CA LEU A 348 -3.52 -14.24 -10.78
C LEU A 348 -3.19 -15.33 -11.82
N LYS A 349 -4.18 -15.76 -12.61
CA LYS A 349 -3.97 -16.72 -13.70
C LYS A 349 -3.15 -16.12 -14.85
N ALA A 350 -3.32 -14.84 -15.16
CA ALA A 350 -2.53 -14.16 -16.18
C ALA A 350 -1.04 -14.08 -15.81
N ARG A 351 -0.73 -14.01 -14.51
CA ARG A 351 0.63 -14.10 -13.95
C ARG A 351 1.19 -15.53 -13.92
N GLY A 352 0.36 -16.53 -14.22
CA GLY A 352 0.75 -17.94 -14.15
C GLY A 352 0.75 -18.53 -12.74
N LEU A 353 0.05 -17.90 -11.79
CA LEU A 353 -0.11 -18.42 -10.42
C LEU A 353 -1.24 -19.45 -10.37
N ALA A 354 -0.99 -20.58 -9.73
CA ALA A 354 -2.01 -21.56 -9.40
C ALA A 354 -2.91 -21.03 -8.27
N VAL A 355 -4.21 -20.93 -8.51
CA VAL A 355 -5.17 -20.34 -7.56
C VAL A 355 -5.88 -21.44 -6.79
N THR A 356 -5.69 -21.48 -5.47
CA THR A 356 -6.58 -22.15 -4.52
C THR A 356 -7.63 -21.13 -4.05
N PHE A 357 -8.91 -21.39 -4.30
CA PHE A 357 -9.97 -20.54 -3.78
C PHE A 357 -10.36 -20.97 -2.37
N TYR A 358 -10.38 -20.03 -1.43
CA TYR A 358 -10.56 -20.29 -0.02
C TYR A 358 -11.75 -19.50 0.55
N PRO A 359 -12.97 -20.09 0.55
CA PRO A 359 -14.13 -19.55 1.25
C PRO A 359 -13.89 -19.52 2.77
N PHE A 360 -14.12 -18.35 3.38
CA PHE A 360 -13.82 -18.12 4.79
C PHE A 360 -15.03 -17.53 5.53
N VAL A 361 -15.16 -17.83 6.83
CA VAL A 361 -16.21 -17.27 7.69
C VAL A 361 -15.54 -16.42 8.77
N MET A 362 -15.77 -15.11 8.72
CA MET A 362 -15.37 -14.19 9.78
C MET A 362 -16.52 -14.01 10.78
N MET A 363 -16.25 -14.08 12.08
CA MET A 363 -17.29 -13.92 13.09
C MET A 363 -17.52 -12.44 13.40
N ASP A 364 -18.65 -11.89 12.96
CA ASP A 364 -19.06 -10.51 13.20
C ASP A 364 -20.11 -10.46 14.32
N MET A 365 -19.63 -10.72 15.54
CA MET A 365 -20.41 -10.75 16.79
C MET A 365 -19.53 -10.26 17.96
N PRO A 366 -20.10 -10.00 19.16
CA PRO A 366 -19.30 -9.57 20.31
C PRO A 366 -18.11 -10.50 20.59
N GLY A 367 -16.91 -9.90 20.68
CA GLY A 367 -15.67 -10.62 20.93
C GLY A 367 -14.97 -11.18 19.70
N TYR A 368 -15.58 -11.15 18.50
CA TYR A 368 -14.96 -11.61 17.25
C TYR A 368 -14.25 -12.98 17.38
N PRO A 369 -14.98 -14.01 17.86
CA PRO A 369 -14.39 -15.31 18.19
C PRO A 369 -13.92 -16.05 16.93
N TRP A 370 -13.10 -17.07 17.13
CA TRP A 370 -12.69 -17.96 16.04
C TRP A 370 -13.87 -18.82 15.55
N ARG A 371 -13.99 -18.99 14.23
CA ARG A 371 -15.08 -19.78 13.59
C ARG A 371 -15.13 -21.25 14.05
N GLY A 372 -14.01 -21.81 14.50
CA GLY A 372 -13.97 -23.16 15.07
C GLY A 372 -14.71 -23.32 16.39
N ARG A 373 -15.20 -22.22 16.98
CA ARG A 373 -16.10 -22.22 18.14
C ARG A 373 -17.57 -22.40 17.78
N ILE A 374 -17.95 -22.36 16.50
CA ILE A 374 -19.34 -22.63 16.10
C ILE A 374 -19.66 -24.09 16.43
N ALA A 375 -20.69 -24.32 17.24
CA ALA A 375 -21.08 -25.64 17.71
C ALA A 375 -22.59 -25.71 18.00
N PRO A 376 -23.21 -26.89 17.90
CA PRO A 376 -24.61 -27.03 18.30
C PRO A 376 -24.76 -27.01 19.84
N GLU A 377 -25.86 -26.42 20.34
CA GLU A 377 -26.18 -26.38 21.78
C GLU A 377 -27.33 -27.32 22.17
N GLY A 378 -28.20 -27.66 21.22
CA GLY A 378 -29.37 -28.53 21.36
C GLY A 378 -29.28 -29.79 20.52
N ASP A 379 -30.22 -29.98 19.59
CA ASP A 379 -30.23 -31.17 18.71
C ASP A 379 -29.14 -31.03 17.65
N VAL A 380 -28.10 -31.86 17.77
CA VAL A 380 -26.91 -31.80 16.92
C VAL A 380 -27.24 -31.99 15.43
N ALA A 381 -28.16 -32.89 15.10
CA ALA A 381 -28.47 -33.17 13.70
C ALA A 381 -29.30 -32.05 13.07
N GLU A 382 -30.29 -31.51 13.82
CA GLU A 382 -31.13 -30.39 13.39
C GLU A 382 -30.31 -29.11 13.22
N GLU A 383 -29.55 -28.71 14.24
CA GLU A 383 -28.78 -27.45 14.22
C GLU A 383 -27.65 -27.46 13.18
N VAL A 384 -27.00 -28.61 12.96
CA VAL A 384 -26.02 -28.73 11.86
C VAL A 384 -26.71 -28.61 10.50
N ALA A 385 -27.89 -29.20 10.34
CA ALA A 385 -28.65 -29.05 9.10
C ALA A 385 -29.09 -27.61 8.86
N GLU A 386 -29.46 -26.87 9.91
CA GLU A 386 -29.79 -25.44 9.85
C GLU A 386 -28.58 -24.57 9.45
N PHE A 387 -27.41 -24.78 10.08
CA PHE A 387 -26.18 -24.06 9.75
C PHE A 387 -25.77 -24.25 8.29
N PHE A 388 -25.74 -25.52 7.84
CA PHE A 388 -25.39 -25.83 6.46
C PHE A 388 -26.46 -25.32 5.50
N GLY A 389 -27.74 -25.43 5.84
CA GLY A 389 -28.85 -24.96 5.03
C GLY A 389 -29.35 -25.98 4.00
N SER A 390 -30.28 -25.54 3.15
CA SER A 390 -31.01 -26.43 2.25
C SER A 390 -30.21 -26.86 1.02
N GLU A 391 -30.61 -27.97 0.38
CA GLU A 391 -29.93 -28.50 -0.81
C GLU A 391 -29.87 -27.47 -1.96
N ALA A 392 -30.92 -26.65 -2.10
CA ALA A 392 -31.04 -25.58 -3.10
C ALA A 392 -31.46 -24.26 -2.41
N PRO A 393 -30.49 -23.52 -1.84
CA PRO A 393 -30.79 -22.32 -1.05
C PRO A 393 -31.59 -21.28 -1.82
N GLY A 394 -32.71 -20.86 -1.23
CA GLY A 394 -33.54 -19.79 -1.78
C GLY A 394 -32.91 -18.41 -1.60
N ALA A 395 -33.46 -17.38 -2.26
CA ALA A 395 -32.93 -16.01 -2.18
C ALA A 395 -32.94 -15.42 -0.75
N SER A 396 -33.85 -15.87 0.12
CA SER A 396 -33.98 -15.42 1.51
C SER A 396 -33.18 -16.25 2.52
N GLU A 397 -32.55 -17.35 2.12
CA GLU A 397 -31.81 -18.25 3.02
C GLU A 397 -30.33 -17.84 3.07
N TRP A 398 -29.78 -17.58 4.26
CA TRP A 398 -28.36 -17.24 4.44
C TRP A 398 -27.64 -18.30 5.26
N SER A 399 -27.06 -19.26 4.55
CA SER A 399 -26.48 -20.48 5.10
C SER A 399 -25.07 -20.74 4.58
N TYR A 400 -24.33 -21.60 5.28
CA TYR A 400 -22.96 -21.95 4.91
C TYR A 400 -22.86 -22.58 3.51
N ARG A 401 -23.78 -23.49 3.17
CA ARG A 401 -23.85 -24.11 1.85
C ARG A 401 -24.11 -23.09 0.75
N ARG A 402 -24.96 -22.07 1.00
CA ARG A 402 -25.20 -21.00 0.02
C ARG A 402 -23.91 -20.26 -0.30
N MET A 403 -23.12 -19.91 0.71
CA MET A 403 -21.82 -19.26 0.52
C MET A 403 -20.90 -20.10 -0.37
N VAL A 404 -20.70 -21.38 0.00
CA VAL A 404 -19.74 -22.25 -0.70
C VAL A 404 -20.18 -22.51 -2.15
N LEU A 405 -21.48 -22.79 -2.39
CA LEU A 405 -22.00 -23.01 -3.74
C LEU A 405 -22.02 -21.73 -4.59
N HIS A 406 -22.20 -20.56 -3.97
CA HIS A 406 -22.06 -19.26 -4.66
C HIS A 406 -20.62 -19.11 -5.18
N TYR A 407 -19.64 -19.31 -4.31
CA TYR A 407 -18.23 -19.19 -4.70
C TYR A 407 -17.78 -20.25 -5.71
N ALA A 408 -18.29 -21.48 -5.65
CA ALA A 408 -18.03 -22.48 -6.67
C ALA A 408 -18.53 -22.02 -8.05
N ARG A 409 -19.73 -21.43 -8.13
CA ARG A 409 -20.28 -20.86 -9.38
C ARG A 409 -19.48 -19.65 -9.85
N LEU A 410 -19.04 -18.80 -8.91
CA LEU A 410 -18.20 -17.63 -9.21
C LEU A 410 -16.84 -18.06 -9.80
N CYS A 411 -16.19 -19.05 -9.21
CA CYS A 411 -14.95 -19.63 -9.72
C CYS A 411 -15.13 -20.26 -11.10
N ALA A 412 -16.24 -20.99 -11.33
CA ALA A 412 -16.57 -21.51 -12.66
C ALA A 412 -16.74 -20.38 -13.68
N ALA A 413 -17.43 -19.29 -13.32
CA ALA A 413 -17.61 -18.12 -14.18
C ALA A 413 -16.30 -17.37 -14.48
N ALA A 414 -15.34 -17.38 -13.54
CA ALA A 414 -13.98 -16.86 -13.74
C ALA A 414 -13.07 -17.78 -14.60
N GLY A 415 -13.60 -18.88 -15.15
CA GLY A 415 -12.86 -19.84 -15.96
C GLY A 415 -12.12 -20.91 -15.16
N GLY A 416 -12.55 -21.19 -13.94
CA GLY A 416 -12.02 -22.23 -13.06
C GLY A 416 -10.78 -21.83 -12.25
N VAL A 417 -10.52 -22.60 -11.20
CA VAL A 417 -9.38 -22.47 -10.27
C VAL A 417 -8.66 -23.82 -10.15
N GLU A 418 -7.40 -23.82 -9.70
CA GLU A 418 -6.61 -25.05 -9.53
C GLU A 418 -7.17 -25.91 -8.39
N ALA A 419 -7.51 -25.26 -7.27
CA ALA A 419 -8.13 -25.92 -6.13
C ALA A 419 -9.23 -25.06 -5.50
N PHE A 420 -10.15 -25.70 -4.80
CA PHE A 420 -11.27 -25.08 -4.10
C PHE A 420 -11.47 -25.75 -2.75
N LEU A 421 -11.46 -24.95 -1.68
CA LEU A 421 -11.75 -25.43 -0.32
C LEU A 421 -13.25 -25.36 -0.04
N ILE A 422 -13.85 -26.44 0.45
CA ILE A 422 -15.27 -26.46 0.86
C ILE A 422 -15.51 -25.89 2.26
N GLY A 423 -14.43 -25.53 2.94
CA GLY A 423 -14.45 -24.96 4.27
C GLY A 423 -13.13 -25.04 4.99
N SER A 424 -13.07 -24.40 6.15
CA SER A 424 -11.92 -24.50 7.05
C SER A 424 -12.28 -24.36 8.52
N GLU A 425 -11.56 -25.10 9.34
CA GLU A 425 -11.54 -25.02 10.81
C GLU A 425 -12.93 -24.95 11.47
N LEU A 426 -13.92 -25.68 10.95
CA LEU A 426 -15.27 -25.78 11.55
C LEU A 426 -15.29 -26.78 12.72
N ARG A 427 -14.23 -26.77 13.54
CA ARG A 427 -13.93 -27.81 14.53
C ARG A 427 -15.10 -28.13 15.46
N GLY A 428 -15.77 -27.11 16.00
CA GLY A 428 -16.93 -27.29 16.88
C GLY A 428 -18.11 -28.02 16.20
N LEU A 429 -18.30 -27.85 14.88
CA LEU A 429 -19.32 -28.54 14.09
C LEU A 429 -18.86 -29.94 13.68
N THR A 430 -17.64 -30.09 13.19
CA THR A 430 -17.13 -31.39 12.70
C THR A 430 -16.93 -32.39 13.83
N GLN A 431 -16.62 -31.94 15.05
CA GLN A 431 -16.53 -32.79 16.24
C GLN A 431 -17.88 -33.03 16.93
N ALA A 432 -18.96 -32.33 16.53
CA ALA A 432 -20.29 -32.56 17.09
C ALA A 432 -20.85 -33.92 16.68
N ARG A 433 -21.43 -34.64 17.65
CA ARG A 433 -21.88 -36.03 17.50
C ARG A 433 -23.36 -36.19 17.76
N ASP A 434 -24.04 -36.90 16.86
CA ASP A 434 -25.34 -37.51 17.13
C ASP A 434 -25.18 -39.04 17.23
N GLY A 435 -25.13 -39.54 18.47
CA GLY A 435 -24.78 -40.92 18.76
C GLY A 435 -23.37 -41.29 18.26
N ALA A 436 -23.30 -42.20 17.27
CA ALA A 436 -22.05 -42.61 16.62
C ALA A 436 -21.75 -41.85 15.31
N SER A 437 -22.65 -40.94 14.90
CA SER A 437 -22.54 -40.21 13.64
C SER A 437 -22.02 -38.78 13.84
N TYR A 438 -21.46 -38.23 12.76
CA TYR A 438 -20.96 -36.85 12.68
C TYR A 438 -21.70 -36.10 11.57
N PRO A 439 -22.83 -35.41 11.87
CA PRO A 439 -23.69 -34.80 10.86
C PRO A 439 -22.96 -33.79 9.96
N ALA A 440 -22.06 -32.98 10.51
CA ALA A 440 -21.33 -31.97 9.73
C ALA A 440 -20.38 -32.59 8.71
N VAL A 441 -19.76 -33.73 9.03
CA VAL A 441 -18.91 -34.48 8.09
C VAL A 441 -19.74 -35.04 6.94
N ALA A 442 -20.97 -35.52 7.21
CA ALA A 442 -21.88 -35.95 6.16
C ALA A 442 -22.31 -34.77 5.26
N ALA A 443 -22.60 -33.60 5.84
CA ALA A 443 -22.94 -32.39 5.11
C ALA A 443 -21.77 -31.88 4.23
N LEU A 444 -20.53 -31.91 4.73
CA LEU A 444 -19.33 -31.58 3.95
C LEU A 444 -19.11 -32.52 2.77
N ARG A 445 -19.37 -33.83 2.93
CA ARG A 445 -19.28 -34.79 1.83
C ARG A 445 -20.30 -34.52 0.73
N ALA A 446 -21.55 -34.22 1.11
CA ALA A 446 -22.57 -33.80 0.17
C ALA A 446 -22.14 -32.52 -0.56
N LEU A 447 -21.68 -31.52 0.19
CA LEU A 447 -21.17 -30.26 -0.36
C LEU A 447 -20.00 -30.45 -1.33
N ALA A 448 -19.06 -31.36 -1.05
CA ALA A 448 -17.97 -31.70 -1.96
C ALA A 448 -18.48 -32.25 -3.30
N ALA A 449 -19.51 -33.09 -3.28
CA ALA A 449 -20.13 -33.63 -4.50
C ALA A 449 -20.83 -32.52 -5.31
N ASP A 450 -21.50 -31.58 -4.64
CA ASP A 450 -22.17 -30.46 -5.32
C ASP A 450 -21.17 -29.47 -5.93
N VAL A 451 -20.09 -29.17 -5.20
CA VAL A 451 -18.99 -28.34 -5.72
C VAL A 451 -18.33 -29.04 -6.91
N ARG A 452 -18.10 -30.36 -6.84
CA ARG A 452 -17.60 -31.16 -7.97
C ARG A 452 -18.50 -31.05 -9.20
N ALA A 453 -19.82 -31.08 -9.01
CA ALA A 453 -20.77 -30.96 -10.10
C ALA A 453 -20.72 -29.57 -10.78
N ILE A 454 -20.30 -28.53 -10.06
CA ILE A 454 -20.16 -27.16 -10.58
C ILE A 454 -18.80 -26.93 -11.26
N LEU A 455 -17.71 -27.31 -10.59
CA LEU A 455 -16.33 -27.00 -11.02
C LEU A 455 -15.75 -28.06 -11.98
N GLY A 456 -16.35 -29.24 -12.05
CA GLY A 456 -15.87 -30.34 -12.89
C GLY A 456 -14.67 -31.08 -12.28
N PRO A 457 -14.09 -32.04 -13.03
CA PRO A 457 -13.06 -32.95 -12.53
C PRO A 457 -11.66 -32.33 -12.41
N GLU A 458 -11.39 -31.21 -13.11
CA GLU A 458 -10.05 -30.62 -13.17
C GLU A 458 -9.68 -29.83 -11.91
N THR A 459 -10.64 -29.13 -11.30
CA THR A 459 -10.40 -28.38 -10.05
C THR A 459 -10.27 -29.33 -8.86
N LYS A 460 -9.17 -29.25 -8.12
CA LYS A 460 -8.99 -30.06 -6.91
C LYS A 460 -9.90 -29.55 -5.78
N ILE A 461 -10.51 -30.44 -5.01
CA ILE A 461 -11.42 -30.08 -3.91
C ILE A 461 -10.89 -30.66 -2.61
N SER A 462 -10.93 -29.87 -1.53
CA SER A 462 -10.60 -30.33 -0.18
C SER A 462 -11.29 -29.51 0.91
N TYR A 463 -11.09 -29.90 2.16
CA TYR A 463 -11.44 -29.16 3.37
C TYR A 463 -10.13 -28.82 4.10
N ALA A 464 -10.02 -27.61 4.63
CA ALA A 464 -8.85 -27.16 5.40
C ALA A 464 -9.10 -27.39 6.89
N ALA A 465 -8.68 -28.56 7.39
CA ALA A 465 -8.90 -28.90 8.79
C ALA A 465 -7.90 -28.18 9.69
N ASP A 466 -8.33 -27.79 10.89
CA ASP A 466 -7.42 -27.30 11.93
C ASP A 466 -6.38 -28.39 12.28
N TRP A 467 -5.15 -27.99 12.60
CA TRP A 467 -4.05 -28.91 12.96
C TRP A 467 -4.38 -29.83 14.13
N SER A 468 -5.30 -29.44 15.02
CA SER A 468 -5.75 -30.27 16.15
C SER A 468 -6.95 -31.17 15.80
N GLU A 469 -7.58 -30.99 14.64
CA GLU A 469 -8.80 -31.66 14.20
C GLU A 469 -8.54 -32.78 13.17
N TYR A 470 -7.66 -32.53 12.19
CA TYR A 470 -7.53 -33.36 10.97
C TYR A 470 -7.35 -34.86 11.24
N ARG A 471 -6.63 -35.20 12.33
CA ARG A 471 -6.23 -36.56 12.67
C ARG A 471 -7.35 -37.41 13.26
N GLY A 472 -8.37 -36.80 13.86
CA GLY A 472 -9.42 -37.48 14.59
C GLY A 472 -9.86 -36.76 15.87
N HIS A 473 -10.99 -37.19 16.43
CA HIS A 473 -11.64 -36.64 17.61
C HIS A 473 -11.32 -37.52 18.82
N ASP A 474 -10.60 -36.94 19.78
CA ASP A 474 -10.35 -37.53 21.10
C ASP A 474 -11.53 -37.21 22.03
N LEU A 475 -12.21 -38.25 22.50
CA LEU A 475 -13.38 -38.16 23.36
C LEU A 475 -13.04 -38.40 24.85
N GLY A 476 -11.76 -38.59 25.16
CA GLY A 476 -11.25 -38.90 26.49
C GLY A 476 -11.40 -40.37 26.87
N GLY A 477 -10.65 -40.78 27.90
CA GLY A 477 -10.69 -42.16 28.43
C GLY A 477 -10.23 -43.23 27.44
N GLY A 478 -9.50 -42.85 26.38
CA GLY A 478 -9.08 -43.73 25.30
C GLY A 478 -10.08 -43.83 24.13
N ASP A 479 -11.28 -43.26 24.22
CA ASP A 479 -12.23 -43.23 23.09
C ASP A 479 -11.75 -42.26 22.01
N PHE A 480 -11.59 -42.77 20.79
CA PHE A 480 -11.05 -42.02 19.67
C PHE A 480 -11.80 -42.34 18.38
N ARG A 481 -12.08 -41.31 17.58
CA ARG A 481 -12.72 -41.45 16.25
C ARG A 481 -11.93 -40.77 15.18
N PHE A 482 -11.65 -41.46 14.09
CA PHE A 482 -11.20 -40.85 12.85
C PHE A 482 -12.38 -40.24 12.09
N HIS A 483 -13.05 -39.27 12.73
CA HIS A 483 -14.33 -38.72 12.31
C HIS A 483 -14.32 -38.09 10.90
N LEU A 484 -13.18 -37.59 10.43
CA LEU A 484 -13.02 -37.03 9.09
C LEU A 484 -12.66 -38.06 8.01
N ASP A 485 -12.32 -39.31 8.36
CA ASP A 485 -12.00 -40.35 7.37
C ASP A 485 -13.09 -40.57 6.31
N PRO A 486 -14.40 -40.48 6.60
CA PRO A 486 -15.42 -40.54 5.56
C PRO A 486 -15.29 -39.42 4.53
N LEU A 487 -14.86 -38.21 4.93
CA LEU A 487 -14.60 -37.09 4.03
C LEU A 487 -13.26 -37.28 3.30
N TRP A 488 -12.20 -37.63 4.03
CA TRP A 488 -10.87 -37.87 3.47
C TRP A 488 -10.83 -39.04 2.49
N ALA A 489 -11.67 -40.05 2.65
CA ALA A 489 -11.80 -41.16 1.71
C ALA A 489 -12.75 -40.86 0.53
N ASP A 490 -13.55 -39.79 0.60
CA ASP A 490 -14.55 -39.49 -0.43
C ASP A 490 -13.89 -39.22 -1.79
N ALA A 491 -14.46 -39.75 -2.87
CA ALA A 491 -13.89 -39.61 -4.21
C ALA A 491 -13.89 -38.16 -4.73
N ASN A 492 -14.68 -37.27 -4.13
CA ASN A 492 -14.71 -35.86 -4.50
C ASN A 492 -13.58 -35.04 -3.86
N ILE A 493 -12.91 -35.56 -2.82
CA ILE A 493 -11.79 -34.90 -2.15
C ILE A 493 -10.48 -35.35 -2.80
N ASP A 494 -9.60 -34.43 -3.19
CA ASP A 494 -8.37 -34.76 -3.92
C ASP A 494 -7.11 -34.79 -3.05
N PHE A 495 -7.11 -34.04 -1.95
CA PHE A 495 -5.99 -33.92 -1.02
C PHE A 495 -6.51 -33.70 0.41
N ILE A 496 -5.66 -33.91 1.41
CA ILE A 496 -5.93 -33.61 2.82
C ILE A 496 -5.44 -32.19 3.08
N GLY A 497 -6.35 -31.23 3.27
CA GLY A 497 -6.02 -29.86 3.62
C GLY A 497 -5.86 -29.70 5.13
N ILE A 498 -4.77 -29.08 5.57
CA ILE A 498 -4.50 -28.82 6.98
C ILE A 498 -4.00 -27.38 7.14
N ASP A 499 -4.61 -26.64 8.07
CA ASP A 499 -4.09 -25.37 8.57
C ASP A 499 -3.11 -25.70 9.71
N MET A 500 -1.83 -25.90 9.35
CA MET A 500 -0.82 -26.58 10.16
C MET A 500 -0.08 -25.63 11.10
N TYR A 501 -0.69 -25.27 12.23
CA TYR A 501 -0.10 -24.36 13.21
C TYR A 501 0.36 -25.05 14.51
N ALA A 502 0.87 -26.28 14.41
CA ALA A 502 1.31 -27.04 15.58
C ALA A 502 2.53 -26.38 16.26
N PRO A 503 2.61 -26.38 17.62
CA PRO A 503 3.77 -25.87 18.35
C PRO A 503 5.09 -26.49 17.88
N LEU A 504 6.06 -25.65 17.55
CA LEU A 504 7.39 -26.10 17.13
C LEU A 504 8.39 -26.04 18.29
N THR A 505 8.25 -25.09 19.21
CA THR A 505 9.18 -24.91 20.33
C THR A 505 8.47 -24.87 21.69
N ASP A 506 9.24 -25.02 22.77
CA ASP A 506 8.78 -24.80 24.16
C ASP A 506 9.83 -23.95 24.91
N TRP A 507 10.28 -22.89 24.22
CA TRP A 507 11.40 -22.07 24.66
C TRP A 507 10.98 -21.08 25.74
N ARG A 508 11.82 -20.87 26.77
CA ARG A 508 11.52 -20.01 27.92
C ARG A 508 12.58 -18.92 28.08
N HIS A 509 12.55 -18.21 29.18
CA HIS A 509 13.59 -17.23 29.50
C HIS A 509 14.70 -17.86 30.34
N GLY A 510 15.93 -17.45 30.08
CA GLY A 510 17.13 -18.00 30.73
C GLY A 510 17.57 -19.33 30.13
N ALA A 511 18.61 -19.92 30.71
CA ALA A 511 19.22 -21.16 30.23
C ALA A 511 18.84 -22.40 31.07
N THR A 512 17.93 -22.26 32.03
CA THR A 512 17.60 -23.33 33.00
C THR A 512 16.35 -24.13 32.65
N HIS A 513 15.82 -23.97 31.44
CA HIS A 513 14.65 -24.73 30.96
C HIS A 513 15.10 -25.91 30.11
N LEU A 514 14.28 -26.96 30.02
CA LEU A 514 14.68 -28.25 29.45
C LEU A 514 15.24 -28.14 28.01
N ASP A 515 14.66 -27.29 27.15
CA ASP A 515 15.18 -27.13 25.78
C ASP A 515 16.55 -26.43 25.72
N ALA A 516 16.84 -25.52 26.65
CA ALA A 516 18.13 -24.85 26.70
C ALA A 516 19.26 -25.76 27.23
N GLU A 517 18.91 -26.89 27.86
CA GLU A 517 19.89 -27.91 28.26
C GLU A 517 20.45 -28.69 27.07
N GLU A 518 19.65 -28.83 25.99
CA GLU A 518 20.02 -29.58 24.78
C GLU A 518 20.42 -28.65 23.63
N TRP A 519 19.83 -27.45 23.55
CA TRP A 519 20.01 -26.52 22.43
C TRP A 519 20.45 -25.15 22.92
N GLY A 520 21.34 -24.49 22.17
CA GLY A 520 21.88 -23.18 22.57
C GLY A 520 20.93 -21.99 22.31
N SER A 521 19.94 -22.16 21.43
CA SER A 521 19.12 -21.06 20.93
C SER A 521 17.79 -21.54 20.36
N ILE A 522 16.74 -20.72 20.50
CA ILE A 522 15.45 -20.94 19.80
C ILE A 522 15.59 -20.85 18.27
N TYR A 523 16.60 -20.12 17.78
CA TYR A 523 16.82 -19.90 16.35
C TYR A 523 17.64 -21.00 15.68
N ASP A 524 18.05 -22.02 16.45
CA ASP A 524 18.81 -23.15 15.93
C ASP A 524 17.93 -23.94 14.93
N LEU A 525 18.40 -24.08 13.70
CA LEU A 525 17.64 -24.76 12.65
C LEU A 525 17.45 -26.24 12.91
N ASP A 526 18.46 -26.91 13.50
CA ASP A 526 18.36 -28.33 13.82
C ASP A 526 17.37 -28.54 14.96
N TYR A 527 17.32 -27.62 15.93
CA TYR A 527 16.28 -27.60 16.96
C TYR A 527 14.89 -27.50 16.33
N LEU A 528 14.64 -26.45 15.54
CA LEU A 528 13.35 -26.21 14.89
C LEU A 528 12.95 -27.40 14.00
N ARG A 529 13.86 -27.89 13.16
CA ARG A 529 13.62 -29.03 12.26
C ARG A 529 13.33 -30.33 13.03
N SER A 530 14.09 -30.61 14.10
CA SER A 530 13.86 -31.80 14.93
C SER A 530 12.47 -31.81 15.57
N ARG A 531 11.90 -30.62 15.78
CA ARG A 531 10.59 -30.47 16.38
C ARG A 531 9.45 -30.56 15.38
N ILE A 532 9.64 -30.53 14.05
CA ILE A 532 8.52 -30.68 13.09
C ILE A 532 7.76 -32.01 13.30
N ALA A 533 8.51 -33.09 13.52
CA ALA A 533 7.98 -34.41 13.91
C ALA A 533 8.47 -34.83 15.31
N GLY A 534 8.43 -33.90 16.27
CA GLY A 534 8.87 -34.08 17.65
C GLY A 534 8.26 -33.04 18.61
N GLY A 535 8.61 -33.10 19.90
CA GLY A 535 8.18 -32.13 20.91
C GLY A 535 6.70 -32.20 21.29
N GLU A 536 6.10 -31.05 21.62
CA GLU A 536 4.68 -30.95 22.00
C GLU A 536 3.77 -31.45 20.87
N GLY A 537 2.80 -32.31 21.19
CA GLY A 537 1.89 -32.90 20.21
C GLY A 537 2.49 -34.07 19.41
N TYR A 538 3.73 -34.48 19.69
CA TYR A 538 4.34 -35.70 19.15
C TYR A 538 4.95 -36.59 20.23
N ASP A 539 5.92 -36.08 20.97
CA ASP A 539 6.59 -36.82 22.04
C ASP A 539 5.82 -36.72 23.36
N TRP A 540 5.26 -35.55 23.64
CA TRP A 540 4.60 -35.23 24.91
C TRP A 540 3.50 -34.16 24.75
N TYR A 541 2.72 -33.96 25.80
CA TYR A 541 1.75 -32.87 25.96
C TYR A 541 1.74 -32.36 27.41
N TYR A 542 1.12 -31.21 27.65
CA TYR A 542 0.88 -30.70 29.01
C TYR A 542 -0.54 -31.04 29.48
N ALA A 543 -0.67 -31.65 30.66
CA ALA A 543 -1.97 -32.06 31.20
C ALA A 543 -2.73 -30.90 31.86
N SER A 544 -2.03 -29.83 32.26
CA SER A 544 -2.60 -28.59 32.76
C SER A 544 -1.67 -27.40 32.50
N GLU A 545 -2.17 -26.18 32.77
CA GLU A 545 -1.36 -24.96 32.72
C GLU A 545 -0.27 -24.93 33.79
N GLU A 546 -0.50 -25.53 34.96
CA GLU A 546 0.55 -25.69 35.98
C GLU A 546 1.68 -26.59 35.48
N ASP A 547 1.35 -27.68 34.79
CA ASP A 547 2.34 -28.55 34.18
C ASP A 547 3.10 -27.83 33.07
N ARG A 548 2.42 -27.02 32.25
CA ARG A 548 3.08 -26.13 31.27
C ARG A 548 4.03 -25.17 31.97
N ALA A 549 3.59 -24.44 33.00
CA ALA A 549 4.44 -23.51 33.74
C ALA A 549 5.67 -24.20 34.37
N ALA A 550 5.52 -25.43 34.87
CA ALA A 550 6.61 -26.22 35.46
C ALA A 550 7.47 -27.00 34.46
N GLN A 551 7.08 -27.05 33.18
CA GLN A 551 7.69 -27.90 32.15
C GLN A 551 7.54 -29.42 32.43
N ASN A 552 6.47 -29.82 33.11
CA ASN A 552 6.13 -31.21 33.39
C ASN A 552 5.50 -31.88 32.15
N ARG A 553 6.35 -32.43 31.28
CA ARG A 553 5.94 -33.03 30.00
C ARG A 553 5.37 -34.44 30.20
N THR A 554 4.12 -34.66 29.80
CA THR A 554 3.49 -35.99 29.83
C THR A 554 3.69 -36.72 28.51
N PRO A 555 4.36 -37.90 28.48
CA PRO A 555 4.62 -38.61 27.22
C PRO A 555 3.36 -39.07 26.49
N ILE A 556 3.34 -38.94 25.16
CA ILE A 556 2.27 -39.47 24.31
C ILE A 556 2.56 -40.94 24.00
N THR A 557 1.78 -41.84 24.61
CA THR A 557 1.90 -43.29 24.43
C THR A 557 0.53 -43.92 24.16
N ASP A 558 0.53 -45.16 23.66
CA ASP A 558 -0.71 -45.89 23.36
C ASP A 558 -0.83 -47.24 24.09
N GLY A 559 0.08 -47.52 25.02
CA GLY A 559 0.11 -48.71 25.86
C GLY A 559 -0.34 -50.01 25.15
N ALA A 560 -1.63 -50.32 25.29
CA ALA A 560 -2.31 -51.52 24.83
C ALA A 560 -2.12 -51.87 23.34
N TYR A 561 -2.09 -50.89 22.43
CA TYR A 561 -2.03 -51.17 20.98
C TYR A 561 -0.73 -50.73 20.30
N GLY A 562 0.15 -50.01 21.02
CA GLY A 562 1.44 -49.58 20.49
C GLY A 562 1.35 -48.66 19.26
N LYS A 563 0.25 -47.92 19.09
CA LYS A 563 0.02 -46.95 18.01
C LYS A 563 -0.05 -45.52 18.54
N PRO A 564 1.04 -44.96 19.11
CA PRO A 564 1.02 -43.60 19.68
C PRO A 564 0.67 -42.52 18.65
N TRP A 565 0.92 -42.77 17.36
CA TRP A 565 0.57 -41.88 16.27
C TRP A 565 -0.92 -41.51 16.19
N VAL A 566 -1.82 -42.32 16.76
CA VAL A 566 -3.26 -41.98 16.86
C VAL A 566 -3.47 -40.68 17.65
N TRP A 567 -2.64 -40.45 18.68
CA TRP A 567 -2.74 -39.32 19.60
C TRP A 567 -1.84 -38.14 19.22
N ARG A 568 -0.89 -38.34 18.30
CA ARG A 568 0.12 -37.35 17.91
C ARG A 568 -0.40 -36.45 16.80
N ALA A 569 -0.67 -35.19 17.12
CA ALA A 569 -1.11 -34.18 16.16
C ALA A 569 -0.08 -33.91 15.05
N LYS A 570 1.21 -34.17 15.28
CA LYS A 570 2.28 -33.89 14.31
C LYS A 570 2.78 -35.13 13.54
N ASP A 571 2.27 -36.33 13.86
CA ASP A 571 2.73 -37.58 13.24
C ASP A 571 2.03 -37.87 11.90
N LEU A 572 2.15 -36.90 10.97
CA LEU A 572 1.53 -36.96 9.64
C LEU A 572 1.94 -38.24 8.90
N LYS A 573 3.22 -38.61 8.99
CA LYS A 573 3.77 -39.77 8.29
C LYS A 573 3.09 -41.07 8.71
N ARG A 574 2.92 -41.31 10.01
CA ARG A 574 2.28 -42.55 10.47
C ARG A 574 0.78 -42.49 10.31
N TRP A 575 0.13 -41.35 10.53
CA TRP A 575 -1.29 -41.19 10.21
C TRP A 575 -1.54 -41.54 8.74
N TRP A 576 -0.84 -40.88 7.83
CA TRP A 576 -0.98 -41.08 6.38
C TRP A 576 -0.65 -42.50 5.89
N SER A 577 0.32 -43.17 6.51
CA SER A 577 0.82 -44.47 6.06
C SER A 577 0.10 -45.69 6.64
N ASN A 578 -0.79 -45.53 7.62
CA ASN A 578 -1.43 -46.66 8.32
C ASN A 578 -2.94 -46.73 8.07
N ALA A 579 -3.49 -47.94 8.23
CA ALA A 579 -4.93 -48.10 8.28
C ALA A 579 -5.46 -47.57 9.61
N HIS A 580 -6.57 -46.84 9.57
CA HIS A 580 -7.19 -46.23 10.73
C HIS A 580 -8.25 -47.14 11.33
N TYR A 581 -8.32 -47.21 12.66
CA TYR A 581 -9.28 -48.04 13.39
C TYR A 581 -9.86 -47.21 14.54
N ASP A 582 -11.17 -46.96 14.50
CA ASP A 582 -11.86 -46.27 15.59
C ASP A 582 -11.75 -47.03 16.91
N ARG A 583 -11.88 -46.32 18.04
CA ARG A 583 -11.71 -46.89 19.38
C ARG A 583 -12.91 -46.64 20.29
N PRO A 584 -14.09 -47.20 20.00
CA PRO A 584 -15.24 -47.04 20.89
C PRO A 584 -14.97 -47.47 22.32
N GLY A 585 -15.16 -46.54 23.26
CA GLY A 585 -14.90 -46.79 24.68
C GLY A 585 -13.47 -47.25 24.98
N GLY A 586 -12.49 -46.84 24.16
CA GLY A 586 -11.08 -47.22 24.34
C GLY A 586 -10.66 -48.54 23.70
N VAL A 587 -11.56 -49.22 22.98
CA VAL A 587 -11.27 -50.52 22.36
C VAL A 587 -11.17 -50.39 20.85
N GLU A 588 -10.03 -50.78 20.27
CA GLU A 588 -9.82 -50.74 18.82
C GLU A 588 -10.81 -51.63 18.06
N ALA A 589 -11.51 -51.04 17.08
CA ALA A 589 -12.48 -51.72 16.25
C ALA A 589 -11.82 -52.83 15.42
N ALA A 590 -12.56 -53.89 15.12
CA ALA A 590 -12.05 -55.03 14.35
C ALA A 590 -11.83 -54.71 12.86
N ALA A 591 -12.54 -53.70 12.33
CA ALA A 591 -12.45 -53.27 10.94
C ALA A 591 -11.87 -51.85 10.87
N PRO A 592 -11.05 -51.54 9.85
CA PRO A 592 -10.59 -50.17 9.64
C PRO A 592 -11.72 -49.27 9.13
N THR A 593 -11.50 -47.96 9.20
CA THR A 593 -12.37 -46.94 8.59
C THR A 593 -12.26 -46.99 7.06
N SER A 594 -12.90 -46.05 6.36
CA SER A 594 -12.80 -45.89 4.91
C SER A 594 -11.44 -45.37 4.42
N TRP A 595 -10.56 -44.92 5.32
CA TRP A 595 -9.25 -44.40 4.93
C TRP A 595 -8.37 -45.48 4.27
N VAL A 596 -7.84 -45.14 3.10
CA VAL A 596 -6.87 -45.96 2.39
C VAL A 596 -5.47 -45.35 2.60
N PRO A 597 -4.53 -46.08 3.20
CA PRO A 597 -3.18 -45.57 3.44
C PRO A 597 -2.53 -45.03 2.18
N LYS A 598 -1.89 -43.87 2.29
CA LYS A 598 -1.16 -43.20 1.21
C LYS A 598 -2.00 -42.77 -0.01
N SER A 599 -3.33 -42.79 0.10
CA SER A 599 -4.21 -42.59 -1.05
C SER A 599 -4.23 -41.17 -1.60
N LYS A 600 -3.98 -40.15 -0.77
CA LYS A 600 -4.04 -38.73 -1.15
C LYS A 600 -2.86 -37.93 -0.58
N PRO A 601 -2.36 -36.88 -1.26
CA PRO A 601 -1.36 -35.99 -0.69
C PRO A 601 -1.95 -35.10 0.40
N VAL A 602 -1.08 -34.52 1.22
CA VAL A 602 -1.35 -33.50 2.24
C VAL A 602 -0.89 -32.16 1.70
N TRP A 603 -1.75 -31.16 1.77
CA TRP A 603 -1.41 -29.76 1.50
C TRP A 603 -1.55 -28.98 2.80
N PHE A 604 -0.59 -28.11 3.09
CA PHE A 604 -0.74 -27.15 4.18
C PHE A 604 -1.43 -25.92 3.61
N THR A 605 -2.76 -25.88 3.77
CA THR A 605 -3.63 -24.82 3.26
C THR A 605 -3.39 -23.49 3.98
N GLU A 606 -2.86 -23.59 5.20
CA GLU A 606 -2.19 -22.52 5.92
C GLU A 606 -1.00 -23.08 6.70
N LEU A 607 0.09 -22.33 6.77
CA LEU A 607 1.25 -22.58 7.64
C LEU A 607 1.91 -21.24 7.95
N GLY A 608 2.30 -20.96 9.18
CA GLY A 608 3.00 -19.70 9.44
C GLY A 608 3.38 -19.53 10.89
N CYS A 609 4.25 -18.55 11.13
CA CYS A 609 4.66 -18.12 12.45
C CYS A 609 4.50 -16.59 12.57
N PRO A 610 3.92 -16.08 13.66
CA PRO A 610 3.85 -14.65 13.91
C PRO A 610 5.26 -14.08 14.11
N ALA A 611 5.50 -12.84 13.69
CA ALA A 611 6.79 -12.17 13.82
C ALA A 611 6.96 -11.54 15.22
N ILE A 612 6.92 -12.39 16.23
CA ILE A 612 6.98 -12.07 17.65
C ILE A 612 7.97 -13.03 18.33
N ASP A 613 8.67 -12.58 19.36
CA ASP A 613 9.61 -13.45 20.09
C ASP A 613 8.89 -14.71 20.58
N LYS A 614 9.50 -15.87 20.29
CA LYS A 614 8.92 -17.19 20.56
C LYS A 614 7.60 -17.48 19.83
N GLY A 615 7.37 -16.86 18.67
CA GLY A 615 6.25 -17.18 17.79
C GLY A 615 6.09 -18.67 17.50
N THR A 616 7.20 -19.41 17.45
CA THR A 616 7.24 -20.86 17.24
C THR A 616 6.70 -21.69 18.42
N ASN A 617 6.51 -21.11 19.60
CA ASN A 617 5.87 -21.80 20.73
C ASN A 617 4.39 -22.02 20.48
N GLU A 618 3.70 -21.06 19.85
CA GLU A 618 2.29 -21.17 19.47
C GLU A 618 2.05 -20.48 18.12
N PRO A 619 2.39 -21.15 17.00
CA PRO A 619 2.30 -20.55 15.68
C PRO A 619 0.87 -20.13 15.27
N ASN A 620 -0.15 -20.71 15.89
CA ASN A 620 -1.56 -20.41 15.64
C ASN A 620 -2.02 -19.07 16.24
N VAL A 621 -1.30 -18.53 17.22
CA VAL A 621 -1.73 -17.35 17.97
C VAL A 621 -1.53 -16.09 17.12
N PHE A 622 -2.56 -15.27 17.08
CA PHE A 622 -2.60 -14.02 16.34
C PHE A 622 -2.94 -12.85 17.28
N VAL A 623 -2.12 -11.80 17.26
CA VAL A 623 -2.35 -10.60 18.08
C VAL A 623 -3.31 -9.68 17.34
N ASP A 624 -4.53 -9.58 17.85
CA ASP A 624 -5.58 -8.69 17.33
C ASP A 624 -6.38 -8.11 18.50
N PRO A 625 -6.10 -6.87 18.93
CA PRO A 625 -6.68 -6.31 20.16
C PRO A 625 -8.22 -6.34 20.24
N LYS A 626 -8.92 -6.48 19.11
CA LYS A 626 -10.39 -6.63 19.09
C LYS A 626 -10.86 -8.06 19.37
N SER A 627 -10.09 -9.10 19.03
CA SER A 627 -10.54 -10.49 19.11
C SER A 627 -10.37 -11.09 20.51
N SER A 628 -11.34 -11.92 20.92
CA SER A 628 -11.29 -12.71 22.14
C SER A 628 -10.25 -13.83 22.10
N GLU A 629 -9.72 -14.15 20.92
CA GLU A 629 -8.67 -15.15 20.73
C GLU A 629 -7.27 -14.51 20.68
N SER A 630 -7.17 -13.19 20.88
CA SER A 630 -5.89 -12.49 20.89
C SER A 630 -5.08 -12.80 22.14
N ALA A 631 -3.90 -13.37 21.94
CA ALA A 631 -2.91 -13.64 22.97
C ALA A 631 -1.50 -13.40 22.44
N TRP A 632 -0.50 -13.42 23.31
CA TRP A 632 0.89 -13.62 22.89
C TRP A 632 1.21 -15.11 22.96
N PRO A 633 2.12 -15.61 22.11
CA PRO A 633 2.60 -16.99 22.22
C PRO A 633 3.14 -17.29 23.62
N ASN A 634 2.99 -18.53 24.06
CA ASN A 634 3.43 -19.00 25.37
C ASN A 634 4.83 -18.49 25.72
N PHE A 635 4.93 -17.83 26.87
CA PHE A 635 6.16 -17.24 27.43
C PHE A 635 6.80 -16.10 26.62
N SER A 636 6.15 -15.59 25.57
CA SER A 636 6.63 -14.44 24.78
C SER A 636 6.66 -13.13 25.60
N ARG A 637 7.51 -12.18 25.19
CA ARG A 637 7.58 -10.82 25.75
C ARG A 637 6.77 -9.80 24.95
N GLY A 638 6.14 -10.18 23.85
CA GLY A 638 5.43 -9.24 22.99
C GLY A 638 6.34 -8.37 22.13
N THR A 639 7.58 -8.83 21.89
CA THR A 639 8.57 -8.08 21.10
C THR A 639 8.61 -8.57 19.66
N ARG A 640 8.70 -7.66 18.68
CA ARG A 640 8.77 -8.02 17.26
C ARG A 640 10.05 -8.82 16.99
N ASP A 641 9.91 -9.91 16.24
CA ASP A 641 11.01 -10.77 15.85
C ASP A 641 10.77 -11.30 14.43
N ASP A 642 11.36 -10.64 13.44
CA ASP A 642 11.26 -11.07 12.03
C ASP A 642 12.21 -12.24 11.73
N PHE A 643 13.22 -12.48 12.58
CA PHE A 643 14.22 -13.51 12.34
C PHE A 643 13.68 -14.91 12.68
N ILE A 644 12.90 -15.05 13.76
CA ILE A 644 12.24 -16.32 14.08
C ILE A 644 11.26 -16.76 12.98
N GLN A 645 10.52 -15.82 12.38
CA GLN A 645 9.63 -16.13 11.26
C GLN A 645 10.40 -16.68 10.05
N ARG A 646 11.58 -16.10 9.74
CA ARG A 646 12.46 -16.62 8.68
C ARG A 646 12.98 -18.01 9.00
N ARG A 647 13.48 -18.23 10.22
CA ARG A 647 13.98 -19.55 10.65
C ARG A 647 12.89 -20.62 10.66
N PHE A 648 11.65 -20.25 10.96
CA PHE A 648 10.50 -21.14 10.85
C PHE A 648 10.28 -21.60 9.40
N ILE A 649 10.25 -20.66 8.43
CA ILE A 649 10.09 -20.99 7.00
C ILE A 649 11.24 -21.89 6.52
N GLU A 650 12.47 -21.56 6.88
CA GLU A 650 13.65 -22.35 6.51
C GLU A 650 13.61 -23.77 7.11
N ALA A 651 13.19 -23.90 8.38
CA ALA A 651 13.04 -25.21 9.02
C ALA A 651 11.96 -26.06 8.33
N GLU A 652 10.79 -25.48 8.04
CA GLU A 652 9.68 -26.17 7.36
C GLU A 652 10.07 -26.58 5.94
N MET A 653 10.62 -25.66 5.14
CA MET A 653 11.00 -25.95 3.77
C MET A 653 12.17 -26.93 3.70
N SER A 654 13.18 -26.81 4.56
CA SER A 654 14.28 -27.79 4.61
C SER A 654 13.84 -29.19 5.05
N TYR A 655 12.74 -29.30 5.79
CA TYR A 655 12.18 -30.60 6.18
C TYR A 655 11.31 -31.23 5.09
N TRP A 656 10.47 -30.44 4.41
CA TRP A 656 9.46 -30.96 3.48
C TRP A 656 9.88 -30.96 2.00
N ASP A 657 10.67 -29.98 1.55
CA ASP A 657 11.12 -29.84 0.15
C ASP A 657 12.31 -30.76 -0.13
N GLU A 658 12.09 -31.78 -0.96
CA GLU A 658 13.14 -32.73 -1.33
C GLU A 658 14.28 -32.12 -2.15
N THR A 659 14.10 -30.91 -2.68
CA THR A 659 15.15 -30.18 -3.42
C THR A 659 16.06 -29.38 -2.50
N HIS A 660 15.69 -29.20 -1.23
CA HIS A 660 16.52 -28.53 -0.25
C HIS A 660 17.74 -29.39 0.12
N PRO A 661 18.97 -28.82 0.15
CA PRO A 661 20.19 -29.57 0.46
C PRO A 661 20.15 -30.33 1.80
N ASP A 662 19.50 -29.75 2.82
CA ASP A 662 19.39 -30.34 4.16
C ASP A 662 18.21 -31.33 4.33
N HIS A 663 17.46 -31.61 3.26
CA HIS A 663 16.34 -32.54 3.35
C HIS A 663 16.82 -33.96 3.70
N THR A 664 16.24 -34.54 4.75
CA THR A 664 16.57 -35.90 5.18
C THR A 664 15.69 -36.93 4.47
N GLU A 665 16.30 -37.88 3.77
CA GLU A 665 15.56 -38.91 3.04
C GLU A 665 14.58 -39.68 3.95
N GLY A 666 13.33 -39.75 3.51
CA GLY A 666 12.29 -40.54 4.16
C GLY A 666 11.45 -39.78 5.19
N THR A 667 11.74 -38.52 5.52
CA THR A 667 10.85 -37.68 6.34
C THR A 667 9.54 -37.37 5.60
N ASN A 668 9.63 -37.04 4.31
CA ASN A 668 8.51 -36.84 3.40
C ASN A 668 8.43 -37.99 2.36
N PRO A 669 7.79 -39.13 2.66
CA PRO A 669 7.82 -40.32 1.80
C PRO A 669 7.01 -40.15 0.50
N VAL A 670 7.35 -40.92 -0.53
CA VAL A 670 6.59 -41.00 -1.79
C VAL A 670 5.45 -42.02 -1.66
N SER A 671 4.27 -41.67 -2.17
CA SER A 671 3.13 -42.57 -2.27
C SER A 671 3.33 -43.60 -3.35
N THR A 672 3.06 -44.86 -3.01
CA THR A 672 2.96 -45.95 -3.99
C THR A 672 1.64 -45.94 -4.76
N VAL A 673 0.68 -45.07 -4.40
CA VAL A 673 -0.65 -44.97 -5.02
C VAL A 673 -0.66 -43.93 -6.14
N TYR A 674 -0.19 -42.70 -5.87
CA TYR A 674 -0.20 -41.60 -6.83
C TYR A 674 1.19 -41.13 -7.29
N GLY A 675 2.27 -41.69 -6.74
CA GLY A 675 3.65 -41.42 -7.18
C GLY A 675 4.27 -40.09 -6.72
N GLY A 676 3.54 -39.23 -6.00
CA GLY A 676 4.03 -37.98 -5.42
C GLY A 676 4.38 -38.09 -3.93
N ARG A 677 4.93 -37.01 -3.36
CA ARG A 677 5.28 -36.91 -1.93
C ARG A 677 4.05 -36.76 -1.05
N MET A 678 4.16 -37.22 0.21
CA MET A 678 3.10 -37.11 1.21
C MET A 678 2.68 -35.66 1.44
N VAL A 679 3.62 -34.77 1.72
CA VAL A 679 3.41 -33.32 1.75
C VAL A 679 3.93 -32.76 0.44
N ASP A 680 3.10 -32.02 -0.29
CA ASP A 680 3.50 -31.35 -1.52
C ASP A 680 4.11 -29.98 -1.17
N ALA A 681 5.45 -29.86 -1.28
CA ALA A 681 6.17 -28.63 -0.95
C ALA A 681 5.74 -27.42 -1.80
N SER A 682 5.18 -27.65 -3.00
CA SER A 682 4.63 -26.58 -3.85
C SER A 682 3.24 -26.10 -3.39
N ARG A 683 2.70 -26.72 -2.35
CA ARG A 683 1.36 -26.49 -1.78
C ARG A 683 1.43 -26.33 -0.25
N ILE A 684 2.53 -25.75 0.21
CA ILE A 684 2.69 -25.20 1.56
C ILE A 684 2.40 -23.70 1.46
N PHE A 685 1.19 -23.30 1.83
CA PHE A 685 0.73 -21.92 1.71
C PHE A 685 1.09 -21.15 2.98
N PHE A 686 2.14 -20.32 2.90
CA PHE A 686 2.53 -19.51 4.04
C PHE A 686 1.51 -18.39 4.31
N TRP A 687 0.98 -18.37 5.53
CA TRP A 687 0.17 -17.27 6.05
C TRP A 687 1.14 -16.16 6.52
N THR A 688 1.16 -14.96 5.94
CA THR A 688 0.28 -14.49 4.86
C THR A 688 0.86 -13.36 4.00
N TRP A 689 0.32 -13.19 2.79
CA TRP A 689 0.54 -12.05 1.92
C TRP A 689 -0.71 -11.15 1.84
N ASP A 690 -0.56 -9.84 2.05
CA ASP A 690 -1.69 -8.91 1.99
C ASP A 690 -1.89 -8.34 0.57
N ALA A 691 -3.14 -8.20 0.15
CA ALA A 691 -3.53 -7.54 -1.09
C ALA A 691 -3.38 -6.01 -1.02
N ARG A 692 -3.18 -5.44 0.16
CA ARG A 692 -2.83 -4.04 0.35
C ARG A 692 -1.30 -3.88 0.24
N PRO A 693 -0.80 -3.03 -0.65
CA PRO A 693 0.62 -2.95 -0.96
C PRO A 693 1.42 -2.33 0.18
N PHE A 694 2.68 -2.76 0.32
CA PHE A 694 3.59 -2.22 1.31
C PHE A 694 4.35 -1.00 0.75
N PRO A 695 4.61 0.08 1.50
CA PRO A 695 4.27 0.31 2.91
C PRO A 695 2.90 0.94 3.12
N ALA A 696 2.10 1.18 2.07
CA ALA A 696 0.81 1.83 2.21
C ALA A 696 -0.01 1.14 3.31
N PHE A 697 -0.12 -0.19 3.29
CA PHE A 697 -0.36 -0.97 4.48
C PHE A 697 0.99 -1.42 5.08
N PRO A 698 1.24 -1.19 6.39
CA PRO A 698 0.32 -0.71 7.42
C PRO A 698 0.29 0.82 7.64
N ASP A 699 1.01 1.64 6.88
CA ASP A 699 1.19 3.07 7.21
C ASP A 699 -0.12 3.89 7.20
N ARG A 700 -1.09 3.56 6.34
CA ARG A 700 -2.37 4.29 6.18
C ARG A 700 -3.42 3.85 7.21
N ARG A 701 -3.14 4.12 8.48
CA ARG A 701 -4.05 3.92 9.62
C ARG A 701 -5.33 4.79 9.55
N ASP A 702 -5.31 5.82 8.72
CA ASP A 702 -6.48 6.64 8.38
C ASP A 702 -7.50 5.87 7.52
N ILE A 703 -7.06 4.84 6.79
CA ILE A 703 -7.89 3.98 5.96
C ILE A 703 -8.20 2.66 6.68
N TRP A 704 -7.17 1.99 7.21
CA TRP A 704 -7.29 0.63 7.75
C TRP A 704 -7.16 0.59 9.27
N SER A 705 -8.13 -0.05 9.94
CA SER A 705 -8.18 -0.18 11.40
C SER A 705 -7.32 -1.30 11.97
N ASP A 706 -6.94 -2.28 11.14
CA ASP A 706 -6.16 -3.47 11.50
C ASP A 706 -4.64 -3.31 11.25
N ALA A 707 -4.19 -2.10 10.91
CA ALA A 707 -2.79 -1.81 10.59
C ALA A 707 -1.81 -2.18 11.72
N GLU A 708 -2.22 -2.10 12.98
CA GLU A 708 -1.37 -2.44 14.12
C GLU A 708 -1.03 -3.93 14.21
N ASN A 709 -1.91 -4.79 13.67
CA ASN A 709 -1.75 -6.24 13.69
C ASN A 709 -0.55 -6.66 12.82
N TRP A 710 -0.21 -5.89 11.77
CA TRP A 710 0.95 -6.16 10.92
C TRP A 710 2.21 -6.34 11.76
N ARG A 711 2.43 -5.52 12.78
CA ARG A 711 3.68 -5.46 13.56
C ARG A 711 4.10 -6.80 14.18
N LEU A 712 3.13 -7.56 14.72
CA LEU A 712 3.37 -8.81 15.45
C LEU A 712 2.74 -10.04 14.78
N GLY A 713 1.87 -9.84 13.78
CA GLY A 713 1.24 -10.93 13.06
C GLY A 713 2.12 -11.56 11.98
N HIS A 714 1.53 -12.45 11.20
CA HIS A 714 2.22 -13.35 10.27
C HIS A 714 2.60 -12.77 8.90
N TRP A 715 2.24 -11.51 8.60
CA TRP A 715 2.48 -10.88 7.30
C TRP A 715 3.92 -11.04 6.78
N LEU A 716 4.06 -11.38 5.50
CA LEU A 716 5.35 -11.47 4.82
C LEU A 716 5.72 -10.16 4.11
N ASN A 717 4.72 -9.42 3.60
CA ASN A 717 4.90 -8.15 2.89
C ASN A 717 5.67 -7.15 3.77
N GLY A 718 6.72 -6.55 3.23
CA GLY A 718 7.57 -5.59 3.94
C GLY A 718 8.59 -6.21 4.90
N ARG A 719 8.53 -7.51 5.18
CA ARG A 719 9.53 -8.27 5.96
C ARG A 719 10.44 -9.10 5.07
N MET A 720 9.84 -9.84 4.14
CA MET A 720 10.56 -10.51 3.05
C MET A 720 11.14 -9.43 2.15
N GLY A 721 12.45 -9.51 1.85
CA GLY A 721 13.18 -8.37 1.28
C GLY A 721 14.25 -7.78 2.20
N ALA A 722 14.07 -7.81 3.51
CA ALA A 722 15.08 -7.35 4.47
C ALA A 722 16.28 -8.32 4.56
N ALA A 723 17.45 -7.84 4.97
CA ALA A 723 18.69 -8.62 4.97
C ALA A 723 18.89 -9.35 6.32
N PRO A 724 18.86 -10.70 6.37
CA PRO A 724 19.29 -11.44 7.55
C PRO A 724 20.75 -11.13 7.86
N LEU A 725 21.08 -10.93 9.14
CA LEU A 725 22.45 -10.56 9.53
C LEU A 725 23.51 -11.60 9.11
N PRO A 726 23.31 -12.92 9.24
CA PRO A 726 24.24 -13.92 8.71
C PRO A 726 24.48 -13.79 7.21
N ALA A 727 23.40 -13.61 6.43
CA ALA A 727 23.45 -13.45 4.99
C ALA A 727 24.24 -12.20 4.59
N LEU A 728 23.98 -11.08 5.28
CA LEU A 728 24.64 -9.79 5.04
C LEU A 728 26.15 -9.89 5.30
N MET A 729 26.53 -10.50 6.42
CA MET A 729 27.93 -10.76 6.75
C MET A 729 28.60 -11.63 5.69
N ARG A 730 27.91 -12.69 5.24
CA ARG A 730 28.38 -13.60 4.19
C ARG A 730 28.60 -12.86 2.87
N ALA A 731 27.67 -11.99 2.48
CA ALA A 731 27.78 -11.17 1.28
C ALA A 731 29.01 -10.24 1.35
N ILE A 732 29.15 -9.45 2.42
CA ILE A 732 30.26 -8.49 2.59
C ILE A 732 31.64 -9.18 2.54
N LEU A 733 31.79 -10.35 3.16
CA LEU A 733 33.06 -11.06 3.23
C LEU A 733 33.38 -11.82 1.94
N ARG A 734 32.37 -12.43 1.30
CA ARG A 734 32.57 -13.14 0.03
C ARG A 734 32.85 -12.20 -1.12
N ASP A 735 32.32 -10.97 -1.10
CA ASP A 735 32.64 -9.92 -2.09
C ASP A 735 34.14 -9.64 -2.20
N VAL A 736 34.91 -9.83 -1.12
CA VAL A 736 36.37 -9.68 -1.12
C VAL A 736 37.14 -11.00 -1.16
N GLY A 737 36.44 -12.13 -1.35
CA GLY A 737 37.02 -13.46 -1.41
C GLY A 737 37.49 -14.03 -0.07
N PHE A 738 36.99 -13.53 1.07
CA PHE A 738 37.30 -14.09 2.39
C PHE A 738 36.31 -15.21 2.74
N ALA A 739 36.82 -16.41 3.03
CA ALA A 739 36.00 -17.59 3.27
C ALA A 739 36.11 -18.16 4.69
N ASP A 740 37.18 -17.83 5.43
CA ASP A 740 37.48 -18.38 6.76
C ASP A 740 36.72 -17.61 7.87
N PHE A 741 35.39 -17.61 7.80
CA PHE A 741 34.51 -17.01 8.79
C PHE A 741 33.29 -17.89 9.13
N ASP A 742 32.71 -17.62 10.29
CA ASP A 742 31.44 -18.18 10.74
C ASP A 742 30.54 -17.08 11.29
N ALA A 743 29.39 -16.88 10.65
CA ALA A 743 28.36 -15.92 11.04
C ALA A 743 27.00 -16.59 11.31
N GLU A 744 26.94 -17.92 11.36
CA GLU A 744 25.66 -18.66 11.43
C GLU A 744 24.94 -18.45 12.77
N THR A 745 25.71 -18.19 13.84
CA THR A 745 25.18 -17.92 15.19
C THR A 745 24.62 -16.51 15.33
N LEU A 746 24.82 -15.63 14.35
CA LEU A 746 24.22 -14.31 14.38
C LEU A 746 22.72 -14.41 14.16
N THR A 747 22.02 -13.60 14.92
CA THR A 747 20.56 -13.49 14.92
C THR A 747 20.22 -12.03 14.69
N ARG A 748 19.13 -11.76 13.94
CA ARG A 748 18.51 -10.47 13.58
C ARG A 748 18.36 -10.29 12.07
N VAL A 749 17.45 -9.37 11.73
CA VAL A 749 17.23 -8.85 10.39
C VAL A 749 17.59 -7.38 10.38
N VAL A 750 18.25 -6.94 9.33
CA VAL A 750 18.53 -5.53 9.03
C VAL A 750 17.62 -5.12 7.89
N GLU A 751 16.77 -4.12 8.14
CA GLU A 751 15.83 -3.64 7.13
C GLU A 751 16.54 -3.13 5.87
N GLY A 752 17.62 -2.37 6.08
CA GLY A 752 18.47 -1.86 5.01
C GLY A 752 19.88 -1.52 5.48
N PHE A 753 20.89 -1.77 4.65
CA PHE A 753 22.29 -1.41 4.90
C PHE A 753 22.94 -0.86 3.64
N VAL A 754 23.67 0.25 3.76
CA VAL A 754 24.29 0.96 2.63
C VAL A 754 25.81 1.05 2.79
N ILE A 755 26.54 0.59 1.78
CA ILE A 755 27.97 0.85 1.60
C ILE A 755 28.11 1.88 0.49
N ASP A 756 28.35 3.14 0.87
CA ASP A 756 28.28 4.30 -0.02
C ASP A 756 29.61 4.65 -0.71
N ARG A 757 30.70 4.00 -0.32
CA ARG A 757 32.07 4.29 -0.78
C ARG A 757 32.96 3.07 -0.72
N ILE A 758 34.14 3.18 -1.32
CA ILE A 758 35.20 2.18 -1.21
C ILE A 758 35.71 2.16 0.23
N MET A 759 35.64 1.00 0.88
CA MET A 759 36.13 0.78 2.25
C MET A 759 36.53 -0.68 2.47
N SER A 760 37.18 -0.96 3.60
CA SER A 760 37.49 -2.34 3.99
C SER A 760 36.22 -3.06 4.51
N PRO A 761 36.16 -4.40 4.40
CA PRO A 761 35.08 -5.19 5.00
C PRO A 761 34.92 -4.90 6.50
N ARG A 762 36.04 -4.71 7.21
CA ARG A 762 36.03 -4.33 8.63
C ARG A 762 35.24 -3.04 8.86
N ALA A 763 35.53 -1.98 8.10
CA ALA A 763 34.85 -0.69 8.24
C ALA A 763 33.34 -0.78 7.92
N ALA A 764 32.94 -1.70 7.05
CA ALA A 764 31.53 -1.99 6.79
C ALA A 764 30.86 -2.79 7.91
N ILE A 765 31.59 -3.70 8.57
CA ILE A 765 31.06 -4.59 9.62
C ILE A 765 30.97 -3.89 10.99
N GLU A 766 31.88 -2.98 11.32
CA GLU A 766 31.92 -2.29 12.63
C GLU A 766 30.58 -1.61 13.02
N PRO A 767 29.87 -0.89 12.11
CA PRO A 767 28.53 -0.38 12.41
C PRO A 767 27.50 -1.48 12.74
N LEU A 768 27.58 -2.63 12.07
CA LEU A 768 26.70 -3.78 12.34
C LEU A 768 27.00 -4.38 13.71
N MET A 769 28.28 -4.51 14.08
CA MET A 769 28.69 -4.99 15.41
C MET A 769 28.10 -4.12 16.52
N LEU A 770 28.13 -2.79 16.34
CA LEU A 770 27.56 -1.83 17.29
C LEU A 770 26.03 -1.95 17.37
N ALA A 771 25.34 -2.00 16.24
CA ALA A 771 23.88 -1.98 16.17
C ALA A 771 23.22 -3.33 16.54
N CYS A 772 23.89 -4.43 16.22
CA CYS A 772 23.39 -5.79 16.44
C CYS A 772 24.01 -6.48 17.65
N PHE A 773 24.93 -5.82 18.38
CA PHE A 773 25.49 -6.27 19.65
C PHE A 773 26.29 -7.58 19.57
N PHE A 774 27.19 -7.68 18.59
CA PHE A 774 28.10 -8.82 18.42
C PHE A 774 29.56 -8.40 18.32
N ASP A 775 30.47 -9.36 18.50
CA ASP A 775 31.90 -9.21 18.25
C ASP A 775 32.42 -10.17 17.18
N ALA A 776 33.64 -9.93 16.73
CA ALA A 776 34.39 -10.77 15.80
C ALA A 776 35.66 -11.27 16.48
N VAL A 777 35.79 -12.58 16.61
CA VAL A 777 36.93 -13.21 17.31
C VAL A 777 37.55 -14.28 16.42
N GLU A 778 38.87 -14.39 16.45
CA GLU A 778 39.56 -15.48 15.78
C GLU A 778 39.69 -16.65 16.74
N THR A 779 39.16 -17.79 16.33
CA THR A 779 39.27 -19.07 17.03
C THR A 779 39.56 -20.15 15.99
N GLU A 780 40.60 -20.95 16.22
CA GLU A 780 40.96 -22.10 15.37
C GLU A 780 41.17 -21.74 13.89
N GLY A 781 41.67 -20.54 13.59
CA GLY A 781 41.92 -20.05 12.23
C GLY A 781 40.68 -19.50 11.53
N THR A 782 39.54 -19.40 12.21
CA THR A 782 38.28 -18.88 11.66
C THR A 782 37.83 -17.64 12.43
N ILE A 783 37.40 -16.59 11.72
CA ILE A 783 36.76 -15.44 12.36
C ILE A 783 35.30 -15.79 12.67
N ARG A 784 34.98 -15.99 13.94
CA ARG A 784 33.63 -16.27 14.43
C ARG A 784 32.95 -14.97 14.89
N PHE A 785 31.72 -14.76 14.46
CA PHE A 785 30.91 -13.62 14.88
C PHE A 785 29.88 -14.06 15.94
N ARG A 786 29.98 -13.50 17.15
CA ARG A 786 29.18 -13.94 18.30
C ARG A 786 28.52 -12.78 19.03
N HIS A 787 27.27 -12.95 19.42
CA HIS A 787 26.53 -11.96 20.21
C HIS A 787 27.11 -11.82 21.62
N PHE A 788 26.94 -10.66 22.24
CA PHE A 788 27.35 -10.43 23.64
C PHE A 788 26.47 -11.14 24.68
N THR A 789 25.66 -12.11 24.27
CA THR A 789 24.66 -12.82 25.09
C THR A 789 25.12 -14.18 25.59
N ASP A 790 26.33 -14.62 25.27
CA ASP A 790 26.86 -15.94 25.64
C ASP A 790 27.00 -16.10 27.17
N GLU A 791 26.65 -17.29 27.70
CA GLU A 791 26.87 -17.64 29.11
C GLU A 791 28.38 -17.65 29.45
N PRO A 792 28.76 -17.34 30.70
CA PRO A 792 30.14 -17.54 31.14
C PRO A 792 30.54 -19.01 30.99
N CYS A 793 31.61 -19.26 30.24
CA CYS A 793 32.11 -20.61 29.96
C CYS A 793 32.95 -21.19 31.11
N ALA A 794 33.43 -20.34 32.02
CA ALA A 794 34.24 -20.75 33.16
C ALA A 794 34.05 -19.79 34.35
N THR A 795 34.23 -20.32 35.56
CA THR A 795 34.43 -19.52 36.78
C THR A 795 35.90 -19.58 37.16
N LEU A 796 36.55 -18.43 37.26
CA LEU A 796 37.95 -18.29 37.62
C LEU A 796 38.05 -17.71 39.04
N ALA A 797 38.54 -18.51 39.98
CA ALA A 797 38.90 -18.04 41.30
C ALA A 797 40.33 -17.50 41.32
N ALA A 798 40.69 -16.73 42.35
CA ALA A 798 42.05 -16.21 42.50
C ALA A 798 43.14 -17.30 42.50
N GLY A 799 42.82 -18.53 42.93
CA GLY A 799 43.74 -19.67 42.92
C GLY A 799 43.92 -20.34 41.55
N ASP A 800 43.04 -20.06 40.58
CA ASP A 800 43.11 -20.61 39.23
C ASP A 800 44.01 -19.79 38.29
N LEU A 801 44.47 -18.62 38.75
CA LEU A 801 45.29 -17.69 38.00
C LEU A 801 46.79 -17.97 38.24
N ALA A 802 47.57 -17.91 37.16
CA ALA A 802 49.01 -18.13 37.23
C ALA A 802 49.74 -16.90 37.80
N VAL A 803 50.81 -17.16 38.55
CA VAL A 803 51.74 -16.13 39.04
C VAL A 803 53.14 -16.43 38.52
N ALA A 804 53.93 -15.40 38.22
CA ALA A 804 55.27 -15.57 37.67
C ALA A 804 56.22 -16.32 38.62
N GLU A 805 56.09 -16.06 39.93
CA GLU A 805 56.85 -16.69 41.02
C GLU A 805 55.97 -16.70 42.30
N GLU A 806 56.27 -17.54 43.30
CA GLU A 806 55.47 -17.71 44.53
C GLU A 806 55.35 -16.42 45.38
N SER A 807 56.25 -15.45 45.16
CA SER A 807 56.27 -14.11 45.78
C SER A 807 55.75 -12.98 44.87
N ALA A 808 55.26 -13.28 43.66
CA ALA A 808 54.79 -12.29 42.72
C ALA A 808 53.42 -11.69 43.11
N SER A 809 53.06 -10.58 42.46
CA SER A 809 51.71 -10.00 42.56
C SER A 809 50.64 -11.04 42.17
N PRO A 810 49.40 -10.89 42.67
CA PRO A 810 48.28 -11.74 42.25
C PRO A 810 48.22 -11.80 40.72
N GLY A 811 47.86 -12.96 40.16
CA GLY A 811 47.72 -13.17 38.71
C GLY A 811 46.58 -12.38 38.05
N TRP A 812 46.17 -11.26 38.65
CA TRP A 812 45.13 -10.37 38.16
C TRP A 812 45.40 -8.91 38.56
N LYS A 813 44.88 -7.99 37.75
CA LYS A 813 44.80 -6.56 38.04
C LYS A 813 43.47 -6.01 37.53
N LEU A 814 42.66 -5.47 38.44
CA LEU A 814 41.42 -4.77 38.10
C LEU A 814 41.67 -3.26 38.00
N THR A 815 41.28 -2.66 36.89
CA THR A 815 41.36 -1.22 36.63
C THR A 815 39.97 -0.67 36.40
N ARG A 816 39.60 0.40 37.12
CA ARG A 816 38.33 1.11 36.93
C ARG A 816 38.60 2.49 36.33
N GLY A 817 38.04 2.74 35.15
CA GLY A 817 38.20 4.00 34.43
C GLY A 817 37.60 5.20 35.15
N GLN A 818 38.22 6.37 34.97
CA GLN A 818 37.80 7.63 35.55
C GLN A 818 36.47 8.09 34.94
N GLU A 819 35.53 8.50 35.79
CA GLU A 819 34.17 8.85 35.37
C GLU A 819 34.10 9.95 34.32
N THR A 820 34.91 11.00 34.45
CA THR A 820 34.96 12.16 33.54
C THR A 820 35.49 11.82 32.14
N GLU A 821 36.02 10.62 31.95
CA GLU A 821 36.48 10.13 30.65
C GLU A 821 35.41 9.31 29.92
N LEU A 822 34.30 8.96 30.56
CA LEU A 822 33.17 8.22 29.97
C LEU A 822 32.16 9.19 29.34
N PRO A 823 31.37 8.79 28.33
CA PRO A 823 30.33 9.64 27.76
C PRO A 823 29.16 9.87 28.74
N LEU A 824 28.71 11.12 28.87
CA LEU A 824 27.42 11.46 29.50
C LEU A 824 26.25 11.03 28.61
N SER A 825 26.39 11.23 27.30
CA SER A 825 25.38 10.84 26.31
C SER A 825 25.98 10.20 25.07
N ALA A 826 25.18 9.37 24.41
CA ALA A 826 25.46 8.70 23.16
C ALA A 826 24.44 9.15 22.12
N LYS A 827 24.91 9.77 21.04
CA LYS A 827 24.12 10.27 19.93
C LYS A 827 24.33 9.39 18.71
N LEU A 828 23.23 8.87 18.18
CA LEU A 828 23.22 7.95 17.07
C LEU A 828 22.49 8.60 15.90
N THR A 829 23.11 8.66 14.74
CA THR A 829 22.44 9.02 13.48
C THR A 829 22.17 7.77 12.65
N TYR A 830 21.03 7.72 11.96
CA TYR A 830 20.56 6.55 11.21
C TYR A 830 19.66 6.99 10.05
N ILE A 831 19.32 6.05 9.15
CA ILE A 831 18.34 6.27 8.08
C ILE A 831 16.95 5.86 8.63
N ASP A 832 16.02 6.80 8.70
CA ASP A 832 14.67 6.54 9.23
C ASP A 832 13.77 5.91 8.15
N GLY A 833 13.52 4.61 8.24
CA GLY A 833 12.67 3.87 7.28
C GLY A 833 11.24 4.39 7.21
N ASN A 834 10.70 4.88 8.33
CA ASN A 834 9.34 5.43 8.42
C ASN A 834 9.29 6.92 8.04
N GLY A 835 10.44 7.59 8.04
CA GLY A 835 10.60 9.01 7.75
C GLY A 835 10.95 9.35 6.30
N GLU A 836 10.55 8.53 5.32
CA GLU A 836 10.96 8.61 3.90
C GLU A 836 12.48 8.45 3.67
N TYR A 837 13.14 7.62 4.50
CA TYR A 837 14.59 7.39 4.49
C TYR A 837 15.42 8.66 4.77
N ARG A 838 14.84 9.64 5.48
CA ARG A 838 15.61 10.81 5.92
C ARG A 838 16.57 10.42 7.03
N GLN A 839 17.69 11.13 7.11
CA GLN A 839 18.59 11.00 8.25
C GLN A 839 17.90 11.51 9.51
N ALA A 840 17.94 10.70 10.56
CA ALA A 840 17.41 11.03 11.88
C ALA A 840 18.47 10.80 12.95
N ALA A 841 18.21 11.30 14.16
CA ALA A 841 19.11 11.15 15.30
C ALA A 841 18.35 10.85 16.59
N VAL A 842 18.92 10.00 17.43
CA VAL A 842 18.47 9.73 18.80
C VAL A 842 19.61 10.00 19.79
N GLU A 843 19.26 10.26 21.04
CA GLU A 843 20.23 10.49 22.13
C GLU A 843 19.83 9.67 23.36
N ALA A 844 20.72 8.76 23.78
CA ALA A 844 20.69 8.19 25.10
C ALA A 844 21.50 9.07 26.05
N ARG A 845 20.97 9.39 27.22
CA ARG A 845 21.64 10.27 28.19
C ARG A 845 21.55 9.75 29.60
N ARG A 846 22.69 9.74 30.28
CA ARG A 846 22.76 9.40 31.71
C ARG A 846 22.28 10.59 32.55
N LEU A 847 21.40 10.34 33.52
CA LEU A 847 20.82 11.39 34.39
C LEU A 847 21.71 11.78 35.59
N ALA A 848 22.74 10.99 35.90
CA ALA A 848 23.62 11.19 37.04
C ALA A 848 25.09 10.94 36.67
N GLY A 849 25.98 11.80 37.16
CA GLY A 849 27.43 11.71 36.98
C GLY A 849 28.08 13.09 36.77
N GLY A 850 29.41 13.14 36.77
CA GLY A 850 30.21 14.35 36.57
C GLY A 850 30.81 14.53 35.16
N SER A 851 30.47 13.64 34.22
CA SER A 851 30.94 13.75 32.83
C SER A 851 30.08 14.72 32.01
N GLU A 852 30.71 15.39 31.03
CA GLU A 852 30.04 16.24 30.03
C GLU A 852 30.32 15.75 28.59
N ARG A 853 30.97 14.60 28.42
CA ARG A 853 31.38 14.11 27.10
C ARG A 853 30.18 13.56 26.32
N VAL A 854 30.16 13.76 25.01
CA VAL A 854 29.16 13.20 24.11
C VAL A 854 29.85 12.25 23.15
N ALA A 855 29.39 11.00 23.08
CA ALA A 855 29.79 10.06 22.04
C ALA A 855 28.83 10.20 20.85
N THR A 856 29.36 10.19 19.63
CA THR A 856 28.56 10.34 18.40
C THR A 856 28.95 9.27 17.42
N THR A 857 27.98 8.62 16.78
CA THR A 857 28.24 7.68 15.67
C THR A 857 27.10 7.73 14.64
N ALA A 858 27.38 7.21 13.45
CA ALA A 858 26.49 7.20 12.31
C ALA A 858 26.35 5.77 11.79
N LEU A 859 25.12 5.25 11.77
CA LEU A 859 24.80 3.93 11.27
C LEU A 859 24.21 4.05 9.87
N PRO A 860 24.85 3.49 8.83
CA PRO A 860 24.33 3.47 7.47
C PRO A 860 23.27 2.37 7.32
N MET A 861 22.38 2.29 8.31
CA MET A 861 21.33 1.30 8.46
C MET A 861 19.99 2.00 8.40
N VAL A 862 19.03 1.35 7.74
CA VAL A 862 17.62 1.70 7.85
C VAL A 862 17.08 1.10 9.14
N LEU A 863 16.64 1.96 10.04
CA LEU A 863 16.13 1.60 11.36
C LEU A 863 14.86 2.40 11.65
N THR A 864 13.99 1.83 12.48
CA THR A 864 12.96 2.60 13.17
C THR A 864 13.58 3.46 14.28
N GLN A 865 12.88 4.50 14.71
CA GLN A 865 13.31 5.31 15.86
C GLN A 865 13.46 4.47 17.13
N ALA A 866 12.58 3.49 17.35
CA ALA A 866 12.61 2.62 18.52
C ALA A 866 13.87 1.73 18.53
N GLU A 867 14.22 1.14 17.40
CA GLU A 867 15.45 0.33 17.26
C GLU A 867 16.71 1.18 17.46
N ALA A 868 16.76 2.37 16.84
CA ALA A 868 17.87 3.30 17.01
C ALA A 868 18.05 3.72 18.48
N GLN A 869 16.93 3.99 19.19
CA GLN A 869 16.96 4.36 20.60
C GLN A 869 17.51 3.22 21.47
N ILE A 870 17.09 1.98 21.22
CA ILE A 870 17.63 0.79 21.90
C ILE A 870 19.14 0.68 21.69
N VAL A 871 19.62 0.86 20.45
CA VAL A 871 21.07 0.83 20.15
C VAL A 871 21.81 1.91 20.94
N ALA A 872 21.31 3.14 20.98
CA ALA A 872 21.94 4.23 21.73
C ALA A 872 21.97 3.96 23.24
N ASP A 873 20.88 3.44 23.82
CA ASP A 873 20.79 3.12 25.24
C ASP A 873 21.74 1.98 25.64
N VAL A 874 21.75 0.90 24.86
CA VAL A 874 22.67 -0.24 25.07
C VAL A 874 24.12 0.19 24.89
N TRP A 875 24.42 0.98 23.85
CA TRP A 875 25.77 1.50 23.63
C TRP A 875 26.27 2.32 24.81
N LEU A 876 25.45 3.27 25.31
CA LEU A 876 25.82 4.08 26.47
C LEU A 876 26.04 3.19 27.71
N GLN A 877 25.12 2.27 27.99
CA GLN A 877 25.23 1.39 29.17
C GLN A 877 26.43 0.45 29.07
N LYS A 878 26.70 -0.14 27.91
CA LYS A 878 27.86 -0.98 27.63
C LYS A 878 29.17 -0.24 27.91
N VAL A 879 29.34 0.97 27.37
CA VAL A 879 30.55 1.77 27.60
C VAL A 879 30.77 2.08 29.08
N TRP A 880 29.70 2.28 29.84
CA TRP A 880 29.79 2.49 31.29
C TRP A 880 30.05 1.21 32.08
N SER A 881 29.59 0.05 31.60
CA SER A 881 29.89 -1.25 32.19
C SER A 881 31.36 -1.62 31.97
N GLU A 882 31.85 -1.47 30.73
CA GLU A 882 33.23 -1.77 30.30
C GLU A 882 34.30 -0.80 30.87
N ARG A 883 33.90 0.13 31.75
CA ARG A 883 34.85 0.97 32.51
C ARG A 883 35.71 0.15 33.46
N GLU A 884 35.22 -1.01 33.91
CA GLU A 884 35.97 -1.95 34.74
C GLU A 884 36.65 -2.97 33.81
N ARG A 885 37.97 -3.09 33.94
CA ARG A 885 38.84 -3.91 33.09
C ARG A 885 39.65 -4.85 33.97
N ALA A 886 39.88 -6.06 33.51
CA ALA A 886 40.77 -7.01 34.14
C ALA A 886 41.95 -7.30 33.22
N GLU A 887 43.16 -7.35 33.79
CA GLU A 887 44.32 -8.01 33.20
C GLU A 887 44.51 -9.29 34.02
N LEU A 888 44.53 -10.46 33.38
CA LEU A 888 44.59 -11.78 34.00
C LEU A 888 45.80 -12.54 33.46
N THR A 889 46.45 -13.31 34.32
CA THR A 889 47.50 -14.24 33.94
C THR A 889 46.93 -15.66 34.06
N LEU A 890 46.66 -16.31 32.94
CA LEU A 890 46.05 -17.64 32.88
C LEU A 890 47.14 -18.72 32.71
N PRO A 891 47.00 -19.89 33.34
CA PRO A 891 47.87 -21.04 33.09
C PRO A 891 47.60 -21.67 31.71
N PRO A 892 48.57 -22.37 31.11
CA PRO A 892 48.37 -23.13 29.87
C PRO A 892 47.26 -24.19 29.94
N SER A 893 46.87 -24.64 31.13
CA SER A 893 45.73 -25.58 31.30
C SER A 893 44.39 -24.97 30.90
N LEU A 894 44.30 -23.64 30.83
CA LEU A 894 43.11 -22.91 30.36
C LEU A 894 43.25 -22.49 28.89
N ILE A 895 44.00 -23.23 28.07
CA ILE A 895 44.23 -22.90 26.64
C ILE A 895 42.95 -22.76 25.82
N ALA A 896 41.85 -23.39 26.25
CA ALA A 896 40.55 -23.34 25.60
C ALA A 896 39.83 -21.98 25.71
N LEU A 897 40.30 -21.07 26.59
CA LEU A 897 39.76 -19.72 26.68
C LEU A 897 40.33 -18.84 25.56
N ASP A 898 39.44 -18.27 24.77
CA ASP A 898 39.75 -17.39 23.65
C ASP A 898 39.22 -15.96 23.90
N PRO A 899 39.73 -14.94 23.16
CA PRO A 899 39.05 -13.66 23.07
C PRO A 899 37.56 -13.84 22.71
N GLY A 900 36.68 -13.07 23.34
CA GLY A 900 35.22 -13.17 23.20
C GLY A 900 34.55 -13.97 24.30
N ASP A 901 35.25 -14.92 24.92
CA ASP A 901 34.67 -15.75 25.97
C ASP A 901 34.30 -14.93 27.21
N HIS A 902 33.15 -15.27 27.80
CA HIS A 902 32.73 -14.73 29.07
C HIS A 902 33.22 -15.66 30.19
N VAL A 903 33.76 -15.07 31.26
CA VAL A 903 34.21 -15.78 32.45
C VAL A 903 33.67 -15.09 33.70
N THR A 904 33.22 -15.87 34.68
CA THR A 904 32.90 -15.35 36.01
C THR A 904 34.18 -15.26 36.80
N LEU A 905 34.61 -14.05 37.18
CA LEU A 905 35.80 -13.84 38.00
C LEU A 905 35.40 -13.69 39.47
N ASP A 906 35.71 -14.68 40.30
CA ASP A 906 35.47 -14.69 41.75
C ASP A 906 36.78 -14.48 42.53
N LEU A 907 37.00 -13.26 42.97
CA LEU A 907 38.17 -12.87 43.76
C LEU A 907 37.87 -12.83 45.27
N GLY A 908 36.73 -13.39 45.71
CA GLY A 908 36.21 -13.39 47.08
C GLY A 908 35.71 -12.03 47.58
N THR A 909 36.33 -10.93 47.15
CA THR A 909 35.90 -9.54 47.43
C THR A 909 35.07 -8.94 46.30
N ARG A 910 35.14 -9.53 45.11
CA ARG A 910 34.44 -9.13 43.90
C ARG A 910 34.12 -10.37 43.09
N GLU A 911 32.85 -10.51 42.74
CA GLU A 911 32.36 -11.48 41.77
C GLU A 911 31.67 -10.70 40.65
N ALA A 912 32.09 -10.94 39.40
CA ALA A 912 31.49 -10.35 38.21
C ALA A 912 31.86 -11.13 36.95
N VAL A 913 31.04 -10.97 35.91
CA VAL A 913 31.33 -11.51 34.59
C VAL A 913 32.24 -10.54 33.83
N TYR A 914 33.30 -11.09 33.25
CA TYR A 914 34.22 -10.40 32.37
C TYR A 914 34.26 -11.09 31.02
N ARG A 915 34.30 -10.31 29.95
CA ARG A 915 34.51 -10.78 28.59
C ARG A 915 35.97 -10.59 28.20
N LEU A 916 36.63 -11.66 27.78
CA LEU A 916 38.01 -11.60 27.30
C LEU A 916 38.06 -10.79 25.99
N THR A 917 38.99 -9.85 25.88
CA THR A 917 39.14 -8.96 24.71
C THR A 917 40.45 -9.20 23.96
N GLY A 918 41.39 -9.93 24.55
CA GLY A 918 42.66 -10.25 23.95
C GLY A 918 43.42 -11.25 24.80
N VAL A 919 44.15 -12.15 24.17
CA VAL A 919 45.01 -13.13 24.83
C VAL A 919 46.36 -13.13 24.11
N THR A 920 47.44 -13.13 24.88
CA THR A 920 48.82 -13.24 24.38
C THR A 920 49.48 -14.46 25.01
N ASP A 921 49.86 -15.43 24.18
CA ASP A 921 50.52 -16.65 24.63
C ASP A 921 52.05 -16.47 24.63
N ALA A 922 52.63 -16.27 25.82
CA ALA A 922 54.08 -16.08 26.00
C ALA A 922 54.61 -16.85 27.22
N GLY A 923 54.27 -18.14 27.32
CA GLY A 923 54.56 -18.98 28.49
C GLY A 923 53.35 -19.06 29.41
N ALA A 924 53.21 -18.09 30.33
CA ALA A 924 51.91 -17.82 30.94
C ALA A 924 51.05 -17.04 29.93
N ARG A 925 49.73 -17.28 29.90
CA ARG A 925 48.83 -16.60 28.95
C ARG A 925 48.38 -15.29 29.57
N GLU A 926 48.67 -14.17 28.94
CA GLU A 926 48.21 -12.85 29.40
C GLU A 926 46.88 -12.53 28.73
N ALA A 927 45.81 -12.35 29.50
CA ALA A 927 44.48 -12.05 28.99
C ALA A 927 44.00 -10.68 29.46
N SER A 928 43.50 -9.86 28.54
CA SER A 928 42.76 -8.64 28.85
C SER A 928 41.27 -8.93 28.81
N ALA A 929 40.50 -8.31 29.71
CA ALA A 929 39.07 -8.48 29.78
C ALA A 929 38.35 -7.18 30.20
N VAL A 930 37.07 -7.08 29.86
CA VAL A 930 36.18 -5.97 30.26
C VAL A 930 34.98 -6.52 31.00
N ALA A 931 34.47 -5.80 31.99
CA ALA A 931 33.22 -6.17 32.65
C ALA A 931 32.08 -6.23 31.62
N SER A 932 31.29 -7.29 31.70
CA SER A 932 30.18 -7.54 30.77
C SER A 932 28.90 -7.80 31.56
N GLU A 933 27.79 -7.25 31.08
CA GLU A 933 26.46 -7.44 31.67
C GLU A 933 25.50 -7.91 30.58
N ARG A 934 25.19 -9.21 30.58
CA ARG A 934 24.38 -9.85 29.52
C ARG A 934 22.96 -9.34 29.43
N SER A 935 22.37 -8.90 30.55
CA SER A 935 21.04 -8.29 30.58
C SER A 935 20.92 -7.03 29.71
N LEU A 936 22.06 -6.44 29.30
CA LEU A 936 22.10 -5.31 28.36
C LEU A 936 21.87 -5.70 26.90
N PHE A 937 21.92 -6.97 26.53
CA PHE A 937 21.96 -7.39 25.13
C PHE A 937 20.72 -8.22 24.70
N GLY A 938 19.60 -8.06 25.40
CA GLY A 938 18.36 -8.80 25.17
C GLY A 938 17.25 -8.06 24.38
N ALA A 939 16.10 -8.71 24.22
CA ALA A 939 14.90 -8.10 23.65
C ALA A 939 14.35 -7.00 24.58
N TYR A 940 14.33 -5.76 24.10
CA TYR A 940 13.80 -4.61 24.80
C TYR A 940 12.33 -4.39 24.44
N ALA A 941 11.51 -4.00 25.43
CA ALA A 941 10.19 -3.48 25.14
C ALA A 941 10.35 -2.23 24.26
N PRO A 942 9.69 -2.17 23.10
CA PRO A 942 9.84 -1.04 22.20
C PRO A 942 9.36 0.23 22.91
N GLY A 943 10.15 1.30 22.81
CA GLY A 943 9.73 2.63 23.26
C GLY A 943 8.55 3.15 22.44
N VAL A 944 7.98 4.28 22.88
CA VAL A 944 6.93 4.98 22.12
C VAL A 944 7.52 5.42 20.78
N GLU A 945 7.00 4.85 19.70
CA GLU A 945 7.39 5.22 18.35
C GLU A 945 6.64 6.49 17.94
N ARG A 946 7.33 7.42 17.30
CA ARG A 946 6.68 8.58 16.73
C ARG A 946 5.92 8.14 15.48
N GLU A 947 4.62 8.33 15.48
CA GLU A 947 3.79 8.01 14.32
C GLU A 947 4.28 8.81 13.10
N PRO A 948 4.61 8.14 11.98
CA PRO A 948 4.88 8.84 10.74
C PRO A 948 3.60 9.57 10.33
N ALA A 949 3.75 10.81 9.84
CA ALA A 949 2.62 11.49 9.24
C ALA A 949 2.23 10.72 7.97
N PRO A 950 0.96 10.30 7.80
CA PRO A 950 0.56 9.60 6.60
C PRO A 950 0.84 10.51 5.41
N GLN A 951 1.53 9.96 4.41
CA GLN A 951 1.76 10.67 3.16
C GLN A 951 0.41 10.84 2.44
N GLU A 952 -0.07 12.08 2.34
CA GLU A 952 -1.29 12.36 1.57
C GLU A 952 -1.01 12.15 0.07
N ILE A 953 -1.50 11.03 -0.45
CA ILE A 953 -1.54 10.78 -1.89
C ILE A 953 -2.79 11.44 -2.44
N VAL A 954 -2.61 12.52 -3.19
CA VAL A 954 -3.71 13.21 -3.86
C VAL A 954 -4.31 12.30 -4.91
N SER A 955 -5.57 11.91 -4.71
CA SER A 955 -6.28 11.05 -5.64
C SER A 955 -7.24 11.86 -6.49
N TRP A 956 -6.95 12.02 -7.78
CA TRP A 956 -7.77 12.79 -8.70
C TRP A 956 -9.00 12.02 -9.15
N GLY A 957 -10.17 12.66 -9.06
CA GLY A 957 -11.44 12.15 -9.57
C GLY A 957 -11.82 12.76 -10.91
N LYS A 958 -12.95 12.30 -11.47
CA LYS A 958 -13.54 12.94 -12.66
C LYS A 958 -14.06 14.33 -12.28
N PRO A 959 -13.59 15.41 -12.94
CA PRO A 959 -14.12 16.73 -12.70
C PRO A 959 -15.54 16.87 -13.27
N LEU A 960 -16.34 17.75 -12.69
CA LEU A 960 -17.56 18.23 -13.32
C LEU A 960 -17.19 19.32 -14.33
N ALA A 961 -17.57 19.16 -15.59
CA ALA A 961 -17.48 20.23 -16.59
C ALA A 961 -18.85 20.56 -17.16
N VAL A 962 -19.18 21.85 -17.17
CA VAL A 962 -20.45 22.39 -17.66
C VAL A 962 -20.17 23.29 -18.85
N PHE A 963 -20.62 22.85 -20.02
CA PHE A 963 -20.54 23.59 -21.27
C PHE A 963 -21.80 24.44 -21.44
N MET A 964 -21.64 25.73 -21.71
CA MET A 964 -22.72 26.71 -21.76
C MET A 964 -22.61 27.55 -23.03
N ASP A 965 -23.66 27.57 -23.85
CA ASP A 965 -23.76 28.49 -24.98
C ASP A 965 -24.58 29.71 -24.54
N LEU A 966 -23.88 30.75 -24.07
CA LEU A 966 -24.48 31.91 -23.42
C LEU A 966 -24.56 33.12 -24.37
N PRO A 967 -25.52 34.04 -24.18
CA PRO A 967 -25.51 35.33 -24.86
C PRO A 967 -24.33 36.20 -24.38
N LEU A 968 -24.09 37.31 -25.09
CA LEU A 968 -23.16 38.35 -24.64
C LEU A 968 -23.67 38.98 -23.34
N LEU A 969 -22.84 39.04 -22.30
CA LEU A 969 -23.23 39.57 -20.99
C LEU A 969 -22.56 40.91 -20.68
N THR A 970 -21.33 41.11 -21.14
CA THR A 970 -20.58 42.37 -21.00
C THR A 970 -20.33 43.06 -22.34
N GLY A 971 -20.35 42.29 -23.44
CA GLY A 971 -20.00 42.75 -24.78
C GLY A 971 -18.51 42.62 -25.13
N GLU A 972 -17.67 42.21 -24.17
CA GLU A 972 -16.24 41.92 -24.40
C GLU A 972 -16.01 40.48 -24.87
N GLU A 973 -17.04 39.65 -24.77
CA GLU A 973 -16.98 38.22 -25.07
C GLU A 973 -16.97 37.94 -26.57
N THR A 974 -16.37 36.81 -26.98
CA THR A 974 -16.38 36.33 -28.36
C THR A 974 -17.79 35.80 -28.70
N PRO A 975 -18.56 36.43 -29.61
CA PRO A 975 -20.00 36.16 -29.74
C PRO A 975 -20.41 34.72 -30.10
N HIS A 976 -19.53 33.95 -30.73
CA HIS A 976 -19.80 32.56 -31.12
C HIS A 976 -19.12 31.53 -30.21
N ALA A 977 -18.28 31.97 -29.26
CA ALA A 977 -17.54 31.06 -28.40
C ALA A 977 -18.42 30.59 -27.24
N PRO A 978 -18.61 29.27 -27.07
CA PRO A 978 -19.28 28.73 -25.90
C PRO A 978 -18.36 28.88 -24.67
N ARG A 979 -18.93 28.83 -23.48
CA ARG A 979 -18.21 28.91 -22.21
C ARG A 979 -18.16 27.57 -21.52
N ILE A 980 -17.15 27.39 -20.67
CA ILE A 980 -17.01 26.22 -19.82
C ILE A 980 -16.74 26.65 -18.38
N ALA A 981 -17.38 25.95 -17.45
CA ALA A 981 -17.11 26.00 -16.03
C ALA A 981 -16.74 24.61 -15.56
N ALA A 982 -15.77 24.48 -14.66
CA ALA A 982 -15.41 23.18 -14.10
C ALA A 982 -15.15 23.25 -12.61
N ALA A 983 -15.46 22.16 -11.92
CA ALA A 983 -15.20 22.00 -10.49
C ALA A 983 -14.78 20.58 -10.15
N ALA A 984 -13.93 20.44 -9.14
CA ALA A 984 -13.39 19.16 -8.69
C ALA A 984 -12.82 19.30 -7.27
N ASP A 985 -13.01 18.27 -6.46
CA ASP A 985 -12.42 18.15 -5.14
C ASP A 985 -11.60 16.85 -5.06
N PRO A 986 -10.26 16.92 -4.99
CA PRO A 986 -9.43 18.14 -4.89
C PRO A 986 -9.32 18.91 -6.24
N TRP A 987 -9.08 20.23 -6.17
CA TRP A 987 -8.86 21.08 -7.34
C TRP A 987 -7.39 21.15 -7.75
N GLY A 988 -7.07 20.70 -8.98
CA GLY A 988 -5.73 20.73 -9.57
C GLY A 988 -5.67 21.36 -10.96
N GLY A 989 -6.77 22.01 -11.37
CA GLY A 989 -7.01 22.44 -12.74
C GLY A 989 -7.53 21.33 -13.65
N VAL A 990 -8.24 21.72 -14.71
CA VAL A 990 -8.88 20.81 -15.68
C VAL A 990 -8.35 21.09 -17.07
N ALA A 991 -7.70 20.11 -17.68
CA ALA A 991 -7.30 20.17 -19.09
C ALA A 991 -8.50 19.80 -19.98
N VAL A 992 -8.71 20.56 -21.04
CA VAL A 992 -9.82 20.40 -22.00
C VAL A 992 -9.25 20.27 -23.39
N TYR A 993 -9.52 19.14 -24.03
CA TYR A 993 -9.12 18.79 -25.37
C TYR A 993 -10.33 18.80 -26.32
N LYS A 994 -10.08 19.17 -27.57
CA LYS A 994 -11.05 19.16 -28.67
C LYS A 994 -10.54 18.27 -29.79
N ASP A 995 -11.38 17.39 -30.31
CA ASP A 995 -11.09 16.66 -31.54
C ASP A 995 -11.20 17.59 -32.77
N VAL A 996 -10.16 17.62 -33.59
CA VAL A 996 -10.10 18.40 -34.85
C VAL A 996 -10.15 17.52 -36.09
N GLY A 997 -10.51 16.24 -35.95
CA GLY A 997 -10.63 15.24 -37.03
C GLY A 997 -9.32 14.52 -37.37
N ALA A 998 -8.18 15.02 -36.87
CA ALA A 998 -6.86 14.39 -36.96
C ALA A 998 -6.33 13.91 -35.59
N GLY A 999 -7.16 13.98 -34.54
CA GLY A 999 -6.79 13.69 -33.16
C GLY A 999 -7.21 14.79 -32.18
N LEU A 1000 -6.98 14.53 -30.89
CA LEU A 1000 -7.26 15.46 -29.81
C LEU A 1000 -6.18 16.54 -29.73
N VAL A 1001 -6.61 17.80 -29.62
CA VAL A 1001 -5.74 18.96 -29.40
C VAL A 1001 -6.15 19.67 -28.13
N LEU A 1002 -5.19 20.04 -27.28
CA LEU A 1002 -5.44 20.81 -26.06
C LEU A 1002 -6.02 22.19 -26.44
N ASP A 1003 -7.25 22.47 -26.01
CA ASP A 1003 -7.91 23.76 -26.17
C ASP A 1003 -7.46 24.72 -25.05
N ARG A 1004 -7.61 24.29 -23.79
CA ARG A 1004 -7.23 25.09 -22.61
C ARG A 1004 -7.05 24.22 -21.36
N VAL A 1005 -6.31 24.77 -20.39
CA VAL A 1005 -6.31 24.33 -18.98
C VAL A 1005 -7.05 25.35 -18.13
N LEU A 1006 -8.15 24.94 -17.49
CA LEU A 1006 -8.90 25.73 -16.51
C LEU A 1006 -8.14 25.71 -15.19
N ARG A 1007 -7.70 26.88 -14.71
CA ARG A 1007 -6.85 26.99 -13.51
C ARG A 1007 -7.62 27.36 -12.24
N ASP A 1008 -8.77 28.01 -12.40
CA ASP A 1008 -9.62 28.46 -11.31
C ASP A 1008 -10.88 27.60 -11.23
N GLU A 1009 -11.24 27.20 -10.01
CA GLU A 1009 -12.43 26.39 -9.77
C GLU A 1009 -13.69 27.24 -9.90
N ALA A 1010 -14.69 26.76 -10.64
CA ALA A 1010 -15.96 27.44 -10.77
C ALA A 1010 -16.91 27.15 -9.61
N THR A 1011 -17.77 28.12 -9.27
CA THR A 1011 -18.85 27.92 -8.28
C THR A 1011 -20.05 27.26 -8.96
N LEU A 1012 -20.26 25.96 -8.67
CA LEU A 1012 -21.27 25.12 -9.29
C LEU A 1012 -22.25 24.56 -8.24
N GLY A 1013 -23.47 24.24 -8.66
CA GLY A 1013 -24.45 23.61 -7.77
C GLY A 1013 -25.75 23.20 -8.47
N ARG A 1014 -26.76 22.87 -7.67
CA ARG A 1014 -28.12 22.53 -8.11
C ARG A 1014 -29.19 23.26 -7.34
N THR A 1015 -30.28 23.61 -8.02
CA THR A 1015 -31.47 24.16 -7.36
C THR A 1015 -32.16 23.09 -6.50
N LEU A 1016 -32.64 23.47 -5.31
CA LEU A 1016 -33.39 22.58 -4.41
C LEU A 1016 -34.90 22.87 -4.42
N THR A 1017 -35.29 24.04 -4.91
CA THR A 1017 -36.69 24.50 -4.95
C THR A 1017 -37.09 24.81 -6.39
N PRO A 1018 -38.33 24.48 -6.82
CA PRO A 1018 -38.84 24.94 -8.10
C PRO A 1018 -38.85 26.48 -8.18
N LEU A 1019 -38.48 27.04 -9.32
CA LEU A 1019 -38.45 28.48 -9.57
C LEU A 1019 -39.51 28.87 -10.59
N MET A 1020 -40.51 29.65 -10.17
CA MET A 1020 -41.53 30.17 -11.08
C MET A 1020 -40.94 31.28 -11.98
N PRO A 1021 -41.58 31.58 -13.14
CA PRO A 1021 -41.21 32.72 -13.96
C PRO A 1021 -41.32 34.02 -13.16
N GLY A 1022 -40.37 34.92 -13.37
CA GLY A 1022 -40.32 36.22 -12.72
C GLY A 1022 -40.43 37.39 -13.71
N PRO A 1023 -40.56 38.63 -13.23
CA PRO A 1023 -40.55 39.80 -14.10
C PRO A 1023 -39.17 40.03 -14.75
N ALA A 1024 -39.13 40.31 -16.06
CA ALA A 1024 -37.89 40.44 -16.85
C ALA A 1024 -37.29 41.87 -16.93
N SER A 1025 -37.67 42.80 -16.05
CA SER A 1025 -37.17 44.21 -16.08
C SER A 1025 -37.27 44.94 -14.74
N ARG A 1026 -37.44 44.20 -13.64
CA ARG A 1026 -37.49 44.73 -12.27
C ARG A 1026 -37.08 43.62 -11.30
N TRP A 1027 -36.80 43.99 -10.06
CA TRP A 1027 -36.54 43.03 -9.00
C TRP A 1027 -37.71 42.08 -8.80
N ASP A 1028 -37.39 40.79 -8.77
CA ASP A 1028 -38.24 39.72 -8.32
C ASP A 1028 -38.00 39.51 -6.82
N GLU A 1029 -38.87 40.12 -6.03
CA GLU A 1029 -38.87 40.03 -4.56
C GLU A 1029 -39.79 38.91 -4.05
N ALA A 1030 -40.51 38.23 -4.95
CA ALA A 1030 -41.49 37.20 -4.60
C ALA A 1030 -40.89 35.80 -4.64
N ASN A 1031 -40.12 35.49 -5.68
CA ASN A 1031 -39.46 34.20 -5.80
C ASN A 1031 -38.23 34.11 -4.88
N ARG A 1032 -38.00 32.91 -4.35
CA ARG A 1032 -36.84 32.53 -3.55
C ARG A 1032 -36.24 31.29 -4.17
N LEU A 1033 -34.92 31.22 -4.25
CA LEU A 1033 -34.24 30.07 -4.85
C LEU A 1033 -33.26 29.48 -3.85
N SER A 1034 -33.51 28.25 -3.42
CA SER A 1034 -32.51 27.48 -2.66
C SER A 1034 -31.57 26.75 -3.62
N VAL A 1035 -30.26 26.86 -3.40
CA VAL A 1035 -29.22 26.22 -4.19
C VAL A 1035 -28.26 25.47 -3.26
N LEU A 1036 -27.98 24.21 -3.58
CA LEU A 1036 -26.90 23.44 -2.97
C LEU A 1036 -25.67 23.54 -3.87
N LEU A 1037 -24.58 24.09 -3.36
CA LEU A 1037 -23.32 24.20 -4.06
C LEU A 1037 -22.52 22.90 -3.95
N SER A 1038 -21.96 22.49 -5.09
CA SER A 1038 -20.98 21.42 -5.25
C SER A 1038 -19.55 21.95 -5.14
N SER A 1039 -19.35 23.26 -5.30
CA SER A 1039 -18.07 23.98 -5.18
C SER A 1039 -18.31 25.48 -4.96
N GLY A 1040 -17.33 26.17 -4.35
CA GLY A 1040 -17.36 27.61 -4.15
C GLY A 1040 -18.28 28.11 -3.04
N THR A 1041 -18.44 29.43 -2.95
CA THR A 1041 -19.29 30.12 -1.96
C THR A 1041 -19.98 31.32 -2.59
N LEU A 1042 -21.13 31.71 -2.04
CA LEU A 1042 -21.88 32.87 -2.51
C LEU A 1042 -21.89 33.99 -1.46
N SER A 1043 -21.95 35.23 -1.93
CA SER A 1043 -22.02 36.42 -1.07
C SER A 1043 -23.08 37.40 -1.55
N SER A 1044 -23.76 38.04 -0.60
CA SER A 1044 -24.63 39.18 -0.88
C SER A 1044 -23.84 40.39 -1.38
N VAL A 1045 -24.42 41.15 -2.30
CA VAL A 1045 -23.85 42.42 -2.78
C VAL A 1045 -24.91 43.51 -2.85
N GLU A 1046 -24.48 44.76 -2.72
CA GLU A 1046 -25.38 45.92 -2.77
C GLU A 1046 -26.11 45.99 -4.12
N ALA A 1047 -27.35 46.48 -4.12
CA ALA A 1047 -28.20 46.53 -5.31
C ALA A 1047 -27.53 47.26 -6.50
N ALA A 1048 -26.74 48.30 -6.24
CA ALA A 1048 -26.00 49.03 -7.27
C ALA A 1048 -24.90 48.18 -7.92
N ALA A 1049 -24.23 47.31 -7.15
CA ALA A 1049 -23.23 46.39 -7.67
C ALA A 1049 -23.88 45.30 -8.54
N VAL A 1050 -25.04 44.77 -8.12
CA VAL A 1050 -25.83 43.84 -8.96
C VAL A 1050 -26.19 44.51 -10.28
N LEU A 1051 -26.72 45.74 -10.27
CA LEU A 1051 -27.06 46.47 -11.48
C LEU A 1051 -25.82 46.80 -12.36
N SER A 1052 -24.63 46.77 -11.78
CA SER A 1052 -23.35 46.90 -12.50
C SER A 1052 -22.78 45.57 -13.01
N GLY A 1053 -23.52 44.45 -12.84
CA GLY A 1053 -23.16 43.13 -13.37
C GLY A 1053 -22.67 42.11 -12.32
N ALA A 1054 -22.66 42.43 -11.03
CA ALA A 1054 -22.27 41.47 -9.99
C ALA A 1054 -23.33 40.36 -9.78
N ASN A 1055 -22.93 39.23 -9.18
CA ASN A 1055 -23.78 38.10 -8.83
C ASN A 1055 -24.60 37.52 -10.01
N ARG A 1056 -24.01 37.46 -11.21
CA ARG A 1056 -24.61 36.77 -12.37
C ARG A 1056 -24.49 35.26 -12.19
N ALA A 1057 -25.57 34.54 -12.47
CA ALA A 1057 -25.59 33.08 -12.49
C ALA A 1057 -26.41 32.57 -13.67
N ALA A 1058 -26.08 31.37 -14.16
CA ALA A 1058 -26.83 30.68 -15.20
C ALA A 1058 -27.58 29.47 -14.61
N LEU A 1059 -28.83 29.29 -15.04
CA LEU A 1059 -29.69 28.16 -14.71
C LEU A 1059 -29.97 27.36 -15.98
N GLU A 1060 -29.66 26.07 -15.97
CA GLU A 1060 -29.89 25.17 -17.10
C GLU A 1060 -31.36 24.71 -17.15
N THR A 1061 -31.99 24.80 -18.31
CA THR A 1061 -33.32 24.22 -18.54
C THR A 1061 -33.22 22.73 -18.92
N PRO A 1062 -34.30 21.94 -18.81
CA PRO A 1062 -34.29 20.53 -19.22
C PRO A 1062 -33.90 20.30 -20.69
N GLU A 1063 -34.16 21.29 -21.55
CA GLU A 1063 -33.84 21.26 -22.98
C GLU A 1063 -32.39 21.66 -23.29
N GLY A 1064 -31.62 22.12 -22.29
CA GLY A 1064 -30.23 22.57 -22.43
C GLY A 1064 -30.05 24.06 -22.74
N ASP A 1065 -31.13 24.85 -22.70
CA ASP A 1065 -31.05 26.32 -22.74
C ASP A 1065 -30.60 26.88 -21.38
N TRP A 1066 -30.22 28.16 -21.34
CA TRP A 1066 -29.74 28.82 -20.13
C TRP A 1066 -30.53 30.10 -19.82
N GLU A 1067 -31.09 30.18 -18.61
CA GLU A 1067 -31.57 31.44 -18.04
C GLU A 1067 -30.44 32.12 -17.27
N VAL A 1068 -30.11 33.37 -17.61
CA VAL A 1068 -29.18 34.18 -16.83
C VAL A 1068 -29.95 35.01 -15.81
N ILE A 1069 -29.60 34.84 -14.54
CA ILE A 1069 -30.17 35.58 -13.41
C ILE A 1069 -29.09 36.39 -12.68
N GLN A 1070 -29.53 37.34 -11.85
CA GLN A 1070 -28.69 37.92 -10.81
C GLN A 1070 -29.40 37.90 -9.46
N PHE A 1071 -28.65 37.97 -8.36
CA PHE A 1071 -29.23 37.99 -7.01
C PHE A 1071 -28.54 39.00 -6.10
N ARG A 1072 -29.31 39.64 -5.23
CA ARG A 1072 -28.81 40.62 -4.25
C ARG A 1072 -28.34 39.95 -2.97
N GLU A 1073 -29.13 39.03 -2.45
CA GLU A 1073 -28.92 38.38 -1.16
C GLU A 1073 -28.61 36.89 -1.36
N ALA A 1074 -27.57 36.41 -0.68
CA ALA A 1074 -27.24 34.99 -0.56
C ALA A 1074 -27.04 34.65 0.92
N GLU A 1075 -28.02 33.96 1.51
CA GLU A 1075 -28.00 33.55 2.92
C GLU A 1075 -27.62 32.08 3.02
N LEU A 1076 -26.55 31.74 3.76
CA LEU A 1076 -26.16 30.35 4.03
C LEU A 1076 -27.10 29.75 5.08
N ILE A 1077 -27.96 28.84 4.67
CA ILE A 1077 -29.01 28.24 5.53
C ILE A 1077 -28.66 26.83 6.03
N ALA A 1078 -27.72 26.15 5.37
CA ALA A 1078 -27.13 24.86 5.78
C ALA A 1078 -25.76 24.70 5.10
N PRO A 1079 -24.91 23.71 5.47
CA PRO A 1079 -23.62 23.49 4.79
C PRO A 1079 -23.79 23.41 3.27
N GLY A 1080 -23.08 24.29 2.54
CA GLY A 1080 -23.16 24.41 1.08
C GLY A 1080 -24.50 24.88 0.51
N THR A 1081 -25.52 25.14 1.33
CA THR A 1081 -26.87 25.47 0.88
C THR A 1081 -27.19 26.94 1.12
N TYR A 1082 -27.51 27.65 0.05
CA TYR A 1082 -27.83 29.08 0.08
C TYR A 1082 -29.27 29.33 -0.34
N GLU A 1083 -29.91 30.32 0.29
CA GLU A 1083 -31.16 30.91 -0.21
C GLU A 1083 -30.88 32.25 -0.89
N LEU A 1084 -31.30 32.36 -2.15
CA LEU A 1084 -31.10 33.54 -2.98
C LEU A 1084 -32.38 34.38 -3.05
N ARG A 1085 -32.25 35.69 -2.87
CA ARG A 1085 -33.36 36.65 -2.83
C ARG A 1085 -33.02 37.94 -3.58
N GLY A 1086 -34.08 38.69 -3.95
CA GLY A 1086 -33.97 39.89 -4.76
C GLY A 1086 -33.35 39.55 -6.11
N LEU A 1087 -34.08 38.81 -6.95
CA LEU A 1087 -33.56 38.29 -8.21
C LEU A 1087 -33.78 39.27 -9.36
N LEU A 1088 -32.86 39.35 -10.31
CA LEU A 1088 -33.09 39.88 -11.66
C LEU A 1088 -33.14 38.70 -12.62
N ARG A 1089 -34.20 38.60 -13.42
CA ARG A 1089 -34.52 37.41 -14.22
C ARG A 1089 -34.31 37.68 -15.71
N GLY A 1090 -34.02 36.64 -16.49
CA GLY A 1090 -33.95 36.69 -17.95
C GLY A 1090 -32.93 37.70 -18.52
N GLN A 1091 -31.81 37.89 -17.82
CA GLN A 1091 -30.77 38.85 -18.22
C GLN A 1091 -30.19 38.50 -19.60
N ALA A 1092 -29.72 39.53 -20.31
CA ALA A 1092 -29.16 39.42 -21.66
C ALA A 1092 -30.08 38.73 -22.71
N GLY A 1093 -31.39 38.82 -22.52
CA GLY A 1093 -32.37 38.29 -23.48
C GLY A 1093 -32.73 36.81 -23.31
N THR A 1094 -32.50 36.27 -22.12
CA THR A 1094 -32.79 34.86 -21.78
C THR A 1094 -34.22 34.66 -21.22
N GLU A 1095 -35.14 35.60 -21.45
CA GLU A 1095 -36.50 35.52 -20.90
C GLU A 1095 -37.27 34.29 -21.39
N ALA A 1096 -36.98 33.83 -22.62
CA ALA A 1096 -37.58 32.63 -23.19
C ALA A 1096 -37.10 31.32 -22.52
N ALA A 1097 -35.99 31.37 -21.76
CA ALA A 1097 -35.49 30.22 -21.00
C ALA A 1097 -36.22 30.03 -19.65
N MET A 1098 -37.00 31.00 -19.19
CA MET A 1098 -37.82 30.83 -17.98
C MET A 1098 -38.82 29.67 -18.16
N ARG A 1099 -39.00 28.86 -17.13
CA ARG A 1099 -39.95 27.74 -17.09
C ARG A 1099 -40.98 27.92 -15.99
N SER A 1100 -42.15 27.30 -16.13
CA SER A 1100 -43.28 27.44 -15.20
C SER A 1100 -43.69 26.11 -14.57
N PRO A 1101 -42.99 25.64 -13.53
CA PRO A 1101 -41.73 26.16 -12.98
C PRO A 1101 -40.49 25.60 -13.70
N LEU A 1102 -39.32 26.18 -13.42
CA LEU A 1102 -38.07 25.44 -13.52
C LEU A 1102 -38.00 24.52 -12.30
N GLU A 1103 -38.08 23.20 -12.53
CA GLU A 1103 -38.09 22.22 -11.44
C GLU A 1103 -36.78 22.21 -10.63
N ALA A 1104 -36.84 21.67 -9.41
CA ALA A 1104 -35.65 21.43 -8.60
C ALA A 1104 -34.69 20.46 -9.31
N GLY A 1105 -33.38 20.63 -9.07
CA GLY A 1105 -32.31 19.83 -9.66
C GLY A 1105 -31.63 20.46 -10.88
N ALA A 1106 -32.10 21.63 -11.34
CA ALA A 1106 -31.48 22.41 -12.42
C ALA A 1106 -30.05 22.83 -12.04
N ARG A 1107 -29.12 22.79 -13.00
CA ARG A 1107 -27.74 23.23 -12.75
C ARG A 1107 -27.68 24.72 -12.51
N PHE A 1108 -26.89 25.11 -11.52
CA PHE A 1108 -26.55 26.49 -11.18
C PHE A 1108 -25.07 26.70 -11.42
N VAL A 1109 -24.72 27.77 -12.14
CA VAL A 1109 -23.33 28.18 -12.40
C VAL A 1109 -23.20 29.66 -12.06
N LEU A 1110 -22.31 30.03 -11.15
CA LEU A 1110 -21.95 31.45 -10.98
C LEU A 1110 -21.07 31.89 -12.15
N LEU A 1111 -21.41 33.02 -12.77
CA LEU A 1111 -20.71 33.56 -13.93
C LEU A 1111 -19.69 34.62 -13.49
N ASP A 1112 -18.53 34.16 -13.02
CA ASP A 1112 -17.38 34.99 -12.64
C ASP A 1112 -16.13 34.67 -13.50
N GLY A 1113 -14.95 35.11 -13.06
CA GLY A 1113 -13.69 34.92 -13.79
C GLY A 1113 -13.24 33.46 -13.96
N SER A 1114 -13.85 32.50 -13.24
CA SER A 1114 -13.57 31.06 -13.40
C SER A 1114 -14.20 30.46 -14.66
N VAL A 1115 -15.21 31.13 -15.23
CA VAL A 1115 -15.90 30.68 -16.45
C VAL A 1115 -15.16 31.20 -17.68
N THR A 1116 -14.70 30.28 -18.56
CA THR A 1116 -13.82 30.65 -19.69
C THR A 1116 -14.40 30.29 -21.06
N GLU A 1117 -14.11 31.07 -22.10
CA GLU A 1117 -14.59 30.88 -23.49
C GLU A 1117 -13.81 29.80 -24.26
N LEU A 1118 -14.40 28.70 -24.71
CA LEU A 1118 -13.70 27.65 -25.48
C LEU A 1118 -13.27 28.13 -26.88
N GLY A 1119 -12.18 27.55 -27.39
CA GLY A 1119 -11.66 27.84 -28.73
C GLY A 1119 -12.49 27.16 -29.83
N VAL A 1120 -13.65 27.72 -30.14
CA VAL A 1120 -14.50 27.29 -31.27
C VAL A 1120 -14.48 28.38 -32.34
N GLY A 1121 -14.04 28.04 -33.56
CA GLY A 1121 -14.09 28.99 -34.67
C GLY A 1121 -15.52 29.22 -35.16
N GLU A 1122 -15.81 30.41 -35.71
CA GLU A 1122 -17.17 30.74 -36.21
C GLU A 1122 -17.69 29.74 -37.27
N ALA A 1123 -16.80 29.19 -38.12
CA ALA A 1123 -17.15 28.18 -39.11
C ALA A 1123 -17.46 26.78 -38.51
N GLU A 1124 -17.12 26.56 -37.24
CA GLU A 1124 -17.36 25.30 -36.53
C GLU A 1124 -18.73 25.25 -35.83
N ARG A 1125 -19.50 26.33 -35.91
CA ARG A 1125 -20.82 26.44 -35.30
C ARG A 1125 -21.79 25.38 -35.84
N GLY A 1126 -22.52 24.74 -34.94
CA GLY A 1126 -23.42 23.62 -35.25
C GLY A 1126 -22.72 22.30 -35.62
N LEU A 1127 -21.38 22.25 -35.63
CA LEU A 1127 -20.65 20.99 -35.83
C LEU A 1127 -20.48 20.25 -34.51
N GLU A 1128 -20.81 18.97 -34.52
CA GLU A 1128 -20.50 18.08 -33.40
C GLU A 1128 -18.99 17.91 -33.27
N ARG A 1129 -18.49 18.08 -32.04
CA ARG A 1129 -17.10 17.90 -31.66
C ARG A 1129 -17.03 17.03 -30.42
N LEU A 1130 -16.07 16.10 -30.41
CA LEU A 1130 -15.69 15.37 -29.22
C LEU A 1130 -14.81 16.27 -28.35
N TRP A 1131 -15.24 16.47 -27.11
CA TRP A 1131 -14.49 17.15 -26.07
C TRP A 1131 -14.05 16.13 -25.03
N VAL A 1132 -12.79 16.18 -24.64
CA VAL A 1132 -12.21 15.30 -23.63
C VAL A 1132 -11.62 16.16 -22.54
N PHE A 1133 -12.03 15.96 -21.28
CA PHE A 1133 -11.61 16.82 -20.18
C PHE A 1133 -11.33 16.00 -18.91
N GLY A 1134 -10.36 16.44 -18.13
CA GLY A 1134 -9.90 15.71 -16.94
C GLY A 1134 -8.86 16.49 -16.13
N PRO A 1135 -8.36 15.92 -15.02
CA PRO A 1135 -7.37 16.57 -14.18
C PRO A 1135 -6.11 16.94 -14.98
N ALA A 1136 -5.67 18.20 -14.88
CA ALA A 1136 -4.51 18.68 -15.64
C ALA A 1136 -3.19 18.00 -15.26
N ALA A 1137 -3.13 17.36 -14.08
CA ALA A 1137 -1.99 16.61 -13.59
C ALA A 1137 -1.86 15.19 -14.21
N LEU A 1138 -2.87 14.74 -14.96
CA LEU A 1138 -2.95 13.39 -15.56
C LEU A 1138 -3.02 13.47 -17.09
N PRO A 1139 -2.56 12.44 -17.82
CA PRO A 1139 -2.66 12.38 -19.27
C PRO A 1139 -4.10 12.14 -19.72
N TYR A 1140 -4.44 12.51 -20.97
CA TYR A 1140 -5.82 12.54 -21.47
C TYR A 1140 -6.46 11.15 -21.68
N ASP A 1141 -5.67 10.08 -21.60
CA ASP A 1141 -6.09 8.68 -21.66
C ASP A 1141 -6.32 8.06 -20.27
N ASP A 1142 -6.05 8.81 -19.19
CA ASP A 1142 -6.33 8.39 -17.82
C ASP A 1142 -7.84 8.20 -17.57
N PRO A 1143 -8.27 7.19 -16.79
CA PRO A 1143 -9.69 6.97 -16.46
C PRO A 1143 -10.42 8.15 -15.79
N ALA A 1144 -9.71 9.11 -15.21
CA ALA A 1144 -10.26 10.34 -14.67
C ALA A 1144 -10.71 11.34 -15.75
N TYR A 1145 -10.33 11.13 -17.02
CA TYR A 1145 -10.86 11.90 -18.13
C TYR A 1145 -12.26 11.45 -18.53
N THR A 1146 -13.07 12.42 -18.93
CA THR A 1146 -14.43 12.24 -19.41
C THR A 1146 -14.54 12.81 -20.81
N SER A 1147 -15.30 12.13 -21.67
CA SER A 1147 -15.58 12.59 -23.02
C SER A 1147 -17.05 12.95 -23.21
N VAL A 1148 -17.31 14.00 -23.99
CA VAL A 1148 -18.66 14.43 -24.36
C VAL A 1148 -18.67 14.95 -25.78
N THR A 1149 -19.69 14.58 -26.56
CA THR A 1149 -19.91 15.16 -27.89
C THR A 1149 -20.90 16.31 -27.78
N ARG A 1150 -20.52 17.49 -28.26
CA ARG A 1150 -21.36 18.70 -28.24
C ARG A 1150 -21.21 19.51 -29.52
N ALA A 1151 -22.30 20.15 -29.93
CA ALA A 1151 -22.34 21.22 -30.92
C ALA A 1151 -22.84 22.50 -30.23
N PHE A 1152 -22.40 23.66 -30.73
CA PHE A 1152 -22.76 24.96 -30.18
C PHE A 1152 -23.33 25.85 -31.28
N ASP A 1153 -24.43 26.53 -30.98
CA ASP A 1153 -25.15 27.40 -31.91
C ASP A 1153 -24.53 28.79 -32.00
N GLY A 1154 -23.70 29.18 -31.03
CA GLY A 1154 -23.11 30.52 -30.93
C GLY A 1154 -24.16 31.55 -30.54
N VAL A 1155 -24.85 31.35 -29.41
CA VAL A 1155 -26.01 32.12 -28.95
C VAL A 1155 -25.69 33.61 -28.78
N GLY A 1156 -24.43 34.00 -28.52
CA GLY A 1156 -24.02 35.41 -28.48
C GLY A 1156 -24.15 36.16 -29.82
N LEU A 1157 -24.30 35.46 -30.95
CA LEU A 1157 -24.64 36.04 -32.26
C LEU A 1157 -26.15 36.21 -32.48
N ARG A 1158 -27.00 35.59 -31.64
CA ARG A 1158 -28.46 35.57 -31.81
C ARG A 1158 -29.06 36.94 -31.45
N PRO A 1159 -29.80 37.60 -32.37
CA PRO A 1159 -30.51 38.84 -32.03
C PRO A 1159 -31.51 38.67 -30.88
N LEU A 1160 -31.62 39.68 -30.03
CA LEU A 1160 -32.58 39.68 -28.92
C LEU A 1160 -34.03 39.78 -29.43
N SER A 1161 -34.98 39.30 -28.62
CA SER A 1161 -36.40 39.38 -28.96
C SER A 1161 -36.90 40.82 -28.99
N PRO A 1162 -37.68 41.24 -30.01
CA PRO A 1162 -38.29 42.57 -30.01
C PRO A 1162 -39.22 42.80 -28.81
N ALA A 1163 -39.39 44.05 -28.40
CA ALA A 1163 -40.24 44.42 -27.27
C ALA A 1163 -41.46 45.24 -27.69
N HIS A 1164 -42.46 45.36 -26.81
CA HIS A 1164 -43.63 46.22 -26.98
C HIS A 1164 -44.39 46.04 -28.31
N LEU A 1165 -44.64 44.79 -28.70
CA LEU A 1165 -45.46 44.46 -29.87
C LEU A 1165 -46.85 45.09 -29.72
N LYS A 1166 -47.29 45.78 -30.78
CA LYS A 1166 -48.59 46.45 -30.87
C LYS A 1166 -49.21 46.15 -32.22
N ALA A 1167 -50.53 46.03 -32.23
CA ALA A 1167 -51.31 45.94 -33.43
C ALA A 1167 -52.38 47.03 -33.42
N ARG A 1168 -52.70 47.57 -34.60
CA ARG A 1168 -53.80 48.53 -34.77
C ARG A 1168 -54.44 48.35 -36.15
N ARG A 1169 -55.73 48.02 -36.18
CA ARG A 1169 -56.51 48.05 -37.41
C ARG A 1169 -56.80 49.50 -37.85
N ASP A 1170 -56.61 49.79 -39.13
CA ASP A 1170 -56.96 51.09 -39.71
C ASP A 1170 -58.33 51.09 -40.41
N ALA A 1171 -58.76 52.25 -40.92
CA ALA A 1171 -60.04 52.42 -41.59
C ALA A 1171 -60.18 51.63 -42.92
N THR A 1172 -59.07 51.11 -43.47
CA THR A 1172 -59.06 50.25 -44.66
C THR A 1172 -59.14 48.76 -44.32
N GLY A 1173 -59.11 48.42 -43.02
CA GLY A 1173 -59.11 47.05 -42.52
C GLY A 1173 -57.71 46.43 -42.39
N ALA A 1174 -56.66 47.14 -42.81
CA ALA A 1174 -55.28 46.67 -42.69
C ALA A 1174 -54.82 46.73 -41.22
N ILE A 1175 -54.09 45.71 -40.78
CA ILE A 1175 -53.53 45.67 -39.43
C ILE A 1175 -52.08 46.16 -39.49
N HIS A 1176 -51.81 47.26 -38.79
CA HIS A 1176 -50.46 47.80 -38.61
C HIS A 1176 -49.84 47.16 -37.38
N LEU A 1177 -48.74 46.44 -37.59
CA LEU A 1177 -47.93 45.81 -36.56
C LEU A 1177 -46.69 46.67 -36.32
N SER A 1178 -46.35 46.92 -35.06
CA SER A 1178 -45.15 47.69 -34.68
C SER A 1178 -44.53 47.13 -33.41
N TRP A 1179 -43.22 47.29 -33.25
CA TRP A 1179 -42.45 46.85 -32.08
C TRP A 1179 -41.25 47.77 -31.84
N ILE A 1180 -40.54 47.56 -30.74
CA ILE A 1180 -39.30 48.26 -30.40
C ILE A 1180 -38.12 47.29 -30.56
N ARG A 1181 -37.09 47.72 -31.30
CA ARG A 1181 -35.83 46.99 -31.50
C ARG A 1181 -35.09 46.87 -30.16
N ARG A 1182 -34.53 45.69 -29.90
CA ARG A 1182 -33.53 45.47 -28.85
C ARG A 1182 -32.17 45.22 -29.51
N THR A 1183 -31.09 45.60 -28.84
CA THR A 1183 -29.72 45.30 -29.30
C THR A 1183 -28.99 44.47 -28.26
N ARG A 1184 -28.12 43.57 -28.73
CA ARG A 1184 -27.17 42.81 -27.90
C ARG A 1184 -25.81 43.49 -27.80
N LEU A 1185 -25.55 44.54 -28.60
CA LEU A 1185 -24.28 45.27 -28.64
C LEU A 1185 -24.52 46.73 -28.22
N ASP A 1186 -23.78 47.18 -27.22
CA ASP A 1186 -23.75 48.57 -26.72
C ASP A 1186 -25.14 49.16 -26.37
N GLY A 1187 -26.05 48.32 -25.85
CA GLY A 1187 -27.44 48.70 -25.56
C GLY A 1187 -27.68 49.47 -24.27
N ASP A 1188 -26.70 49.52 -23.35
CA ASP A 1188 -26.87 50.08 -22.00
C ASP A 1188 -26.59 51.59 -21.90
N SER A 1189 -26.10 52.21 -22.98
CA SER A 1189 -25.79 53.64 -22.99
C SER A 1189 -27.05 54.50 -23.19
N TRP A 1190 -27.33 55.37 -22.21
CA TRP A 1190 -28.42 56.35 -22.27
C TRP A 1190 -28.06 57.65 -23.01
N ALA A 1191 -26.85 57.74 -23.57
CA ALA A 1191 -26.38 58.95 -24.24
C ALA A 1191 -26.91 59.10 -25.69
N GLY A 1192 -27.38 58.02 -26.30
CA GLY A 1192 -27.89 58.00 -27.67
C GLY A 1192 -29.38 58.36 -27.79
N LEU A 1193 -29.85 58.61 -29.02
CA LEU A 1193 -31.28 58.78 -29.34
C LEU A 1193 -32.03 57.45 -29.44
N ASP A 1194 -31.31 56.38 -29.78
CA ASP A 1194 -31.79 55.00 -29.89
C ASP A 1194 -30.59 54.06 -29.66
N VAL A 1195 -30.85 52.79 -29.35
CA VAL A 1195 -29.80 51.78 -29.17
C VAL A 1195 -29.14 51.43 -30.52
N PRO A 1196 -27.82 51.14 -30.56
CA PRO A 1196 -27.14 50.80 -31.82
C PRO A 1196 -27.77 49.61 -32.57
N LEU A 1197 -27.70 49.63 -33.90
CA LEU A 1197 -28.03 48.46 -34.72
C LEU A 1197 -26.85 47.46 -34.63
N GLY A 1198 -27.00 46.43 -33.80
CA GLY A 1198 -25.97 45.41 -33.59
C GLY A 1198 -25.82 44.39 -34.73
N GLU A 1199 -26.62 44.50 -35.80
CA GLU A 1199 -26.62 43.60 -36.96
C GLU A 1199 -26.32 44.40 -38.25
N GLU A 1200 -25.93 43.73 -39.33
CA GLU A 1200 -25.49 44.44 -40.56
C GLU A 1200 -26.62 45.21 -41.25
N ILE A 1201 -27.85 44.72 -41.09
CA ILE A 1201 -29.08 45.34 -41.60
C ILE A 1201 -30.19 45.21 -40.55
N GLU A 1202 -31.11 46.17 -40.53
CA GLU A 1202 -32.36 46.04 -39.77
C GLU A 1202 -33.39 45.25 -40.59
N ALA A 1203 -33.65 44.00 -40.18
CA ALA A 1203 -34.60 43.12 -40.84
C ALA A 1203 -35.34 42.24 -39.82
N TYR A 1204 -36.60 41.92 -40.14
CA TYR A 1204 -37.49 41.15 -39.28
C TYR A 1204 -38.34 40.15 -40.08
N GLU A 1205 -38.74 39.08 -39.41
CA GLU A 1205 -39.82 38.18 -39.84
C GLU A 1205 -40.94 38.18 -38.81
N VAL A 1206 -42.17 38.38 -39.28
CA VAL A 1206 -43.38 38.34 -38.46
C VAL A 1206 -44.20 37.12 -38.86
N GLU A 1207 -44.29 36.14 -37.96
CA GLU A 1207 -45.18 35.01 -38.10
C GLU A 1207 -46.59 35.40 -37.64
N ILE A 1208 -47.58 35.16 -38.49
CA ILE A 1208 -48.99 35.19 -38.15
C ILE A 1208 -49.42 33.76 -37.84
N ARG A 1209 -50.02 33.53 -36.67
CA ARG A 1209 -50.25 32.19 -36.14
C ARG A 1209 -51.72 31.93 -35.84
N GLU A 1210 -52.10 30.66 -35.91
CA GLU A 1210 -53.35 30.12 -35.38
C GLU A 1210 -52.98 28.93 -34.47
N GLY A 1211 -52.90 29.18 -33.17
CA GLY A 1211 -52.24 28.25 -32.24
C GLY A 1211 -50.79 28.02 -32.65
N ASP A 1212 -50.39 26.75 -32.79
CA ASP A 1212 -49.02 26.40 -33.16
C ASP A 1212 -48.74 26.54 -34.67
N ALA A 1213 -49.77 26.66 -35.50
CA ALA A 1213 -49.62 26.71 -36.96
C ALA A 1213 -49.25 28.12 -37.44
N VAL A 1214 -48.15 28.24 -38.18
CA VAL A 1214 -47.77 29.48 -38.89
C VAL A 1214 -48.59 29.59 -40.17
N LYS A 1215 -49.47 30.59 -40.23
CA LYS A 1215 -50.31 30.87 -41.40
C LYS A 1215 -49.56 31.68 -42.45
N ARG A 1216 -48.73 32.62 -42.00
CA ARG A 1216 -47.96 33.52 -42.87
C ARG A 1216 -46.70 34.00 -42.19
N VAL A 1217 -45.69 34.29 -43.01
CA VAL A 1217 -44.48 35.01 -42.60
C VAL A 1217 -44.41 36.31 -43.40
N ILE A 1218 -44.36 37.45 -42.71
CA ILE A 1218 -44.21 38.78 -43.31
C ILE A 1218 -42.78 39.25 -43.07
N ALA A 1219 -42.02 39.49 -44.14
CA ALA A 1219 -40.70 40.11 -44.05
C ALA A 1219 -40.83 41.64 -43.90
N ALA A 1220 -40.06 42.23 -42.99
CA ALA A 1220 -40.03 43.67 -42.75
C ALA A 1220 -38.60 44.21 -42.66
N SER A 1221 -38.33 45.37 -43.26
CA SER A 1221 -37.03 46.05 -43.25
C SER A 1221 -36.95 47.20 -42.25
N SER A 1222 -37.90 47.27 -41.32
CA SER A 1222 -37.99 48.25 -40.23
C SER A 1222 -38.87 47.66 -39.13
N ALA A 1223 -38.89 48.24 -37.93
CA ALA A 1223 -39.67 47.76 -36.77
C ALA A 1223 -41.22 47.91 -36.90
N GLN A 1224 -41.76 47.70 -38.10
CA GLN A 1224 -43.17 47.74 -38.45
C GLN A 1224 -43.48 46.82 -39.64
N ALA A 1225 -44.68 46.24 -39.66
CA ALA A 1225 -45.21 45.45 -40.77
C ALA A 1225 -46.70 45.75 -40.98
N ILE A 1226 -47.19 45.54 -42.20
CA ILE A 1226 -48.60 45.69 -42.55
C ILE A 1226 -49.16 44.33 -42.95
N TYR A 1227 -50.20 43.89 -42.24
CA TYR A 1227 -50.96 42.69 -42.60
C TYR A 1227 -52.22 43.10 -43.36
N ALA A 1228 -52.15 42.99 -44.69
CA ALA A 1228 -53.17 43.52 -45.59
C ALA A 1228 -54.50 42.75 -45.49
N PRO A 1229 -55.66 43.38 -45.74
CA PRO A 1229 -56.96 42.71 -45.67
C PRO A 1229 -57.09 41.48 -46.58
N ALA A 1230 -56.43 41.49 -47.74
CA ALA A 1230 -56.43 40.35 -48.67
C ALA A 1230 -55.67 39.14 -48.08
N ASP A 1231 -54.56 39.39 -47.40
CA ASP A 1231 -53.78 38.35 -46.71
C ASP A 1231 -54.54 37.81 -45.50
N GLN A 1232 -55.20 38.69 -44.74
CA GLN A 1232 -56.10 38.31 -43.65
C GLN A 1232 -57.21 37.36 -44.11
N ALA A 1233 -57.88 37.71 -45.21
CA ALA A 1233 -58.96 36.88 -45.77
C ALA A 1233 -58.45 35.53 -46.30
N ALA A 1234 -57.22 35.48 -46.83
CA ALA A 1234 -56.59 34.24 -47.29
C ALA A 1234 -56.23 33.30 -46.13
N ASP A 1235 -55.75 33.86 -45.01
CA ASP A 1235 -55.21 33.08 -43.89
C ASP A 1235 -56.30 32.61 -42.91
N PHE A 1236 -57.35 33.42 -42.70
CA PHE A 1236 -58.41 33.19 -41.69
C PHE A 1236 -59.83 33.13 -42.26
N SER A 1237 -60.00 33.10 -43.59
CA SER A 1237 -61.34 33.10 -44.24
C SER A 1237 -62.24 34.27 -43.84
N GLY A 1238 -61.64 35.40 -43.47
CA GLY A 1238 -62.32 36.63 -43.06
C GLY A 1238 -61.36 37.64 -42.42
N THR A 1239 -61.82 38.87 -42.17
CA THR A 1239 -61.04 39.93 -41.50
C THR A 1239 -61.56 40.23 -40.09
N ASP A 1240 -62.58 39.50 -39.62
CA ASP A 1240 -63.33 39.79 -38.39
C ASP A 1240 -62.81 38.95 -37.22
N PHE A 1241 -61.68 39.37 -36.66
CA PHE A 1241 -61.09 38.83 -35.44
C PHE A 1241 -60.58 39.97 -34.56
N SER A 1242 -60.78 39.83 -33.25
CA SER A 1242 -60.44 40.84 -32.23
C SER A 1242 -59.06 40.62 -31.59
N THR A 1243 -58.45 39.46 -31.85
CA THR A 1243 -57.12 39.09 -31.40
C THR A 1243 -56.32 38.46 -32.52
N LEU A 1244 -55.00 38.67 -32.51
CA LEU A 1244 -54.07 38.12 -33.49
C LEU A 1244 -52.84 37.58 -32.76
N ASP A 1245 -52.54 36.30 -32.96
CA ASP A 1245 -51.31 35.69 -32.45
C ASP A 1245 -50.18 35.96 -33.44
N ILE A 1246 -49.14 36.64 -32.96
CA ILE A 1246 -47.94 36.90 -33.77
C ILE A 1246 -46.68 36.49 -33.03
N THR A 1247 -45.65 36.13 -33.80
CA THR A 1247 -44.27 36.02 -33.31
C THR A 1247 -43.35 36.85 -34.19
N VAL A 1248 -42.60 37.78 -33.57
CA VAL A 1248 -41.66 38.65 -34.30
C VAL A 1248 -40.22 38.24 -34.01
N TYR A 1249 -39.43 38.07 -35.06
CA TYR A 1249 -38.01 37.75 -35.01
C TYR A 1249 -37.20 38.88 -35.65
N GLN A 1250 -36.12 39.33 -35.00
CA GLN A 1250 -35.08 40.10 -35.69
C GLN A 1250 -34.13 39.15 -36.40
N LEU A 1251 -33.71 39.48 -37.62
CA LEU A 1251 -32.82 38.65 -38.42
C LEU A 1251 -31.36 39.11 -38.28
N SER A 1252 -30.45 38.15 -38.30
CA SER A 1252 -29.01 38.34 -38.42
C SER A 1252 -28.50 37.55 -39.62
N ARG A 1253 -27.54 38.11 -40.37
CA ARG A 1253 -26.87 37.32 -41.41
C ARG A 1253 -25.96 36.25 -40.80
N ALA A 1254 -25.35 36.56 -39.66
CA ALA A 1254 -24.46 35.67 -38.96
C ALA A 1254 -25.23 34.50 -38.31
N PHE A 1255 -26.39 34.74 -37.69
CA PHE A 1255 -27.13 33.72 -36.93
C PHE A 1255 -28.41 33.19 -37.61
N GLY A 1256 -29.09 33.99 -38.44
CA GLY A 1256 -30.43 33.70 -38.94
C GLY A 1256 -31.52 34.36 -38.09
N ARG A 1257 -32.60 33.62 -37.75
CA ARG A 1257 -33.66 34.13 -36.87
C ARG A 1257 -33.13 34.32 -35.44
N GLY A 1258 -33.36 35.49 -34.87
CA GLY A 1258 -33.10 35.77 -33.46
C GLY A 1258 -34.11 35.12 -32.51
N THR A 1259 -34.13 35.54 -31.26
CA THR A 1259 -35.14 35.07 -30.29
C THR A 1259 -36.51 35.66 -30.66
N GLY A 1260 -37.54 34.82 -30.76
CA GLY A 1260 -38.89 35.26 -31.12
C GLY A 1260 -39.63 35.92 -29.95
N ARG A 1261 -40.37 37.00 -30.21
CA ARG A 1261 -41.36 37.53 -29.25
C ARG A 1261 -42.76 37.15 -29.69
N SER A 1262 -43.39 36.24 -28.95
CA SER A 1262 -44.80 35.87 -29.16
C SER A 1262 -45.74 36.75 -28.35
N ALA A 1263 -46.86 37.16 -28.94
CA ALA A 1263 -47.93 37.86 -28.25
C ALA A 1263 -49.28 37.66 -28.97
N THR A 1264 -50.34 37.51 -28.17
CA THR A 1264 -51.74 37.68 -28.63
C THR A 1264 -52.09 39.16 -28.53
N LEU A 1265 -52.24 39.83 -29.67
CA LEU A 1265 -52.49 41.27 -29.74
C LEU A 1265 -53.96 41.54 -30.02
N HIS A 1266 -54.55 42.48 -29.30
CA HIS A 1266 -55.85 43.04 -29.66
C HIS A 1266 -55.68 43.98 -30.86
N VAL A 1267 -56.53 43.81 -31.88
CA VAL A 1267 -56.39 44.46 -33.21
C VAL A 1267 -57.46 45.48 -33.53
#